data_AF-A0A417T6C4-F1
#
_entry.id   AF-A0A417T6C4-F1
#
_cell.length_a   1.000
_cell.length_b   1.000
_cell.length_c   1.000
_cell.angle_alpha   90.00
_cell.angle_beta   90.00
_cell.angle_gamma   90.00
#
_symmetry.space_group_name_H-M   'P 1'
#
loop_
_entity.id
_entity.type
_entity.pdbx_description
1 polymer ?
#
loop_
_entity_poly.entity_id
_entity_poly.type
_entity_poly.pdbx_seq_one_letter_code
_entity_poly.pdbx_strand_id
1 'polypeptide(L)'
;MKRKKIALLLAQADENTQRRYTEGFLREAFARNYDVCIFSMFLKYQESTMREVGESNIYNLIQYDRFDAVVVMKDTIQTPGVAECIEEHIKESFKGPVVVIDAESKYFRSIMMDHYTPIYRMVEHLIKEHGYKDIAFLNGRKNHIHSRQRLAGYVDSMTDHGLTVDENRIYDGTYWYNSGDDMVHELLKNRENLPDAIVCANDCMAIGIASLLSANGIRIPEDIAVVGYDSTEDGRKSPVPLTSAVIPAYECGEYTAELIDAIINGDPEPEFHVCAKPFISRSCGCEINRDFMVDVRRKAWDTDISSAGVNSCFNHMTEELISRDDYRDFFNVIFQYVYQIRDFDSFSMCLNSYWTDFETVTGDKALRYGYTKYMNRIIKCGADRFVGNSISFDEKFGTASMIPELDKERDKPAAFIFTPLYFNDRTFGYSVISYGNKARVYGSSYRVWMKNVMMCMEAFYRQASYIQRLGRYEAEQIRDALTGLYNYRGFLNQGVHVVKRAVYERKSIAITAVDISGLKKVNAIYGRKEGDEAIVTVSRVINDAVGARALCTRMCNDEFLVCSAIDSDKEYDHNIEKSISKGMDFLNKHSGKDYELSVFMYTKTAMVTEKAGFDHLVNDTVNEKNNQKQKLADRLKAEAGLTDEAIRNDRLVAEILDNNNMAYRFQPIVSAETGDIYAYEALMYVKGEVKLPPLAILESADRLGRLYDVERLTFFNILDYLDENLEQFGDAKIFVNSISGCQLEGEDREKLEQRLSKYEGRIVVELTEETEINDAELDSLKERYKRMNIDTAIDDYGAGYSNINNLLRYMPKYVKIDRMLMADIQDELQKRHFVKDIIEFAHDNDILALAEGVETVDELKEVIHLGADLIQGYYTCKPSATIVKAIDSRITKEIIQFGQGTIGKFKKKIYDVSDENVFSLIKLAINKYSDIVCGGADCDSRKIEILGSSGFKSNIVVKLKEGSCLTLVLNNASLAGEKGQACIDIGENSDVRLLLVGDNELRSGGICVPESSRLTIEGDGSLSINIDAGKYYGIGNSIDKHHGDIIFNQDGAIKCSANGMKGVCIGSGLGGNIRINRGSYDIEMRGQDGVAIGAIEGESDLRIEYCDLDIFFGVAGGTVIGSIANDAHIRMENDSVRIVTGGVSMTGIGTCSGSRAYVSMRNMSASIDMRSTEGCAIGGMRADTQVLIEYASVTVMAEGKSCFGLGNAIKTAYIQSSNSDLKVDVVNNTGMDVGAREEDIHILNGRAQFIVNDTEIKRQINAAEL
;
A
#
# COMPACT_ATOMS: atom_id res chain seq x y z
N MET A 1 51.74 -31.63 -11.39
CA MET A 1 50.54 -31.59 -12.24
C MET A 1 49.50 -30.74 -11.53
N LYS A 2 48.74 -29.91 -12.26
CA LYS A 2 47.62 -29.14 -11.68
C LYS A 2 46.59 -30.15 -11.16
N ARG A 3 46.13 -29.98 -9.92
CA ARG A 3 45.12 -30.86 -9.33
C ARG A 3 43.82 -30.77 -10.15
N LYS A 4 43.25 -31.91 -10.56
CA LYS A 4 41.99 -31.92 -11.29
C LYS A 4 40.82 -31.59 -10.35
N LYS A 5 39.75 -31.02 -10.91
CA LYS A 5 38.60 -30.47 -10.19
C LYS A 5 37.30 -31.06 -10.72
N ILE A 6 36.41 -31.46 -9.83
CA ILE A 6 35.08 -31.97 -10.19
C ILE A 6 34.01 -31.03 -9.65
N ALA A 7 33.02 -30.66 -10.48
CA ALA A 7 31.83 -29.97 -10.02
C ALA A 7 30.75 -30.99 -9.66
N LEU A 8 30.14 -30.87 -8.48
CA LEU A 8 29.01 -31.69 -8.03
C LEU A 8 27.80 -30.78 -7.75
N LEU A 9 26.72 -30.93 -8.51
CA LEU A 9 25.52 -30.11 -8.42
C LEU A 9 24.39 -30.93 -7.77
N LEU A 10 23.83 -30.44 -6.66
CA LEU A 10 22.71 -31.10 -5.97
C LEU A 10 21.90 -30.13 -5.10
N ALA A 11 20.66 -30.48 -4.76
CA ALA A 11 19.89 -29.77 -3.75
C ALA A 11 20.01 -30.40 -2.36
N GLN A 12 19.94 -29.57 -1.32
CA GLN A 12 19.78 -29.97 0.07
C GLN A 12 20.83 -31.02 0.50
N ALA A 13 22.11 -30.65 0.39
CA ALA A 13 23.22 -31.58 0.58
C ALA A 13 23.24 -32.31 1.94
N ASP A 14 22.61 -31.76 2.96
CA ASP A 14 22.55 -32.33 4.30
C ASP A 14 21.42 -33.37 4.51
N GLU A 15 20.54 -33.58 3.52
CA GLU A 15 19.57 -34.68 3.56
C GLU A 15 20.28 -36.05 3.46
N ASN A 16 19.75 -37.07 4.15
CA ASN A 16 20.47 -38.32 4.43
C ASN A 16 21.05 -39.01 3.18
N THR A 17 20.26 -39.16 2.11
CA THR A 17 20.69 -39.84 0.87
C THR A 17 21.79 -39.05 0.16
N GLN A 18 21.58 -37.75 -0.03
CA GLN A 18 22.51 -36.82 -0.68
C GLN A 18 23.80 -36.69 0.10
N ARG A 19 23.70 -36.60 1.43
CA ARG A 19 24.84 -36.59 2.33
C ARG A 19 25.65 -37.86 2.19
N ARG A 20 25.03 -39.05 2.28
CA ARG A 20 25.75 -40.32 2.16
C ARG A 20 26.40 -40.49 0.79
N TYR A 21 25.69 -40.13 -0.28
CA TYR A 21 26.26 -40.09 -1.63
C TYR A 21 27.49 -39.19 -1.69
N THR A 22 27.38 -37.97 -1.19
CA THR A 22 28.47 -37.00 -1.20
C THR A 22 29.64 -37.45 -0.33
N GLU A 23 29.40 -38.08 0.82
CA GLU A 23 30.45 -38.65 1.67
C GLU A 23 31.26 -39.75 0.96
N GLY A 24 30.58 -40.69 0.28
CA GLY A 24 31.26 -41.72 -0.52
C GLY A 24 32.03 -41.11 -1.70
N PHE A 25 31.38 -40.21 -2.44
CA PHE A 25 31.98 -39.49 -3.57
C PHE A 25 33.25 -38.72 -3.17
N LEU A 26 33.18 -37.95 -2.07
CA LEU A 26 34.31 -37.17 -1.57
C LEU A 26 35.45 -38.07 -1.08
N ARG A 27 35.15 -39.18 -0.39
CA ARG A 27 36.19 -40.11 0.08
C ARG A 27 37.05 -40.59 -1.08
N GLU A 28 36.39 -41.03 -2.16
CA GLU A 28 37.06 -41.62 -3.30
C GLU A 28 37.73 -40.56 -4.19
N ALA A 29 37.09 -39.41 -4.39
CA ALA A 29 37.70 -38.27 -5.07
C ALA A 29 38.99 -37.80 -4.34
N PHE A 30 38.97 -37.74 -3.01
CA PHE A 30 40.16 -37.38 -2.22
C PHE A 30 41.25 -38.44 -2.28
N ALA A 31 40.91 -39.73 -2.29
CA ALA A 31 41.88 -40.82 -2.48
C ALA A 31 42.62 -40.68 -3.82
N ARG A 32 41.96 -40.12 -4.84
CA ARG A 32 42.50 -39.83 -6.18
C ARG A 32 43.10 -38.44 -6.32
N ASN A 33 43.22 -37.70 -5.21
CA ASN A 33 43.77 -36.35 -5.15
C ASN A 33 42.98 -35.35 -6.04
N TYR A 34 41.64 -35.42 -6.04
CA TYR A 34 40.77 -34.44 -6.71
C TYR A 34 40.18 -33.41 -5.75
N ASP A 35 40.11 -32.16 -6.22
CA ASP A 35 39.31 -31.13 -5.57
C ASP A 35 37.86 -31.23 -6.03
N VAL A 36 36.91 -30.96 -5.12
CA VAL A 36 35.47 -31.03 -5.44
C VAL A 36 34.81 -29.69 -5.11
N CYS A 37 34.11 -29.10 -6.07
CA CYS A 37 33.24 -27.95 -5.83
C CYS A 37 31.79 -28.41 -5.83
N ILE A 38 31.13 -28.30 -4.69
CA ILE A 38 29.74 -28.70 -4.51
C ILE A 38 28.88 -27.44 -4.60
N PHE A 39 27.93 -27.39 -5.53
CA PHE A 39 26.97 -26.29 -5.66
C PHE A 39 25.62 -26.77 -5.18
N SER A 40 25.10 -26.15 -4.12
CA SER A 40 23.88 -26.63 -3.47
C SER A 40 22.94 -25.53 -3.03
N MET A 41 21.68 -25.68 -3.44
CA MET A 41 20.55 -24.96 -2.86
C MET A 41 20.10 -25.59 -1.55
N PHE A 42 19.44 -24.84 -0.66
CA PHE A 42 19.15 -25.31 0.70
C PHE A 42 17.99 -26.30 0.78
N LEU A 43 16.99 -26.18 -0.10
CA LEU A 43 15.82 -27.05 -0.14
C LEU A 43 15.66 -27.64 -1.53
N LYS A 44 15.14 -28.87 -1.61
CA LYS A 44 14.74 -29.48 -2.90
C LYS A 44 13.40 -28.95 -3.41
N TYR A 45 12.45 -28.68 -2.49
CA TYR A 45 11.12 -28.16 -2.79
C TYR A 45 10.95 -26.77 -2.18
N GLN A 46 10.47 -25.82 -2.98
CA GLN A 46 10.20 -24.44 -2.56
C GLN A 46 8.69 -24.16 -2.52
N GLU A 47 8.28 -23.25 -1.65
CA GLU A 47 6.86 -22.86 -1.46
C GLU A 47 6.40 -21.76 -2.43
N SER A 48 7.32 -21.09 -3.13
CA SER A 48 7.00 -19.99 -4.04
C SER A 48 8.01 -19.86 -5.18
N THR A 49 7.54 -19.39 -6.34
CA THR A 49 8.35 -19.16 -7.54
C THR A 49 9.49 -18.16 -7.32
N MET A 50 9.29 -17.19 -6.42
CA MET A 50 10.36 -16.24 -6.09
C MET A 50 11.51 -16.95 -5.37
N ARG A 51 11.20 -17.84 -4.41
CA ARG A 51 12.22 -18.62 -3.70
C ARG A 51 12.89 -19.64 -4.62
N GLU A 52 12.15 -20.23 -5.56
CA GLU A 52 12.73 -21.08 -6.61
C GLU A 52 13.88 -20.37 -7.31
N VAL A 53 13.67 -19.12 -7.76
CA VAL A 53 14.70 -18.30 -8.43
C VAL A 53 15.91 -18.04 -7.52
N GLY A 54 15.68 -17.58 -6.29
CA GLY A 54 16.78 -17.23 -5.38
C GLY A 54 17.62 -18.43 -4.95
N GLU A 55 16.97 -19.57 -4.68
CA GLU A 55 17.64 -20.82 -4.30
C GLU A 55 18.44 -21.42 -5.46
N SER A 56 17.84 -21.51 -6.65
CA SER A 56 18.51 -22.10 -7.81
C SER A 56 19.62 -21.21 -8.37
N ASN A 57 19.69 -19.93 -7.98
CA ASN A 57 20.66 -18.99 -8.54
C ASN A 57 22.13 -19.41 -8.32
N ILE A 58 22.40 -20.28 -7.33
CA ILE A 58 23.74 -20.81 -7.08
C ILE A 58 24.35 -21.53 -8.30
N TYR A 59 23.52 -22.13 -9.15
CA TYR A 59 23.98 -22.83 -10.36
C TYR A 59 24.47 -21.85 -11.45
N ASN A 60 24.05 -20.58 -11.39
CA ASN A 60 24.54 -19.53 -12.30
C ASN A 60 25.95 -19.02 -11.93
N LEU A 61 26.53 -19.46 -10.80
CA LEU A 61 27.91 -19.13 -10.42
C LEU A 61 28.95 -19.94 -11.22
N ILE A 62 28.55 -21.13 -11.68
CA ILE A 62 29.46 -22.18 -12.12
C ILE A 62 30.22 -21.75 -13.37
N GLN A 63 31.55 -21.89 -13.32
CA GLN A 63 32.44 -21.69 -14.47
C GLN A 63 32.90 -23.06 -14.95
N TYR A 64 32.16 -23.66 -15.89
CA TYR A 64 32.34 -25.05 -16.30
C TYR A 64 33.72 -25.36 -16.89
N ASP A 65 34.36 -24.38 -17.54
CA ASP A 65 35.72 -24.47 -18.10
C ASP A 65 36.82 -24.67 -17.03
N ARG A 66 36.51 -24.44 -15.75
CA ARG A 66 37.43 -24.64 -14.62
C ARG A 66 37.45 -26.06 -14.08
N PHE A 67 36.59 -26.94 -14.58
CA PHE A 67 36.41 -28.30 -14.10
C PHE A 67 36.89 -29.32 -15.13
N ASP A 68 37.32 -30.47 -14.64
CA ASP A 68 37.72 -31.61 -15.46
C ASP A 68 36.54 -32.59 -15.64
N ALA A 69 35.57 -32.59 -14.73
CA ALA A 69 34.31 -33.35 -14.84
C ALA A 69 33.16 -32.66 -14.10
N VAL A 70 31.92 -33.02 -14.46
CA VAL A 70 30.68 -32.50 -13.84
C VAL A 70 29.77 -33.67 -13.44
N VAL A 71 29.22 -33.60 -12.23
CA VAL A 71 28.24 -34.54 -11.71
C VAL A 71 26.98 -33.79 -11.34
N VAL A 72 25.82 -34.27 -11.79
CA VAL A 72 24.53 -33.65 -11.49
C VAL A 72 23.62 -34.67 -10.82
N MET A 73 23.29 -34.46 -9.54
CA MET A 73 22.25 -35.23 -8.86
C MET A 73 20.87 -34.69 -9.24
N LYS A 74 20.45 -34.99 -10.46
CA LYS A 74 19.28 -34.38 -11.10
C LYS A 74 18.00 -34.56 -10.30
N ASP A 75 17.75 -35.74 -9.76
CA ASP A 75 16.53 -36.00 -8.97
C ASP A 75 16.46 -35.15 -7.69
N THR A 76 17.58 -34.62 -7.20
CA THR A 76 17.55 -33.71 -6.04
C THR A 76 17.08 -32.31 -6.41
N ILE A 77 17.24 -31.88 -7.66
CA ILE A 77 16.94 -30.53 -8.13
C ILE A 77 15.48 -30.50 -8.63
N GLN A 78 14.55 -30.40 -7.70
CA GLN A 78 13.11 -30.51 -7.98
C GLN A 78 12.45 -29.16 -8.34
N THR A 79 13.22 -28.08 -8.44
CA THR A 79 12.73 -26.78 -8.91
C THR A 79 12.35 -26.89 -10.40
N PRO A 80 11.10 -26.54 -10.79
CA PRO A 80 10.61 -26.74 -12.16
C PRO A 80 11.53 -26.15 -13.24
N GLY A 81 11.97 -26.98 -14.19
CA GLY A 81 12.77 -26.57 -15.35
C GLY A 81 14.25 -26.29 -15.07
N VAL A 82 14.66 -26.16 -13.81
CA VAL A 82 16.05 -25.80 -13.47
C VAL A 82 17.02 -26.92 -13.84
N ALA A 83 16.66 -28.18 -13.55
CA ALA A 83 17.52 -29.32 -13.86
C ALA A 83 17.73 -29.48 -15.37
N GLU A 84 16.69 -29.28 -16.18
CA GLU A 84 16.76 -29.28 -17.64
C GLU A 84 17.66 -28.17 -18.16
N CYS A 85 17.50 -26.93 -17.66
CA CYS A 85 18.35 -25.80 -18.04
C CYS A 85 19.83 -26.04 -17.70
N ILE A 86 20.12 -26.67 -16.56
CA ILE A 86 21.49 -27.05 -16.18
C ILE A 86 22.08 -28.03 -17.20
N GLU A 87 21.34 -29.09 -17.57
CA GLU A 87 21.80 -30.06 -18.57
C GLU A 87 22.05 -29.42 -19.94
N GLU A 88 21.14 -28.55 -20.39
CA GLU A 88 21.29 -27.82 -21.66
C GLU A 88 22.52 -26.93 -21.64
N HIS A 89 22.73 -26.17 -20.56
CA HIS A 89 23.89 -25.32 -20.43
C HIS A 89 25.19 -26.12 -20.44
N ILE A 90 25.29 -27.20 -19.67
CA ILE A 90 26.47 -28.09 -19.65
C ILE A 90 26.77 -28.62 -21.06
N LYS A 91 25.75 -29.03 -21.80
CA LYS A 91 25.92 -29.59 -23.16
C LYS A 91 26.55 -28.57 -24.11
N GLU A 92 26.15 -27.31 -23.98
CA GLU A 92 26.66 -26.20 -24.80
C GLU A 92 28.06 -25.77 -24.37
N SER A 93 28.31 -25.64 -23.06
CA SER A 93 29.49 -24.97 -22.51
C SER A 93 30.63 -25.91 -22.07
N PHE A 94 30.38 -27.20 -21.87
CA PHE A 94 31.34 -28.15 -21.30
C PHE A 94 31.63 -29.32 -22.24
N LYS A 95 32.89 -29.78 -22.28
CA LYS A 95 33.35 -30.88 -23.15
C LYS A 95 33.95 -32.07 -22.40
N GLY A 96 34.12 -31.96 -21.08
CA GLY A 96 34.62 -33.06 -20.26
C GLY A 96 33.54 -34.08 -19.91
N PRO A 97 33.87 -35.09 -19.09
CA PRO A 97 32.93 -36.11 -18.64
C PRO A 97 31.80 -35.51 -17.79
N VAL A 98 30.57 -35.90 -18.12
CA VAL A 98 29.36 -35.51 -17.38
C VAL A 98 28.61 -36.78 -16.98
N VAL A 99 28.27 -36.87 -15.70
CA VAL A 99 27.48 -37.97 -15.16
C VAL A 99 26.26 -37.43 -14.43
N VAL A 100 25.08 -37.93 -14.78
CA VAL A 100 23.81 -37.60 -14.14
C VAL A 100 23.42 -38.72 -13.19
N ILE A 101 22.99 -38.38 -11.99
CA ILE A 101 22.71 -39.32 -10.91
C ILE A 101 21.22 -39.33 -10.60
N ASP A 102 20.70 -40.55 -10.50
CA ASP A 102 19.38 -40.92 -10.01
C ASP A 102 18.19 -40.36 -10.79
N ALA A 103 18.43 -39.89 -12.02
CA ALA A 103 17.41 -39.59 -13.01
C ALA A 103 17.96 -39.76 -14.44
N GLU A 104 17.07 -40.01 -15.39
CA GLU A 104 17.44 -40.12 -16.80
C GLU A 104 17.81 -38.76 -17.39
N SER A 105 18.93 -38.72 -18.12
CA SER A 105 19.37 -37.57 -18.93
C SER A 105 19.21 -37.85 -20.42
N LYS A 106 18.82 -36.81 -21.15
CA LYS A 106 18.73 -36.84 -22.62
C LYS A 106 20.10 -36.80 -23.30
N TYR A 107 21.11 -36.27 -22.60
CA TYR A 107 22.39 -35.91 -23.21
C TYR A 107 23.58 -36.66 -22.61
N PHE A 108 23.48 -37.05 -21.34
CA PHE A 108 24.62 -37.54 -20.57
C PHE A 108 24.37 -38.94 -20.01
N ARG A 109 25.46 -39.60 -19.64
CA ARG A 109 25.39 -40.90 -18.97
C ARG A 109 24.67 -40.75 -17.64
N SER A 110 23.67 -41.60 -17.43
CA SER A 110 22.92 -41.65 -16.17
C SER A 110 23.34 -42.85 -15.34
N ILE A 111 23.55 -42.66 -14.04
CA ILE A 111 23.73 -43.74 -13.06
C ILE A 111 22.50 -43.72 -12.15
N MET A 112 21.75 -44.80 -12.15
CA MET A 112 20.61 -44.97 -11.25
C MET A 112 21.06 -45.69 -9.99
N MET A 113 20.62 -45.21 -8.83
CA MET A 113 20.81 -45.96 -7.60
C MET A 113 19.95 -47.23 -7.67
N ASP A 114 20.49 -48.33 -7.12
CA ASP A 114 19.76 -49.59 -7.09
C ASP A 114 18.67 -49.54 -6.01
N HIS A 115 17.43 -49.31 -6.44
CA HIS A 115 16.26 -49.35 -5.57
C HIS A 115 15.53 -50.69 -5.58
N TYR A 116 15.95 -51.63 -6.43
CA TYR A 116 15.35 -52.95 -6.56
C TYR A 116 15.91 -53.91 -5.52
N THR A 117 17.24 -54.12 -5.51
CA THR A 117 17.89 -55.15 -4.69
C THR A 117 17.66 -54.94 -3.19
N PRO A 118 17.71 -53.70 -2.63
CA PRO A 118 17.49 -53.50 -1.20
C PRO A 118 16.08 -53.89 -0.74
N ILE A 119 15.03 -53.64 -1.55
CA ILE A 119 13.67 -54.11 -1.23
C ILE A 119 13.55 -55.61 -1.42
N TYR A 120 14.07 -56.16 -2.52
CA TYR A 120 14.03 -57.59 -2.78
C TYR A 120 14.58 -58.38 -1.58
N ARG A 121 15.76 -57.97 -1.10
CA ARG A 121 16.42 -58.58 0.07
C ARG A 121 15.68 -58.34 1.38
N MET A 122 14.99 -57.21 1.52
CA MET A 122 14.17 -56.93 2.70
C MET A 122 12.95 -57.86 2.77
N VAL A 123 12.27 -58.05 1.64
CA VAL A 123 11.13 -58.97 1.52
C VAL A 123 11.61 -60.42 1.68
N GLU A 124 12.75 -60.77 1.08
CA GLU A 124 13.39 -62.07 1.25
C GLU A 124 13.72 -62.36 2.73
N HIS A 125 14.20 -61.37 3.47
CA HIS A 125 14.45 -61.49 4.91
C HIS A 125 13.17 -61.79 5.70
N LEU A 126 12.07 -61.09 5.39
CA LEU A 126 10.76 -61.35 6.02
C LEU A 126 10.26 -62.77 5.74
N ILE A 127 10.48 -63.29 4.53
CA ILE A 127 10.06 -64.63 4.14
C ILE A 127 10.96 -65.72 4.76
N LYS A 128 12.28 -65.58 4.64
CA LYS A 128 13.24 -66.63 5.04
C LYS A 128 13.47 -66.72 6.54
N GLU A 129 13.60 -65.58 7.21
CA GLU A 129 13.95 -65.55 8.64
C GLU A 129 12.71 -65.60 9.53
N HIS A 130 11.60 -65.00 9.11
CA HIS A 130 10.35 -64.93 9.91
C HIS A 130 9.24 -65.84 9.39
N GLY A 131 9.33 -66.35 8.17
CA GLY A 131 8.32 -67.24 7.59
C GLY A 131 7.02 -66.55 7.18
N TYR A 132 7.03 -65.22 7.02
CA TYR A 132 5.85 -64.44 6.63
C TYR A 132 5.40 -64.75 5.20
N LYS A 133 4.08 -64.81 4.99
CA LYS A 133 3.45 -65.24 3.73
C LYS A 133 2.46 -64.23 3.16
N ASP A 134 1.72 -63.53 4.02
CA ASP A 134 0.82 -62.43 3.62
C ASP A 134 1.52 -61.10 3.92
N ILE A 135 2.12 -60.48 2.90
CA ILE A 135 2.88 -59.24 3.04
C ILE A 135 2.18 -58.16 2.23
N ALA A 136 1.84 -57.04 2.86
CA ALA A 136 1.31 -55.88 2.16
C ALA A 136 2.43 -54.90 1.79
N PHE A 137 2.25 -54.17 0.69
CA PHE A 137 3.23 -53.21 0.19
C PHE A 137 2.62 -51.81 0.09
N LEU A 138 3.11 -50.87 0.89
CA LEU A 138 2.81 -49.45 0.75
C LEU A 138 3.87 -48.81 -0.16
N ASN A 139 3.52 -48.63 -1.42
CA ASN A 139 4.37 -48.02 -2.42
C ASN A 139 4.49 -46.50 -2.23
N GLY A 140 5.41 -45.87 -2.97
CA GLY A 140 5.50 -44.42 -3.07
C GLY A 140 4.56 -43.84 -4.12
N ARG A 141 4.90 -42.64 -4.65
CA ARG A 141 4.13 -41.99 -5.71
C ARG A 141 4.00 -42.89 -6.94
N LYS A 142 2.78 -43.06 -7.42
CA LYS A 142 2.48 -43.82 -8.64
C LYS A 142 3.28 -43.26 -9.82
N ASN A 143 3.85 -44.15 -10.63
CA ASN A 143 4.69 -43.84 -11.80
C ASN A 143 6.10 -43.25 -11.53
N HIS A 144 6.49 -42.98 -10.28
CA HIS A 144 7.88 -42.58 -9.99
C HIS A 144 8.85 -43.74 -10.25
N ILE A 145 10.05 -43.46 -10.77
CA ILE A 145 11.01 -44.51 -11.16
C ILE A 145 11.44 -45.37 -9.97
N HIS A 146 11.69 -44.74 -8.81
CA HIS A 146 12.00 -45.47 -7.57
C HIS A 146 10.83 -46.33 -7.10
N SER A 147 9.59 -45.82 -7.15
CA SER A 147 8.39 -46.61 -6.80
C SER A 147 8.26 -47.84 -7.69
N ARG A 148 8.56 -47.73 -8.99
CA ARG A 148 8.51 -48.86 -9.93
C ARG A 148 9.56 -49.91 -9.60
N GLN A 149 10.81 -49.51 -9.33
CA GLN A 149 11.87 -50.45 -8.97
C GLN A 149 11.59 -51.15 -7.63
N ARG A 150 11.12 -50.41 -6.63
CA ARG A 150 10.77 -50.96 -5.31
C ARG A 150 9.60 -51.93 -5.42
N LEU A 151 8.54 -51.57 -6.15
CA LEU A 151 7.41 -52.46 -6.40
C LEU A 151 7.85 -53.74 -7.13
N ALA A 152 8.67 -53.63 -8.17
CA ALA A 152 9.21 -54.80 -8.87
C ALA A 152 10.02 -55.70 -7.94
N GLY A 153 10.89 -55.12 -7.10
CA GLY A 153 11.67 -55.89 -6.11
C GLY A 153 10.79 -56.63 -5.11
N TYR A 154 9.67 -56.04 -4.69
CA TYR A 154 8.69 -56.71 -3.83
C TYR A 154 7.98 -57.85 -4.55
N VAL A 155 7.46 -57.61 -5.76
CA VAL A 155 6.72 -58.59 -6.56
C VAL A 155 7.60 -59.80 -6.89
N ASP A 156 8.83 -59.56 -7.37
CA ASP A 156 9.74 -60.62 -7.76
C ASP A 156 10.19 -61.43 -6.54
N SER A 157 10.48 -60.78 -5.39
CA SER A 157 10.85 -61.50 -4.17
C SER A 157 9.73 -62.41 -3.66
N MET A 158 8.48 -61.95 -3.67
CA MET A 158 7.32 -62.79 -3.33
C MET A 158 7.19 -63.99 -4.30
N THR A 159 7.29 -63.72 -5.60
CA THR A 159 7.10 -64.72 -6.67
C THR A 159 8.19 -65.78 -6.67
N ASP A 160 9.47 -65.38 -6.55
CA ASP A 160 10.63 -66.27 -6.52
C ASP A 160 10.60 -67.24 -5.32
N HIS A 161 9.93 -66.85 -4.23
CA HIS A 161 9.73 -67.67 -3.04
C HIS A 161 8.40 -68.43 -3.05
N GLY A 162 7.67 -68.43 -4.17
CA GLY A 162 6.45 -69.21 -4.36
C GLY A 162 5.22 -68.65 -3.64
N LEU A 163 5.22 -67.36 -3.29
CA LEU A 163 4.09 -66.65 -2.70
C LEU A 163 3.29 -65.92 -3.79
N THR A 164 1.97 -65.83 -3.61
CA THR A 164 1.08 -65.08 -4.51
C THR A 164 1.06 -63.60 -4.13
N VAL A 165 1.22 -62.72 -5.11
CA VAL A 165 1.05 -61.28 -4.92
C VAL A 165 -0.43 -60.92 -5.13
N ASP A 166 -1.12 -60.51 -4.07
CA ASP A 166 -2.48 -59.97 -4.16
C ASP A 166 -2.43 -58.48 -4.50
N GLU A 167 -3.07 -58.07 -5.60
CA GLU A 167 -3.15 -56.66 -5.99
C GLU A 167 -3.86 -55.81 -4.95
N ASN A 168 -4.78 -56.39 -4.15
CA ASN A 168 -5.46 -55.69 -3.05
C ASN A 168 -4.56 -55.45 -1.83
N ARG A 169 -3.36 -56.04 -1.79
CA ARG A 169 -2.34 -55.80 -0.76
C ARG A 169 -1.31 -54.75 -1.18
N ILE A 170 -1.49 -54.10 -2.34
CA ILE A 170 -0.61 -53.05 -2.85
C ILE A 170 -1.32 -51.70 -2.77
N TYR A 171 -0.70 -50.76 -2.07
CA TYR A 171 -1.21 -49.41 -1.85
C TYR A 171 -0.26 -48.37 -2.44
N ASP A 172 -0.80 -47.29 -3.01
CA ASP A 172 0.00 -46.17 -3.52
C ASP A 172 0.07 -45.06 -2.45
N GLY A 173 1.28 -44.53 -2.19
CA GLY A 173 1.51 -43.48 -1.20
C GLY A 173 2.13 -42.21 -1.79
N THR A 174 2.49 -41.26 -0.92
CA THR A 174 3.10 -39.97 -1.31
C THR A 174 4.49 -39.74 -0.73
N TYR A 175 5.07 -40.77 -0.09
CA TYR A 175 6.32 -40.74 0.68
C TYR A 175 6.25 -39.94 1.99
N TRP A 176 5.03 -39.63 2.48
CA TRP A 176 4.83 -38.82 3.68
C TRP A 176 4.16 -39.61 4.81
N TYR A 177 4.24 -39.09 6.04
CA TYR A 177 3.81 -39.81 7.24
C TYR A 177 2.34 -40.29 7.17
N ASN A 178 1.44 -39.52 6.59
CA ASN A 178 0.02 -39.87 6.49
C ASN A 178 -0.35 -40.71 5.24
N SER A 179 0.62 -41.11 4.41
CA SER A 179 0.31 -41.82 3.15
C SER A 179 -0.30 -43.21 3.36
N GLY A 180 -0.19 -43.78 4.57
CA GLY A 180 -0.72 -45.10 4.90
C GLY A 180 -2.06 -45.09 5.63
N ASP A 181 -2.67 -43.92 5.86
CA ASP A 181 -3.88 -43.80 6.70
C ASP A 181 -5.05 -44.61 6.12
N ASP A 182 -5.32 -44.48 4.81
CA ASP A 182 -6.38 -45.22 4.13
C ASP A 182 -6.13 -46.74 4.16
N MET A 183 -4.89 -47.16 3.94
CA MET A 183 -4.47 -48.56 4.04
C MET A 183 -4.76 -49.11 5.44
N VAL A 184 -4.32 -48.41 6.48
CA VAL A 184 -4.54 -48.85 7.87
C VAL A 184 -6.02 -48.85 8.21
N HIS A 185 -6.79 -47.85 7.79
CA HIS A 185 -8.24 -47.81 7.98
C HIS A 185 -8.94 -49.00 7.32
N GLU A 186 -8.51 -49.40 6.12
CA GLU A 186 -9.04 -50.58 5.44
C GLU A 186 -8.67 -51.87 6.19
N LEU A 187 -7.40 -52.03 6.58
CA LEU A 187 -6.94 -53.19 7.35
C LEU A 187 -7.70 -53.34 8.68
N LEU A 188 -7.99 -52.22 9.36
CA LEU A 188 -8.72 -52.21 10.62
C LEU A 188 -10.21 -52.59 10.49
N LYS A 189 -10.81 -52.48 9.29
CA LYS A 189 -12.19 -52.98 9.05
C LYS A 189 -12.29 -54.49 9.19
N ASN A 190 -11.18 -55.21 8.97
CA ASN A 190 -11.10 -56.67 9.11
C ASN A 190 -9.90 -57.06 9.98
N ARG A 191 -9.93 -56.67 11.26
CA ARG A 191 -8.87 -56.95 12.25
C ARG A 191 -8.49 -58.42 12.40
N GLU A 192 -9.39 -59.35 12.06
CA GLU A 192 -9.11 -60.78 12.14
C GLU A 192 -8.23 -61.29 10.98
N ASN A 193 -8.01 -60.48 9.94
CA ASN A 193 -7.26 -60.83 8.73
C ASN A 193 -6.19 -59.78 8.37
N LEU A 194 -5.39 -59.38 9.36
CA LEU A 194 -4.21 -58.53 9.15
C LEU A 194 -3.12 -59.32 8.40
N PRO A 195 -2.34 -58.66 7.52
CA PRO A 195 -1.18 -59.29 6.91
C PRO A 195 -0.09 -59.53 7.97
N ASP A 196 0.79 -60.48 7.72
CA ASP A 196 1.93 -60.80 8.58
C ASP A 196 2.91 -59.61 8.68
N ALA A 197 3.08 -58.88 7.57
CA ALA A 197 3.98 -57.74 7.50
C ALA A 197 3.50 -56.65 6.53
N ILE A 198 3.92 -55.41 6.78
CA ILE A 198 3.82 -54.28 5.86
C ILE A 198 5.21 -53.80 5.49
N VAL A 199 5.49 -53.78 4.19
CA VAL A 199 6.71 -53.23 3.61
C VAL A 199 6.39 -51.85 3.03
N CYS A 200 6.99 -50.81 3.58
CA CYS A 200 6.79 -49.44 3.11
C CYS A 200 7.94 -49.00 2.20
N ALA A 201 7.62 -48.28 1.14
CA ALA A 201 8.60 -47.76 0.19
C ALA A 201 9.46 -46.63 0.76
N ASN A 202 9.16 -46.07 1.94
CA ASN A 202 10.10 -45.26 2.72
C ASN A 202 9.83 -45.32 4.24
N ASP A 203 10.78 -44.81 5.03
CA ASP A 203 10.70 -44.80 6.49
C ASP A 203 9.62 -43.85 7.02
N CYS A 204 9.39 -42.69 6.41
CA CYS A 204 8.35 -41.75 6.88
C CYS A 204 6.96 -42.42 6.87
N MET A 205 6.63 -43.13 5.79
CA MET A 205 5.39 -43.89 5.68
C MET A 205 5.33 -45.04 6.69
N ALA A 206 6.45 -45.75 6.89
CA ALA A 206 6.55 -46.81 7.88
C ALA A 206 6.31 -46.31 9.32
N ILE A 207 6.89 -45.17 9.68
CA ILE A 207 6.70 -44.52 10.98
C ILE A 207 5.23 -44.11 11.16
N GLY A 208 4.63 -43.53 10.12
CA GLY A 208 3.22 -43.14 10.12
C GLY A 208 2.27 -44.31 10.33
N ILE A 209 2.43 -45.37 9.54
CA ILE A 209 1.69 -46.63 9.70
C ILE A 209 1.90 -47.20 11.11
N ALA A 210 3.15 -47.27 11.57
CA ALA A 210 3.46 -47.84 12.88
C ALA A 210 2.80 -47.06 14.03
N SER A 211 2.79 -45.72 13.92
CA SER A 211 2.10 -44.83 14.86
C SER A 211 0.59 -45.09 14.86
N LEU A 212 -0.03 -45.16 13.69
CA LEU A 212 -1.49 -45.34 13.56
C LEU A 212 -1.95 -46.73 14.00
N LEU A 213 -1.20 -47.78 13.68
CA LEU A 213 -1.45 -49.15 14.16
C LEU A 213 -1.34 -49.24 15.68
N SER A 214 -0.27 -48.66 16.25
CA SER A 214 -0.06 -48.62 17.70
C SER A 214 -1.17 -47.86 18.42
N ALA A 215 -1.61 -46.72 17.87
CA ALA A 215 -2.72 -45.93 18.40
C ALA A 215 -4.05 -46.71 18.41
N ASN A 216 -4.20 -47.68 17.51
CA ASN A 216 -5.34 -48.59 17.45
C ASN A 216 -5.11 -49.90 18.23
N GLY A 217 -4.05 -50.01 19.02
CA GLY A 217 -3.78 -51.17 19.87
C GLY A 217 -3.29 -52.41 19.10
N ILE A 218 -2.77 -52.24 17.89
CA ILE A 218 -2.04 -53.29 17.16
C ILE A 218 -0.55 -53.17 17.51
N ARG A 219 0.08 -54.26 17.97
CA ARG A 219 1.48 -54.28 18.42
C ARG A 219 2.43 -54.59 17.28
N ILE A 220 3.59 -53.94 17.30
CA ILE A 220 4.65 -54.10 16.31
C ILE A 220 5.90 -54.57 17.05
N PRO A 221 6.47 -55.73 16.70
CA PRO A 221 6.13 -56.60 15.56
C PRO A 221 5.10 -57.72 15.86
N GLU A 222 4.60 -57.85 17.09
CA GLU A 222 3.91 -59.08 17.53
C GLU A 222 2.61 -59.40 16.80
N ASP A 223 1.83 -58.38 16.43
CA ASP A 223 0.58 -58.56 15.68
C ASP A 223 0.79 -58.32 14.18
N ILE A 224 1.75 -57.46 13.81
CA ILE A 224 2.13 -57.15 12.43
C ILE A 224 3.54 -56.56 12.39
N ALA A 225 4.40 -57.09 11.51
CA ALA A 225 5.72 -56.50 11.28
C ALA A 225 5.60 -55.27 10.38
N VAL A 226 6.39 -54.23 10.64
CA VAL A 226 6.45 -53.03 9.79
C VAL A 226 7.90 -52.75 9.44
N VAL A 227 8.22 -52.73 8.15
CA VAL A 227 9.56 -52.42 7.66
C VAL A 227 9.54 -51.21 6.74
N GLY A 228 10.61 -50.43 6.80
CA GLY A 228 10.80 -49.24 5.98
C GLY A 228 11.90 -49.37 4.93
N TYR A 229 12.25 -48.23 4.38
CA TYR A 229 13.25 -48.04 3.35
C TYR A 229 13.84 -46.63 3.52
N ASP A 230 15.16 -46.47 3.39
CA ASP A 230 16.00 -45.25 3.57
C ASP A 230 16.91 -45.32 4.80
N SER A 231 16.50 -46.04 5.84
CA SER A 231 17.21 -46.16 7.12
C SER A 231 17.53 -44.79 7.74
N THR A 232 16.53 -43.90 7.74
CA THR A 232 16.52 -42.57 8.34
C THR A 232 16.87 -42.59 9.83
N GLU A 233 17.38 -41.47 10.34
CA GLU A 233 17.70 -41.34 11.76
C GLU A 233 16.46 -41.48 12.65
N ASP A 234 15.32 -40.94 12.22
CA ASP A 234 14.03 -41.02 12.93
C ASP A 234 13.52 -42.47 12.99
N GLY A 235 13.64 -43.23 11.90
CA GLY A 235 13.30 -44.66 11.88
C GLY A 235 14.16 -45.46 12.88
N ARG A 236 15.47 -45.18 12.92
CA ARG A 236 16.40 -45.85 13.87
C ARG A 236 16.16 -45.49 15.33
N LYS A 237 15.58 -44.32 15.60
CA LYS A 237 15.28 -43.82 16.96
C LYS A 237 13.82 -44.01 17.37
N SER A 238 13.01 -44.64 16.53
CA SER A 238 11.60 -44.91 16.82
C SER A 238 11.45 -45.79 18.09
N PRO A 239 10.32 -45.70 18.82
CA PRO A 239 10.10 -46.46 20.06
C PRO A 239 10.36 -47.97 19.91
N VAL A 240 9.94 -48.51 18.77
CA VAL A 240 10.42 -49.78 18.22
C VAL A 240 11.29 -49.43 17.02
N PRO A 241 12.63 -49.51 17.13
CA PRO A 241 13.52 -49.10 16.05
C PRO A 241 13.24 -49.87 14.76
N LEU A 242 13.04 -49.12 13.67
CA LEU A 242 12.54 -49.64 12.41
C LEU A 242 13.60 -50.47 11.66
N THR A 243 13.24 -51.69 11.28
CA THR A 243 13.97 -52.48 10.27
C THR A 243 13.77 -51.81 8.92
N SER A 244 14.86 -51.42 8.28
CA SER A 244 14.80 -50.59 7.08
C SER A 244 15.86 -50.96 6.05
N ALA A 245 15.47 -50.91 4.78
CA ALA A 245 16.39 -51.13 3.68
C ALA A 245 17.28 -49.90 3.51
N VAL A 246 18.55 -50.13 3.21
CA VAL A 246 19.54 -49.06 3.05
C VAL A 246 19.66 -48.72 1.57
N ILE A 247 19.49 -47.44 1.22
CA ILE A 247 19.85 -46.96 -0.12
C ILE A 247 21.38 -47.04 -0.26
N PRO A 248 21.92 -47.67 -1.33
CA PRO A 248 23.36 -47.77 -1.59
C PRO A 248 23.95 -46.44 -2.10
N ALA A 249 23.55 -45.32 -1.49
CA ALA A 249 23.93 -43.98 -1.92
C ALA A 249 25.44 -43.74 -1.76
N TYR A 250 26.01 -44.22 -0.66
CA TYR A 250 27.44 -44.08 -0.36
C TYR A 250 28.31 -44.82 -1.38
N GLU A 251 27.97 -46.08 -1.65
CA GLU A 251 28.63 -46.94 -2.64
C GLU A 251 28.45 -46.38 -4.06
N CYS A 252 27.28 -45.81 -4.38
CA CYS A 252 27.04 -45.12 -5.65
C CYS A 252 27.93 -43.87 -5.80
N GLY A 253 28.14 -43.12 -4.71
CA GLY A 253 29.06 -41.98 -4.68
C GLY A 253 30.50 -42.39 -4.98
N GLU A 254 30.97 -43.44 -4.31
CA GLU A 254 32.28 -44.07 -4.58
C GLU A 254 32.44 -44.45 -6.04
N TYR A 255 31.52 -45.27 -6.54
CA TYR A 255 31.52 -45.72 -7.93
C TYR A 255 31.52 -44.56 -8.92
N THR A 256 30.75 -43.51 -8.66
CA THR A 256 30.70 -42.33 -9.54
C THR A 256 32.08 -41.67 -9.65
N ALA A 257 32.79 -41.53 -8.53
CA ALA A 257 34.13 -40.94 -8.53
C ALA A 257 35.16 -41.85 -9.23
N GLU A 258 35.09 -43.17 -9.02
CA GLU A 258 35.93 -44.15 -9.73
C GLU A 258 35.68 -44.13 -11.24
N LEU A 259 34.42 -44.08 -11.65
CA LEU A 259 34.03 -44.02 -13.05
C LEU A 259 34.55 -42.73 -13.70
N ILE A 260 34.40 -41.58 -13.04
CA ILE A 260 34.92 -40.31 -13.55
C ILE A 260 36.42 -40.37 -13.72
N ASP A 261 37.14 -40.90 -12.75
CA ASP A 261 38.58 -41.07 -12.83
C ASP A 261 38.98 -41.96 -14.03
N ALA A 262 38.30 -43.09 -14.20
CA ALA A 262 38.51 -43.99 -15.33
C ALA A 262 38.24 -43.29 -16.67
N ILE A 263 37.15 -42.53 -16.79
CA ILE A 263 36.84 -41.78 -18.01
C ILE A 263 37.91 -40.71 -18.28
N ILE A 264 38.37 -39.97 -17.26
CA ILE A 264 39.39 -38.92 -17.44
C ILE A 264 40.74 -39.53 -17.84
N ASN A 265 41.12 -40.68 -17.28
CA ASN A 265 42.41 -41.32 -17.53
C ASN A 265 42.39 -42.26 -18.75
N GLY A 266 41.20 -42.62 -19.26
CA GLY A 266 41.03 -43.59 -20.34
C GLY A 266 41.17 -45.05 -19.89
N ASP A 267 40.92 -45.33 -18.62
CA ASP A 267 40.96 -46.67 -18.04
C ASP A 267 39.64 -47.43 -18.27
N PRO A 268 39.63 -48.78 -18.18
CA PRO A 268 38.40 -49.57 -18.25
C PRO A 268 37.40 -49.15 -17.16
N GLU A 269 36.10 -49.23 -17.49
CA GLU A 269 35.06 -48.89 -16.53
C GLU A 269 35.10 -49.83 -15.31
N PRO A 270 35.01 -49.29 -14.09
CA PRO A 270 34.94 -50.11 -12.88
C PRO A 270 33.63 -50.91 -12.86
N GLU A 271 33.66 -52.09 -12.22
CA GLU A 271 32.45 -52.85 -11.94
C GLU A 271 31.68 -52.22 -10.78
N PHE A 272 30.38 -51.99 -10.96
CA PHE A 272 29.54 -51.48 -9.88
C PHE A 272 29.15 -52.60 -8.93
N HIS A 273 29.77 -52.64 -7.74
CA HIS A 273 29.43 -53.60 -6.70
C HIS A 273 28.46 -53.00 -5.68
N VAL A 274 27.20 -53.44 -5.69
CA VAL A 274 26.20 -53.06 -4.70
C VAL A 274 26.28 -53.99 -3.48
N CYS A 275 26.71 -53.46 -2.33
CA CYS A 275 26.72 -54.20 -1.06
C CYS A 275 26.09 -53.39 0.08
N ALA A 276 24.88 -52.86 -0.13
CA ALA A 276 24.09 -52.32 0.97
C ALA A 276 23.51 -53.47 1.81
N LYS A 277 23.95 -53.59 3.06
CA LYS A 277 23.33 -54.48 4.05
C LYS A 277 22.09 -53.77 4.63
N PRO A 278 20.94 -54.45 4.74
CA PRO A 278 19.76 -53.86 5.37
C PRO A 278 20.03 -53.55 6.84
N PHE A 279 19.42 -52.49 7.36
CA PHE A 279 19.43 -52.20 8.78
C PHE A 279 18.35 -53.06 9.46
N ILE A 280 18.78 -54.20 10.01
CA ILE A 280 17.89 -55.13 10.71
C ILE A 280 17.75 -54.73 12.19
N SER A 281 16.50 -54.64 12.63
CA SER A 281 16.10 -54.11 13.92
C SER A 281 14.81 -54.79 14.44
N ARG A 282 14.19 -54.23 15.49
CA ARG A 282 13.08 -54.85 16.22
C ARG A 282 11.74 -54.83 15.50
N SER A 283 11.48 -53.92 14.57
CA SER A 283 10.14 -53.80 13.95
C SER A 283 9.77 -54.95 13.01
N CYS A 284 10.72 -55.83 12.67
CA CYS A 284 10.45 -57.11 12.00
C CYS A 284 10.49 -58.33 12.95
N GLY A 285 10.82 -58.17 14.23
CA GLY A 285 10.98 -59.29 15.17
C GLY A 285 12.43 -59.68 15.50
N CYS A 286 13.43 -59.12 14.82
CA CYS A 286 14.84 -59.42 15.10
C CYS A 286 15.42 -58.64 16.29
N GLU A 287 16.55 -59.10 16.84
CA GLU A 287 17.37 -58.27 17.73
C GLU A 287 18.13 -57.19 16.96
N ILE A 288 18.40 -56.05 17.59
CA ILE A 288 19.16 -54.95 16.98
C ILE A 288 20.58 -55.41 16.65
N ASN A 289 20.98 -55.22 15.40
CA ASN A 289 22.38 -55.32 15.03
C ASN A 289 23.18 -54.14 15.65
N ARG A 290 24.02 -54.44 16.64
CA ARG A 290 24.81 -53.45 17.38
C ARG A 290 25.81 -52.68 16.53
N ASP A 291 26.21 -53.19 15.36
CA ASP A 291 27.13 -52.51 14.45
C ASP A 291 26.59 -51.16 13.92
N PHE A 292 25.27 -50.95 14.02
CA PHE A 292 24.58 -49.75 13.55
C PHE A 292 24.04 -48.85 14.67
N MET A 293 24.24 -49.22 15.95
CA MET A 293 23.91 -48.35 17.08
C MET A 293 25.00 -47.30 17.26
N VAL A 294 24.72 -46.06 16.86
CA VAL A 294 25.54 -44.92 17.29
C VAL A 294 25.17 -44.61 18.75
N ASP A 295 26.06 -44.97 19.67
CA ASP A 295 25.93 -44.59 21.08
C ASP A 295 26.01 -43.05 21.16
N VAL A 296 24.89 -42.39 21.46
CA VAL A 296 24.78 -40.92 21.57
C VAL A 296 25.40 -40.45 22.89
N ARG A 297 26.55 -41.00 23.28
CA ARG A 297 27.34 -40.44 24.38
C ARG A 297 28.07 -39.23 23.85
N ARG A 298 27.74 -38.06 24.42
CA ARG A 298 28.49 -36.83 24.15
C ARG A 298 29.98 -37.10 24.40
N LYS A 299 30.83 -36.68 23.46
CA LYS A 299 32.29 -36.85 23.57
C LYS A 299 32.90 -35.96 24.67
N ALA A 300 32.16 -34.95 25.15
CA ALA A 300 32.53 -34.07 26.24
C ALA A 300 31.31 -33.72 27.10
N TRP A 301 31.57 -33.30 28.34
CA TRP A 301 30.55 -32.83 29.28
C TRP A 301 30.05 -31.41 28.97
N ASP A 302 30.76 -30.65 28.14
CA ASP A 302 30.39 -29.28 27.84
C ASP A 302 29.01 -29.20 27.16
N THR A 303 28.33 -28.10 27.46
CA THR A 303 26.98 -27.81 27.04
C THR A 303 26.96 -26.75 25.95
N ASP A 304 28.04 -26.47 25.20
CA ASP A 304 28.06 -25.37 24.22
C ASP A 304 26.94 -25.50 23.18
N ILE A 305 26.55 -26.72 22.84
CA ILE A 305 25.39 -27.04 21.99
C ILE A 305 24.06 -26.68 22.68
N SER A 306 23.96 -26.85 24.01
CA SER A 306 22.77 -26.57 24.82
C SER A 306 22.71 -25.13 25.37
N SER A 307 23.83 -24.41 25.47
CA SER A 307 23.89 -23.02 25.97
C SER A 307 24.01 -22.01 24.83
N ALA A 308 24.76 -22.28 23.76
CA ALA A 308 25.11 -21.27 22.76
C ALA A 308 24.90 -21.70 21.30
N GLY A 309 24.30 -22.87 21.07
CA GLY A 309 24.00 -23.39 19.74
C GLY A 309 22.87 -22.65 19.01
N VAL A 310 22.74 -22.88 17.71
CA VAL A 310 21.75 -22.19 16.84
C VAL A 310 20.31 -22.32 17.37
N ASN A 311 19.97 -23.49 17.92
CA ASN A 311 18.64 -23.78 18.48
C ASN A 311 18.57 -23.60 20.01
N SER A 312 19.58 -22.97 20.63
CA SER A 312 19.57 -22.66 22.06
C SER A 312 18.56 -21.55 22.36
N CYS A 313 17.84 -21.64 23.47
CA CYS A 313 16.99 -20.54 23.95
C CYS A 313 17.80 -19.32 24.43
N PHE A 314 19.12 -19.45 24.60
CA PHE A 314 20.03 -18.35 24.92
C PHE A 314 20.77 -17.82 23.67
N ASN A 315 20.30 -18.15 22.47
CA ASN A 315 20.86 -17.61 21.23
C ASN A 315 20.27 -16.22 20.92
N HIS A 316 21.05 -15.17 21.13
CA HIS A 316 20.64 -13.78 20.92
C HIS A 316 21.03 -13.21 19.54
N MET A 317 21.58 -14.03 18.64
CA MET A 317 22.10 -13.57 17.35
C MET A 317 21.08 -12.74 16.55
N THR A 318 19.85 -13.23 16.42
CA THR A 318 18.81 -12.55 15.62
C THR A 318 18.39 -11.22 16.26
N GLU A 319 18.27 -11.15 17.58
CA GLU A 319 17.97 -9.92 18.32
C GLU A 319 19.08 -8.88 18.12
N GLU A 320 20.33 -9.31 18.23
CA GLU A 320 21.49 -8.45 18.00
C GLU A 320 21.54 -7.94 16.56
N LEU A 321 21.33 -8.82 15.56
CA LEU A 321 21.36 -8.44 14.14
C LEU A 321 20.26 -7.45 13.76
N ILE A 322 19.02 -7.64 14.22
CA ILE A 322 17.89 -6.73 13.93
C ILE A 322 18.11 -5.36 14.56
N SER A 323 18.80 -5.29 15.70
CA SER A 323 19.05 -4.03 16.41
C SER A 323 20.18 -3.17 15.82
N ARG A 324 20.89 -3.62 14.77
CA ARG A 324 21.99 -2.86 14.17
C ARG A 324 21.50 -1.90 13.08
N ASP A 325 22.07 -0.71 13.04
CA ASP A 325 21.82 0.35 12.05
C ASP A 325 23.04 0.62 11.15
N ASP A 326 24.23 0.11 11.51
CA ASP A 326 25.46 0.17 10.72
C ASP A 326 25.85 -1.20 10.14
N TYR A 327 26.25 -1.23 8.86
CA TYR A 327 26.57 -2.48 8.18
C TYR A 327 27.83 -3.14 8.74
N ARG A 328 28.80 -2.38 9.26
CA ARG A 328 30.03 -2.95 9.84
C ARG A 328 29.69 -3.69 11.11
N ASP A 329 28.86 -3.07 11.96
CA ASP A 329 28.38 -3.70 13.19
C ASP A 329 27.49 -4.91 12.89
N PHE A 330 26.64 -4.83 11.88
CA PHE A 330 25.82 -5.96 11.42
C PHE A 330 26.69 -7.18 11.03
N PHE A 331 27.67 -7.01 10.14
CA PHE A 331 28.56 -8.11 9.75
C PHE A 331 29.52 -8.54 10.87
N ASN A 332 29.87 -7.65 11.80
CA ASN A 332 30.62 -8.00 13.01
C ASN A 332 29.84 -8.98 13.89
N VAL A 333 28.53 -8.77 14.08
CA VAL A 333 27.68 -9.71 14.83
C VAL A 333 27.65 -11.07 14.13
N ILE A 334 27.43 -11.12 12.80
CA ILE A 334 27.49 -12.38 12.06
C ILE A 334 28.83 -13.08 12.31
N PHE A 335 29.94 -12.35 12.18
CA PHE A 335 31.29 -12.85 12.40
C PHE A 335 31.49 -13.42 13.82
N GLN A 336 30.96 -12.75 14.84
CA GLN A 336 31.02 -13.21 16.23
C GLN A 336 30.26 -14.52 16.45
N TYR A 337 29.15 -14.75 15.74
CA TYR A 337 28.32 -15.96 15.88
C TYR A 337 28.71 -17.12 14.95
N VAL A 338 29.72 -16.97 14.07
CA VAL A 338 30.21 -18.04 13.18
C VAL A 338 30.65 -19.31 13.95
N TYR A 339 31.00 -19.21 15.23
CA TYR A 339 31.37 -20.39 16.03
C TYR A 339 30.25 -21.45 16.11
N GLN A 340 28.98 -21.07 15.93
CA GLN A 340 27.81 -21.95 16.02
C GLN A 340 27.75 -22.99 14.89
N ILE A 341 28.44 -22.74 13.77
CA ILE A 341 28.44 -23.61 12.58
C ILE A 341 29.78 -24.34 12.36
N ARG A 342 30.71 -24.29 13.33
CA ARG A 342 31.94 -25.08 13.30
C ARG A 342 31.64 -26.58 13.44
N ASP A 343 32.45 -27.49 12.87
CA ASP A 343 33.91 -27.51 12.70
C ASP A 343 34.45 -27.41 11.25
N PHE A 344 34.08 -26.39 10.49
CA PHE A 344 34.66 -26.14 9.17
C PHE A 344 36.17 -25.82 9.22
N ASP A 345 36.89 -26.11 8.13
CA ASP A 345 38.29 -25.72 7.88
C ASP A 345 38.37 -24.30 7.30
N SER A 346 37.40 -23.92 6.46
CA SER A 346 37.21 -22.52 6.06
C SER A 346 35.75 -22.17 5.81
N PHE A 347 35.41 -20.91 6.06
CA PHE A 347 34.12 -20.31 5.74
C PHE A 347 34.33 -18.93 5.09
N SER A 348 33.54 -18.59 4.09
CA SER A 348 33.58 -17.28 3.42
C SER A 348 32.18 -16.82 3.05
N MET A 349 31.92 -15.53 3.20
CA MET A 349 30.68 -14.87 2.76
C MET A 349 31.01 -13.82 1.69
N CYS A 350 30.48 -14.01 0.49
CA CYS A 350 30.82 -13.24 -0.70
C CYS A 350 29.57 -12.53 -1.23
N LEU A 351 29.56 -11.19 -1.23
CA LEU A 351 28.42 -10.37 -1.64
C LEU A 351 28.62 -9.71 -3.00
N ASN A 352 27.51 -9.45 -3.69
CA ASN A 352 27.49 -8.72 -4.95
C ASN A 352 28.11 -7.32 -4.80
N SER A 353 28.54 -6.70 -5.91
CA SER A 353 29.28 -5.43 -5.87
C SER A 353 28.47 -4.24 -5.36
N TYR A 354 27.14 -4.32 -5.40
CA TYR A 354 26.22 -3.30 -4.91
C TYR A 354 25.77 -3.53 -3.46
N TRP A 355 26.46 -4.37 -2.68
CA TRP A 355 26.03 -4.73 -1.31
C TRP A 355 25.90 -3.54 -0.34
N THR A 356 26.53 -2.40 -0.61
CA THR A 356 26.36 -1.16 0.16
C THR A 356 25.29 -0.21 -0.38
N ASP A 357 24.71 -0.50 -1.54
CA ASP A 357 23.59 0.25 -2.12
C ASP A 357 22.28 -0.41 -1.70
N PHE A 358 21.77 0.01 -0.54
CA PHE A 358 20.61 -0.59 0.12
C PHE A 358 19.34 -0.51 -0.74
N GLU A 359 19.20 0.54 -1.56
CA GLU A 359 18.07 0.68 -2.49
C GLU A 359 18.16 -0.33 -3.63
N THR A 360 19.36 -0.57 -4.17
CA THR A 360 19.56 -1.61 -5.19
C THR A 360 19.37 -3.00 -4.60
N VAL A 361 19.89 -3.27 -3.41
CA VAL A 361 19.76 -4.58 -2.74
C VAL A 361 18.29 -4.93 -2.46
N THR A 362 17.47 -3.95 -2.05
CA THR A 362 16.06 -4.18 -1.70
C THR A 362 15.07 -3.85 -2.83
N GLY A 363 15.51 -3.22 -3.90
CA GLY A 363 14.65 -2.74 -4.98
C GLY A 363 14.64 -3.63 -6.22
N ASP A 364 14.00 -3.12 -7.26
CA ASP A 364 13.88 -3.81 -8.55
C ASP A 364 15.19 -3.94 -9.33
N LYS A 365 16.24 -3.24 -8.89
CA LYS A 365 17.58 -3.33 -9.51
C LYS A 365 18.43 -4.48 -8.96
N ALA A 366 17.98 -5.17 -7.89
CA ALA A 366 18.66 -6.35 -7.38
C ALA A 366 18.75 -7.44 -8.46
N LEU A 367 19.87 -8.17 -8.50
CA LEU A 367 20.00 -9.30 -9.41
C LEU A 367 19.08 -10.44 -8.97
N ARG A 368 18.39 -11.06 -9.94
CA ARG A 368 17.67 -12.34 -9.76
C ARG A 368 18.43 -13.51 -10.34
N TYR A 369 19.18 -13.26 -11.41
CA TYR A 369 19.93 -14.27 -12.15
C TYR A 369 21.40 -13.88 -12.22
N GLY A 370 22.27 -14.80 -11.83
CA GLY A 370 23.71 -14.64 -11.80
C GLY A 370 24.21 -13.76 -10.66
N TYR A 371 25.43 -13.26 -10.84
CA TYR A 371 26.20 -12.51 -9.87
C TYR A 371 26.92 -11.35 -10.57
N THR A 372 27.27 -10.31 -9.82
CA THR A 372 28.02 -9.18 -10.37
C THR A 372 29.39 -9.61 -10.90
N LYS A 373 30.01 -8.83 -11.79
CA LYS A 373 31.34 -9.15 -12.36
C LYS A 373 32.44 -9.38 -11.30
N TYR A 374 32.29 -8.72 -10.14
CA TYR A 374 33.18 -8.87 -9.00
C TYR A 374 32.36 -9.15 -7.74
N MET A 375 32.92 -9.93 -6.84
CA MET A 375 32.36 -10.20 -5.51
C MET A 375 33.21 -9.53 -4.44
N ASN A 376 32.58 -9.13 -3.34
CA ASN A 376 33.26 -8.66 -2.13
C ASN A 376 33.22 -9.77 -1.07
N ARG A 377 34.37 -10.21 -0.58
CA ARG A 377 34.42 -11.18 0.53
C ARG A 377 34.39 -10.42 1.85
N ILE A 378 33.22 -10.43 2.49
CA ILE A 378 33.01 -9.69 3.74
C ILE A 378 33.55 -10.45 4.93
N ILE A 379 33.21 -11.74 5.03
CA ILE A 379 33.64 -12.62 6.12
C ILE A 379 34.55 -13.69 5.56
N LYS A 380 35.67 -13.93 6.26
CA LYS A 380 36.57 -15.05 6.05
C LYS A 380 36.94 -15.66 7.39
N CYS A 381 36.74 -16.96 7.55
CA CYS A 381 37.14 -17.70 8.74
C CYS A 381 37.97 -18.93 8.37
N GLY A 382 39.02 -19.21 9.16
CA GLY A 382 39.84 -20.41 9.09
C GLY A 382 39.40 -21.49 10.09
N ALA A 383 40.18 -22.57 10.18
CA ALA A 383 39.85 -23.75 11.00
C ALA A 383 39.85 -23.46 12.52
N ASP A 384 40.67 -22.52 12.97
CA ASP A 384 40.82 -22.15 14.38
C ASP A 384 39.98 -20.91 14.74
N ARG A 385 39.46 -20.83 15.97
CA ARG A 385 38.66 -19.67 16.43
C ARG A 385 39.47 -18.37 16.55
N PHE A 386 40.79 -18.46 16.67
CA PHE A 386 41.70 -17.34 16.88
C PHE A 386 42.63 -17.09 15.70
N VAL A 387 42.77 -18.04 14.77
CA VAL A 387 43.73 -17.93 13.65
C VAL A 387 43.02 -17.99 12.29
N GLY A 388 43.35 -17.03 11.42
CA GLY A 388 42.85 -16.99 10.03
C GLY A 388 41.43 -16.45 9.85
N ASN A 389 40.89 -15.80 10.88
CA ASN A 389 39.57 -15.15 10.85
C ASN A 389 39.75 -13.64 10.59
N SER A 390 39.02 -13.11 9.62
CA SER A 390 39.04 -11.70 9.26
C SER A 390 37.69 -11.24 8.71
N ILE A 391 37.32 -10.01 9.02
CA ILE A 391 36.28 -9.25 8.34
C ILE A 391 36.95 -8.19 7.46
N SER A 392 36.51 -8.04 6.22
CA SER A 392 37.04 -7.04 5.29
C SER A 392 35.92 -6.44 4.46
N PHE A 393 35.85 -5.12 4.41
CA PHE A 393 34.86 -4.42 3.57
C PHE A 393 35.43 -3.96 2.22
N ASP A 394 36.71 -4.23 1.98
CA ASP A 394 37.46 -3.82 0.79
C ASP A 394 37.97 -5.00 -0.05
N GLU A 395 37.92 -6.23 0.50
CA GLU A 395 38.40 -7.42 -0.22
C GLU A 395 37.47 -7.76 -1.39
N LYS A 396 37.99 -7.59 -2.61
CA LYS A 396 37.26 -7.80 -3.86
C LYS A 396 37.99 -8.77 -4.79
N PHE A 397 37.25 -9.64 -5.46
CA PHE A 397 37.79 -10.59 -6.45
C PHE A 397 36.84 -10.80 -7.63
N GLY A 398 37.37 -11.28 -8.76
CA GLY A 398 36.56 -11.56 -9.95
C GLY A 398 35.65 -12.77 -9.74
N THR A 399 34.38 -12.66 -10.11
CA THR A 399 33.38 -13.72 -9.88
C THR A 399 33.72 -15.01 -10.61
N ALA A 400 34.38 -14.92 -11.76
CA ALA A 400 34.89 -16.08 -12.51
C ALA A 400 35.92 -16.93 -11.72
N SER A 401 36.52 -16.40 -10.66
CA SER A 401 37.35 -17.20 -9.75
C SER A 401 36.53 -18.11 -8.83
N MET A 402 35.24 -17.81 -8.61
CA MET A 402 34.31 -18.40 -7.63
C MET A 402 34.78 -18.28 -6.18
N ILE A 403 36.01 -18.62 -5.85
CA ILE A 403 36.69 -18.28 -4.60
C ILE A 403 38.21 -18.32 -4.83
N PRO A 404 39.01 -17.35 -4.34
CA PRO A 404 40.45 -17.29 -4.63
C PRO A 404 41.24 -18.53 -4.17
N GLU A 405 40.79 -19.22 -3.13
CA GLU A 405 41.41 -20.43 -2.60
C GLU A 405 41.43 -21.61 -3.59
N LEU A 406 40.60 -21.61 -4.64
CA LEU A 406 40.62 -22.64 -5.68
C LEU A 406 41.86 -22.59 -6.58
N ASP A 407 42.55 -21.45 -6.65
CA ASP A 407 43.73 -21.25 -7.50
C ASP A 407 45.05 -21.42 -6.72
N LYS A 408 44.97 -21.66 -5.40
CA LYS A 408 46.14 -21.90 -4.56
C LYS A 408 46.57 -23.36 -4.62
N GLU A 409 47.89 -23.58 -4.74
CA GLU A 409 48.47 -24.90 -4.53
C GLU A 409 48.31 -25.32 -3.06
N ARG A 410 47.94 -26.58 -2.84
CA ARG A 410 47.66 -27.16 -1.54
C ARG A 410 48.18 -28.59 -1.48
N ASP A 411 48.68 -29.03 -0.33
CA ASP A 411 49.24 -30.38 -0.18
C ASP A 411 48.16 -31.49 -0.20
N LYS A 412 46.94 -31.14 0.21
CA LYS A 412 45.80 -32.07 0.29
C LYS A 412 44.67 -31.60 -0.63
N PRO A 413 43.87 -32.53 -1.19
CA PRO A 413 42.62 -32.18 -1.86
C PRO A 413 41.64 -31.55 -0.87
N ALA A 414 40.65 -30.81 -1.36
CA ALA A 414 39.54 -30.38 -0.52
C ALA A 414 38.22 -30.25 -1.28
N ALA A 415 37.13 -30.26 -0.50
CA ALA A 415 35.81 -29.88 -0.98
C ALA A 415 35.50 -28.41 -0.63
N PHE A 416 34.92 -27.67 -1.58
CA PHE A 416 34.35 -26.34 -1.37
C PHE A 416 32.85 -26.40 -1.67
N ILE A 417 32.03 -26.06 -0.70
CA ILE A 417 30.57 -26.14 -0.80
C ILE A 417 30.01 -24.73 -0.91
N PHE A 418 29.40 -24.43 -2.05
CA PHE A 418 28.81 -23.15 -2.42
C PHE A 418 27.30 -23.18 -2.15
N THR A 419 26.81 -22.19 -1.42
CA THR A 419 25.37 -22.01 -1.10
C THR A 419 24.93 -20.58 -1.38
N PRO A 420 23.68 -20.36 -1.83
CA PRO A 420 23.19 -19.04 -2.18
C PRO A 420 22.96 -18.15 -0.94
N LEU A 421 23.15 -16.84 -1.10
CA LEU A 421 22.67 -15.81 -0.17
C LEU A 421 21.59 -15.01 -0.87
N TYR A 422 20.34 -15.10 -0.41
CA TYR A 422 19.19 -14.53 -1.12
C TYR A 422 18.05 -14.17 -0.17
N PHE A 423 17.12 -13.36 -0.69
CA PHE A 423 15.79 -13.18 -0.10
C PHE A 423 14.75 -13.19 -1.21
N ASN A 424 13.86 -14.18 -1.18
CA ASN A 424 12.93 -14.50 -2.28
C ASN A 424 13.69 -14.68 -3.60
N ASP A 425 13.49 -13.83 -4.58
CA ASP A 425 14.13 -13.89 -5.91
C ASP A 425 15.45 -13.11 -5.98
N ARG A 426 15.76 -12.25 -5.00
CA ARG A 426 16.91 -11.34 -5.06
C ARG A 426 18.15 -11.97 -4.41
N THR A 427 19.28 -11.89 -5.11
CA THR A 427 20.57 -12.45 -4.64
C THR A 427 21.43 -11.40 -3.92
N PHE A 428 21.78 -11.68 -2.67
CA PHE A 428 22.84 -10.94 -1.96
C PHE A 428 24.23 -11.38 -2.41
N GLY A 429 24.39 -12.65 -2.77
CA GLY A 429 25.67 -13.27 -3.10
C GLY A 429 25.67 -14.77 -2.84
N TYR A 430 26.79 -15.31 -2.35
CA TYR A 430 26.91 -16.71 -1.97
C TYR A 430 27.87 -16.88 -0.79
N SER A 431 27.80 -18.02 -0.12
CA SER A 431 28.78 -18.42 0.88
C SER A 431 29.50 -19.69 0.46
N VAL A 432 30.70 -19.89 1.01
CA VAL A 432 31.55 -21.04 0.73
C VAL A 432 32.01 -21.64 2.05
N ILE A 433 31.72 -22.92 2.27
CA ILE A 433 32.19 -23.68 3.43
C ILE A 433 33.03 -24.87 2.98
N SER A 434 34.17 -25.11 3.65
CA SER A 434 35.07 -26.23 3.36
C SER A 434 35.39 -26.98 4.64
N TYR A 435 35.41 -28.31 4.56
CA TYR A 435 35.89 -29.20 5.63
C TYR A 435 37.25 -29.82 5.27
N GLY A 436 38.01 -29.16 4.38
CA GLY A 436 39.27 -29.67 3.89
C GLY A 436 39.08 -31.00 3.16
N ASN A 437 39.88 -32.00 3.55
CA ASN A 437 39.84 -33.37 3.01
C ASN A 437 38.97 -34.32 3.86
N LYS A 438 38.10 -33.80 4.73
CA LYS A 438 37.10 -34.62 5.44
C LYS A 438 35.93 -34.89 4.50
N ALA A 439 35.64 -36.16 4.25
CA ALA A 439 34.50 -36.58 3.41
C ALA A 439 33.19 -36.36 4.16
N ARG A 440 32.69 -35.11 4.15
CA ARG A 440 31.43 -34.68 4.77
C ARG A 440 30.93 -33.38 4.16
N VAL A 441 29.66 -33.07 4.44
CA VAL A 441 28.99 -31.80 4.12
C VAL A 441 28.54 -31.08 5.39
N TYR A 442 27.93 -29.90 5.21
CA TYR A 442 27.30 -29.16 6.30
C TYR A 442 26.07 -29.91 6.84
N GLY A 443 25.65 -29.59 8.06
CA GLY A 443 24.44 -30.14 8.68
C GLY A 443 23.31 -29.12 8.76
N SER A 444 22.17 -29.52 9.33
CA SER A 444 20.98 -28.69 9.47
C SER A 444 21.21 -27.38 10.24
N SER A 445 22.10 -27.37 11.25
CA SER A 445 22.47 -26.16 11.99
C SER A 445 23.02 -25.05 11.09
N TYR A 446 23.81 -25.41 10.07
CA TYR A 446 24.33 -24.44 9.10
C TYR A 446 23.22 -23.86 8.23
N ARG A 447 22.30 -24.70 7.73
CA ARG A 447 21.13 -24.23 6.96
C ARG A 447 20.26 -23.27 7.78
N VAL A 448 19.94 -23.62 9.03
CA VAL A 448 19.13 -22.75 9.92
C VAL A 448 19.85 -21.45 10.20
N TRP A 449 21.16 -21.51 10.50
CA TRP A 449 21.98 -20.32 10.74
C TRP A 449 22.03 -19.39 9.52
N MET A 450 22.27 -19.93 8.33
CA MET A 450 22.28 -19.18 7.07
C MET A 450 20.92 -18.55 6.77
N LYS A 451 19.82 -19.28 7.02
CA LYS A 451 18.46 -18.74 6.87
C LYS A 451 18.23 -17.53 7.78
N ASN A 452 18.62 -17.62 9.05
CA ASN A 452 18.51 -16.50 9.99
C ASN A 452 19.35 -15.29 9.55
N VAL A 453 20.58 -15.53 9.09
CA VAL A 453 21.44 -14.47 8.55
C VAL A 453 20.81 -13.79 7.35
N MET A 454 20.31 -14.54 6.36
CA MET A 454 19.67 -13.98 5.15
C MET A 454 18.40 -13.18 5.48
N MET A 455 17.58 -13.66 6.42
CA MET A 455 16.40 -12.92 6.91
C MET A 455 16.78 -11.60 7.59
N CYS A 456 17.82 -11.62 8.44
CA CYS A 456 18.31 -10.41 9.10
C CYS A 456 18.97 -9.44 8.11
N MET A 457 19.65 -9.94 7.08
CA MET A 457 20.20 -9.10 6.01
C MET A 457 19.10 -8.32 5.30
N GLU A 458 17.99 -8.97 4.95
CA GLU A 458 16.84 -8.30 4.35
C GLU A 458 16.26 -7.22 5.27
N ALA A 459 16.05 -7.55 6.54
CA ALA A 459 15.52 -6.60 7.52
C ALA A 459 16.43 -5.37 7.66
N PHE A 460 17.74 -5.60 7.81
CA PHE A 460 18.75 -4.55 7.88
C PHE A 460 18.73 -3.67 6.63
N TYR A 461 18.79 -4.25 5.43
CA TYR A 461 18.81 -3.46 4.19
C TYR A 461 17.53 -2.66 3.96
N ARG A 462 16.36 -3.21 4.35
CA ARG A 462 15.10 -2.46 4.29
C ARG A 462 15.11 -1.28 5.24
N GLN A 463 15.49 -1.50 6.49
CA GLN A 463 15.57 -0.44 7.49
C GLN A 463 16.54 0.66 7.05
N ALA A 464 17.74 0.30 6.58
CA ALA A 464 18.72 1.25 6.09
C ALA A 464 18.22 2.02 4.85
N SER A 465 17.51 1.36 3.93
CA SER A 465 16.88 2.00 2.78
C SER A 465 15.79 3.00 3.19
N TYR A 466 14.95 2.65 4.18
CA TYR A 466 13.93 3.57 4.70
C TYR A 466 14.54 4.80 5.36
N ILE A 467 15.56 4.64 6.20
CA ILE A 467 16.28 5.75 6.83
C ILE A 467 16.85 6.69 5.76
N GLN A 468 17.46 6.14 4.71
CA GLN A 468 18.01 6.94 3.61
C GLN A 468 16.91 7.71 2.84
N ARG A 469 15.77 7.07 2.58
CA ARG A 469 14.64 7.72 1.89
C ARG A 469 14.01 8.81 2.74
N LEU A 470 13.78 8.56 4.03
CA LEU A 470 13.28 9.56 4.97
C LEU A 470 14.20 10.78 5.00
N GLY A 471 15.52 10.57 5.05
CA GLY A 471 16.48 11.68 4.98
C GLY A 471 16.40 12.49 3.68
N ARG A 472 16.14 11.86 2.52
CA ARG A 472 15.91 12.58 1.24
C ARG A 472 14.58 13.34 1.24
N TYR A 473 13.50 12.71 1.70
CA TYR A 473 12.18 13.34 1.81
C TYR A 473 12.22 14.55 2.75
N GLU A 474 12.89 14.44 3.89
CA GLU A 474 13.07 15.56 4.81
C GLU A 474 13.85 16.70 4.16
N ALA A 475 14.90 16.40 3.38
CA ALA A 475 15.68 17.41 2.67
C ALA A 475 14.88 18.12 1.56
N GLU A 476 14.06 17.37 0.80
CA GLU A 476 13.17 17.91 -0.24
C GLU A 476 12.03 18.74 0.35
N GLN A 477 11.49 18.37 1.51
CA GLN A 477 10.40 19.10 2.16
C GLN A 477 10.82 20.46 2.73
N ILE A 478 12.11 20.71 2.95
CA ILE A 478 12.59 21.94 3.59
C ILE A 478 13.39 22.86 2.66
N ARG A 479 13.61 22.50 1.38
CA ARG A 479 14.36 23.30 0.41
C ARG A 479 13.52 23.69 -0.80
N ASP A 480 13.87 24.80 -1.43
CA ASP A 480 13.29 25.26 -2.70
C ASP A 480 14.02 24.58 -3.88
N ALA A 481 13.26 23.97 -4.78
CA ALA A 481 13.80 23.16 -5.87
C ALA A 481 14.54 23.97 -6.95
N LEU A 482 14.24 25.27 -7.09
CA LEU A 482 14.85 26.12 -8.11
C LEU A 482 16.18 26.72 -7.63
N THR A 483 16.22 27.21 -6.40
CA THR A 483 17.35 27.99 -5.86
C THR A 483 18.25 27.18 -4.93
N GLY A 484 17.77 26.05 -4.39
CA GLY A 484 18.47 25.24 -3.38
C GLY A 484 18.52 25.87 -1.98
N LEU A 485 17.97 27.08 -1.80
CA LEU A 485 17.78 27.72 -0.49
C LEU A 485 16.73 26.95 0.33
N TYR A 486 16.55 27.31 1.61
CA TYR A 486 15.42 26.78 2.36
C TYR A 486 14.11 27.28 1.75
N ASN A 487 13.06 26.45 1.78
CA ASN A 487 11.70 26.91 1.53
C ASN A 487 11.11 27.49 2.83
N TYR A 488 9.91 28.07 2.77
CA TYR A 488 9.31 28.72 3.92
C TYR A 488 9.17 27.81 5.15
N ARG A 489 8.83 26.53 4.96
CA ARG A 489 8.77 25.54 6.04
C ARG A 489 10.16 25.28 6.64
N GLY A 490 11.17 25.11 5.79
CA GLY A 490 12.56 24.98 6.22
C GLY A 490 13.07 26.19 7.00
N PHE A 491 12.67 27.40 6.58
CA PHE A 491 13.00 28.65 7.27
C PHE A 491 12.49 28.68 8.70
N LEU A 492 11.21 28.36 8.92
CA LEU A 492 10.61 28.35 10.26
C LEU A 492 11.25 27.28 11.15
N ASN A 493 11.52 26.08 10.59
CA ASN A 493 12.15 24.99 11.32
C ASN A 493 13.59 25.32 11.73
N GLN A 494 14.40 25.84 10.80
CA GLN A 494 15.79 26.19 11.08
C GLN A 494 15.93 27.48 11.88
N GLY A 495 14.97 28.40 11.75
CA GLY A 495 14.88 29.64 12.51
C GLY A 495 14.90 29.41 14.02
N VAL A 496 14.30 28.31 14.51
CA VAL A 496 14.35 27.91 15.93
C VAL A 496 15.79 27.74 16.42
N HIS A 497 16.69 27.19 15.60
CA HIS A 497 18.10 27.06 15.97
C HIS A 497 18.82 28.41 16.01
N VAL A 498 18.46 29.32 15.10
CA VAL A 498 18.99 30.70 15.09
C VAL A 498 18.53 31.45 16.35
N VAL A 499 17.25 31.32 16.73
CA VAL A 499 16.69 31.90 17.96
C VAL A 499 17.38 31.35 19.20
N LYS A 500 17.51 30.02 19.33
CA LYS A 500 18.19 29.39 20.48
C LYS A 500 19.64 29.89 20.62
N ARG A 501 20.36 30.02 19.50
CA ARG A 501 21.71 30.57 19.49
C ARG A 501 21.74 32.05 19.87
N ALA A 502 20.81 32.85 19.33
CA ALA A 502 20.72 34.28 19.64
C ALA A 502 20.41 34.54 21.13
N VAL A 503 19.53 33.73 21.74
CA VAL A 503 19.27 33.78 23.19
C VAL A 503 20.53 33.47 24.00
N TYR A 504 21.27 32.43 23.63
CA TYR A 504 22.53 32.07 24.29
C TYR A 504 23.59 33.18 24.14
N GLU A 505 23.69 33.80 22.97
CA GLU A 505 24.65 34.86 22.66
C GLU A 505 24.18 36.28 23.07
N ARG A 506 22.97 36.42 23.64
CA ARG A 506 22.32 37.72 23.97
C ARG A 506 22.22 38.67 22.78
N LYS A 507 21.78 38.15 21.64
CA LYS A 507 21.59 38.87 20.37
C LYS A 507 20.12 39.01 20.01
N SER A 508 19.80 40.06 19.26
CA SER A 508 18.49 40.23 18.61
C SER A 508 18.44 39.44 17.29
N ILE A 509 17.24 39.16 16.80
CA ILE A 509 17.01 38.58 15.48
C ILE A 509 16.63 39.69 14.50
N ALA A 510 17.21 39.67 13.30
CA ALA A 510 16.84 40.50 12.17
C ALA A 510 16.24 39.65 11.06
N ILE A 511 15.05 40.03 10.59
CA ILE A 511 14.40 39.45 9.41
C ILE A 511 14.38 40.50 8.31
N THR A 512 14.94 40.17 7.14
CA THR A 512 14.87 41.00 5.93
C THR A 512 14.00 40.30 4.90
N ALA A 513 12.89 40.93 4.51
CA ALA A 513 12.05 40.49 3.40
C ALA A 513 12.52 41.18 2.11
N VAL A 514 12.72 40.40 1.05
CA VAL A 514 13.26 40.82 -0.24
C VAL A 514 12.32 40.40 -1.36
N ASP A 515 12.13 41.26 -2.34
CA ASP A 515 11.19 41.07 -3.45
C ASP A 515 11.80 41.55 -4.77
N ILE A 516 11.86 40.69 -5.79
CA ILE A 516 12.42 41.04 -7.10
C ILE A 516 11.44 41.93 -7.87
N SER A 517 11.85 43.17 -8.13
CA SER A 517 11.08 44.11 -8.93
C SER A 517 11.29 43.85 -10.43
N GLY A 518 10.18 43.84 -11.19
CA GLY A 518 10.22 43.77 -12.66
C GLY A 518 10.33 42.38 -13.27
N LEU A 519 10.30 41.31 -12.46
CA LEU A 519 10.40 39.93 -12.95
C LEU A 519 9.30 39.56 -13.97
N LYS A 520 8.07 40.08 -13.78
CA LYS A 520 6.98 39.92 -14.76
C LYS A 520 7.33 40.44 -16.15
N LYS A 521 8.05 41.58 -16.24
CA LYS A 521 8.49 42.16 -17.52
C LYS A 521 9.60 41.31 -18.15
N VAL A 522 10.52 40.79 -17.34
CA VAL A 522 11.56 39.86 -17.82
C VAL A 522 10.93 38.60 -18.40
N ASN A 523 9.95 38.01 -17.70
CA ASN A 523 9.21 36.84 -18.19
C ASN A 523 8.48 37.13 -19.50
N ALA A 524 7.82 38.29 -19.60
CA ALA A 524 7.04 38.67 -20.79
C ALA A 524 7.92 38.92 -22.02
N ILE A 525 9.13 39.47 -21.85
CA ILE A 525 10.01 39.85 -22.97
C ILE A 525 10.97 38.71 -23.35
N TYR A 526 11.52 37.98 -22.37
CA TYR A 526 12.61 37.01 -22.57
C TYR A 526 12.22 35.56 -22.26
N GLY A 527 10.99 35.32 -21.79
CA GLY A 527 10.46 34.00 -21.49
C GLY A 527 10.79 33.48 -20.10
N ARG A 528 10.04 32.47 -19.66
CA ARG A 528 10.06 31.93 -18.28
C ARG A 528 11.43 31.39 -17.86
N LYS A 529 12.17 30.77 -18.78
CA LYS A 529 13.50 30.22 -18.50
C LYS A 529 14.51 31.31 -18.10
N GLU A 530 14.43 32.48 -18.72
CA GLU A 530 15.28 33.63 -18.37
C GLU A 530 14.83 34.23 -17.02
N GLY A 531 13.53 34.21 -16.73
CA GLY A 531 12.99 34.53 -15.41
C GLY A 531 13.52 33.64 -14.29
N ASP A 532 13.50 32.33 -14.50
CA ASP A 532 14.05 31.36 -13.55
C ASP A 532 15.54 31.58 -13.32
N GLU A 533 16.31 31.87 -14.38
CA GLU A 533 17.73 32.23 -14.28
C GLU A 533 17.93 33.54 -13.49
N ALA A 534 17.06 34.53 -13.66
CA ALA A 534 17.07 35.76 -12.88
C ALA A 534 16.83 35.50 -11.38
N ILE A 535 15.87 34.63 -11.05
CA ILE A 535 15.58 34.21 -9.66
C ILE A 535 16.79 33.48 -9.06
N VAL A 536 17.37 32.51 -9.78
CA VAL A 536 18.57 31.78 -9.35
C VAL A 536 19.74 32.74 -9.12
N THR A 537 19.92 33.71 -10.00
CA THR A 537 21.00 34.70 -9.90
C THR A 537 20.84 35.60 -8.68
N VAL A 538 19.63 36.12 -8.44
CA VAL A 538 19.33 36.91 -7.24
C VAL A 538 19.49 36.07 -5.98
N SER A 539 19.07 34.80 -5.99
CA SER A 539 19.24 33.90 -4.83
C SER A 539 20.70 33.71 -4.43
N ARG A 540 21.62 33.63 -5.41
CA ARG A 540 23.07 33.57 -5.16
C ARG A 540 23.58 34.88 -4.58
N VAL A 541 23.17 36.02 -5.13
CA VAL A 541 23.54 37.35 -4.60
C VAL A 541 23.11 37.50 -3.14
N ILE A 542 21.88 37.11 -2.81
CA ILE A 542 21.37 37.14 -1.44
C ILE A 542 22.21 36.22 -0.55
N ASN A 543 22.45 34.98 -0.97
CA ASN A 543 23.19 33.99 -0.18
C ASN A 543 24.65 34.40 0.07
N ASP A 544 25.32 34.94 -0.94
CA ASP A 544 26.71 35.40 -0.84
C ASP A 544 26.84 36.66 0.02
N ALA A 545 25.81 37.54 0.02
CA ALA A 545 25.80 38.78 0.80
C ALA A 545 25.68 38.57 2.31
N VAL A 546 25.12 37.44 2.76
CA VAL A 546 24.73 37.23 4.18
C VAL A 546 25.57 36.17 4.91
N GLY A 547 26.34 35.36 4.17
CA GLY A 547 27.34 34.42 4.70
C GLY A 547 26.77 33.21 5.46
N ALA A 548 27.65 32.26 5.83
CA ALA A 548 27.28 30.93 6.36
C ALA A 548 26.52 30.90 7.70
N ARG A 549 26.34 32.04 8.36
CA ARG A 549 25.68 32.13 9.68
C ARG A 549 24.23 32.63 9.61
N ALA A 550 23.81 33.15 8.45
CA ALA A 550 22.45 33.60 8.19
C ALA A 550 21.64 32.49 7.52
N LEU A 551 20.32 32.56 7.68
CA LEU A 551 19.37 31.63 7.11
C LEU A 551 18.67 32.30 5.94
N CYS A 552 18.90 31.79 4.73
CA CYS A 552 18.31 32.30 3.48
C CYS A 552 17.14 31.42 3.05
N THR A 553 16.07 32.03 2.57
CA THR A 553 14.87 31.34 2.14
C THR A 553 14.25 31.99 0.93
N ARG A 554 13.72 31.16 0.04
CA ARG A 554 12.74 31.60 -0.95
C ARG A 554 11.35 31.22 -0.43
N MET A 555 10.46 32.21 -0.29
CA MET A 555 9.10 31.97 0.16
C MET A 555 8.26 31.42 -0.98
N CYS A 556 8.17 32.18 -2.06
CA CYS A 556 7.50 31.87 -3.32
C CYS A 556 7.99 32.85 -4.39
N ASN A 557 7.85 32.51 -5.68
CA ASN A 557 8.09 33.43 -6.81
C ASN A 557 9.37 34.27 -6.72
N ASP A 558 9.18 35.57 -6.55
CA ASP A 558 10.15 36.67 -6.46
C ASP A 558 10.49 37.06 -5.01
N GLU A 559 9.96 36.35 -4.02
CA GLU A 559 10.07 36.70 -2.59
C GLU A 559 11.08 35.82 -1.83
N PHE A 560 11.93 36.49 -1.06
CA PHE A 560 12.95 35.88 -0.21
C PHE A 560 12.91 36.42 1.21
N LEU A 561 13.34 35.59 2.16
CA LEU A 561 13.59 35.97 3.55
C LEU A 561 15.04 35.68 3.92
N VAL A 562 15.61 36.59 4.69
CA VAL A 562 16.90 36.40 5.35
C VAL A 562 16.71 36.57 6.85
N CYS A 563 17.18 35.59 7.63
CA CYS A 563 17.23 35.66 9.09
C CYS A 563 18.67 35.65 9.59
N SER A 564 19.01 36.60 10.47
CA SER A 564 20.33 36.69 11.10
C SER A 564 20.25 37.10 12.56
N ALA A 565 21.26 36.72 13.35
CA ALA A 565 21.41 37.16 14.73
C ALA A 565 22.37 38.36 14.81
N ILE A 566 21.93 39.46 15.42
CA ILE A 566 22.62 40.75 15.45
C ILE A 566 22.82 41.26 16.89
N ASP A 567 23.87 42.04 17.15
CA ASP A 567 24.14 42.60 18.49
C ASP A 567 23.12 43.70 18.85
N SER A 568 22.57 43.65 20.07
CA SER A 568 21.48 44.52 20.51
C SER A 568 21.85 46.00 20.74
N ASP A 569 23.15 46.30 20.91
CA ASP A 569 23.64 47.62 21.38
C ASP A 569 24.26 48.51 20.28
N LYS A 570 24.10 48.17 18.99
CA LYS A 570 24.59 49.01 17.88
C LYS A 570 23.45 49.47 16.99
N GLU A 571 23.19 50.78 17.00
CA GLU A 571 22.20 51.49 16.17
C GLU A 571 22.52 51.48 14.65
N TYR A 572 23.43 50.62 14.18
CA TYR A 572 23.78 50.52 12.77
C TYR A 572 24.20 49.10 12.45
N ASP A 573 23.29 48.31 11.89
CA ASP A 573 23.67 47.26 10.95
C ASP A 573 22.71 47.18 9.76
N HIS A 574 22.65 48.26 8.98
CA HIS A 574 22.21 48.25 7.58
C HIS A 574 23.10 47.36 6.67
N ASN A 575 23.94 46.46 7.21
CA ASN A 575 24.93 45.73 6.42
C ASN A 575 24.29 44.71 5.48
N ILE A 576 23.16 44.07 5.82
CA ILE A 576 22.54 43.08 4.93
C ILE A 576 21.89 43.78 3.73
N GLU A 577 21.00 44.76 3.94
CA GLU A 577 20.38 45.52 2.84
C GLU A 577 21.44 46.19 1.96
N LYS A 578 22.46 46.84 2.56
CA LYS A 578 23.56 47.45 1.79
C LYS A 578 24.40 46.41 1.04
N SER A 579 24.61 45.22 1.59
CA SER A 579 25.39 44.18 0.92
C SER A 579 24.61 43.55 -0.23
N ILE A 580 23.31 43.31 -0.04
CA ILE A 580 22.42 42.86 -1.11
C ILE A 580 22.34 43.94 -2.20
N SER A 581 22.10 45.21 -1.86
CA SER A 581 22.09 46.31 -2.84
C SER A 581 23.41 46.44 -3.61
N LYS A 582 24.57 46.37 -2.94
CA LYS A 582 25.87 46.36 -3.61
C LYS A 582 26.05 45.15 -4.53
N GLY A 583 25.58 43.98 -4.10
CA GLY A 583 25.60 42.76 -4.90
C GLY A 583 24.73 42.89 -6.16
N MET A 584 23.55 43.49 -6.03
CA MET A 584 22.65 43.79 -7.16
C MET A 584 23.25 44.81 -8.12
N ASP A 585 23.87 45.89 -7.61
CA ASP A 585 24.57 46.88 -8.44
C ASP A 585 25.75 46.26 -9.20
N PHE A 586 26.50 45.37 -8.54
CA PHE A 586 27.59 44.64 -9.18
C PHE A 586 27.05 43.70 -10.26
N LEU A 587 25.97 42.97 -9.97
CA LEU A 587 25.30 42.09 -10.92
C LEU A 587 24.86 42.86 -12.16
N ASN A 588 24.09 43.94 -12.01
CA ASN A 588 23.58 44.71 -13.16
C ASN A 588 24.70 45.31 -14.02
N LYS A 589 25.85 45.69 -13.43
CA LYS A 589 27.00 46.21 -14.18
C LYS A 589 27.78 45.13 -14.95
N HIS A 590 27.70 43.87 -14.53
CA HIS A 590 28.56 42.78 -15.06
C HIS A 590 27.77 41.61 -15.67
N SER A 591 26.44 41.60 -15.60
CA SER A 591 25.59 40.52 -16.13
C SER A 591 25.60 40.46 -17.65
N GLY A 592 25.84 41.59 -18.32
CA GLY A 592 25.75 41.70 -19.78
C GLY A 592 24.33 41.48 -20.33
N LYS A 593 23.31 41.58 -19.47
CA LYS A 593 21.90 41.43 -19.83
C LYS A 593 21.32 42.78 -20.25
N ASP A 594 20.39 42.77 -21.20
CA ASP A 594 19.72 43.97 -21.72
C ASP A 594 18.64 44.54 -20.77
N TYR A 595 18.56 44.01 -19.54
CA TYR A 595 17.62 44.42 -18.50
C TYR A 595 18.34 44.51 -17.15
N GLU A 596 17.85 45.41 -16.29
CA GLU A 596 18.33 45.55 -14.91
C GLU A 596 17.37 44.88 -13.93
N LEU A 597 17.93 44.16 -12.95
CA LEU A 597 17.17 43.59 -11.84
C LEU A 597 17.27 44.50 -10.63
N SER A 598 16.14 44.81 -10.02
CA SER A 598 16.08 45.57 -8.77
C SER A 598 15.36 44.77 -7.70
N VAL A 599 15.66 45.04 -6.43
CA VAL A 599 14.98 44.40 -5.30
C VAL A 599 14.38 45.46 -4.39
N PHE A 600 13.17 45.18 -3.91
CA PHE A 600 12.56 45.92 -2.83
C PHE A 600 12.82 45.17 -1.52
N MET A 601 13.23 45.88 -0.46
CA MET A 601 13.64 45.26 0.80
C MET A 601 13.05 45.99 1.99
N TYR A 602 12.73 45.23 3.05
CA TYR A 602 12.37 45.77 4.36
C TYR A 602 12.93 44.86 5.46
N THR A 603 13.56 45.46 6.47
CA THR A 603 14.12 44.73 7.62
C THR A 603 13.44 45.13 8.92
N LYS A 604 13.04 44.13 9.73
CA LYS A 604 12.58 44.30 11.11
C LYS A 604 13.50 43.56 12.07
N THR A 605 13.73 44.15 13.24
CA THR A 605 14.58 43.57 14.28
C THR A 605 13.82 43.47 15.60
N ALA A 606 13.99 42.37 16.32
CA ALA A 606 13.43 42.20 17.66
C ALA A 606 14.25 41.21 18.50
N MET A 607 14.19 41.35 19.82
CA MET A 607 14.63 40.28 20.73
C MET A 607 13.55 39.20 20.78
N VAL A 608 13.94 37.96 20.46
CA VAL A 608 13.04 36.81 20.38
C VAL A 608 13.56 35.71 21.29
N THR A 609 12.72 35.23 22.21
CA THR A 609 13.08 34.18 23.19
C THR A 609 12.47 32.81 22.89
N GLU A 610 11.44 32.77 22.05
CA GLU A 610 10.66 31.57 21.75
C GLU A 610 10.17 31.55 20.30
N LYS A 611 9.72 30.37 19.82
CA LYS A 611 9.30 30.18 18.43
C LYS A 611 8.14 31.08 18.04
N ALA A 612 7.13 31.26 18.90
CA ALA A 612 5.99 32.11 18.59
C ALA A 612 6.40 33.57 18.29
N GLY A 613 7.36 34.11 19.06
CA GLY A 613 7.91 35.44 18.80
C GLY A 613 8.70 35.55 17.49
N PHE A 614 9.31 34.45 17.03
CA PHE A 614 9.98 34.39 15.73
C PHE A 614 8.97 34.44 14.59
N ASP A 615 7.92 33.63 14.67
CA ASP A 615 6.86 33.56 13.66
C ASP A 615 6.13 34.92 13.53
N HIS A 616 5.85 35.59 14.66
CA HIS A 616 5.30 36.94 14.68
C HIS A 616 6.22 37.98 14.00
N LEU A 617 7.53 37.94 14.30
CA LEU A 617 8.50 38.86 13.69
C LEU A 617 8.56 38.68 12.17
N VAL A 618 8.48 37.44 11.68
CA VAL A 618 8.47 37.13 10.24
C VAL A 618 7.23 37.70 9.56
N ASN A 619 6.04 37.40 10.08
CA ASN A 619 4.77 37.88 9.52
C ASN A 619 4.69 39.41 9.47
N ASP A 620 5.07 40.07 10.56
CA ASP A 620 5.10 41.52 10.63
C ASP A 620 6.03 42.15 9.58
N THR A 621 7.19 41.52 9.33
CA THR A 621 8.17 42.02 8.36
C THR A 621 7.63 41.94 6.94
N VAL A 622 6.98 40.83 6.59
CA VAL A 622 6.38 40.62 5.26
C VAL A 622 5.22 41.60 5.03
N ASN A 623 4.34 41.77 6.01
CA ASN A 623 3.20 42.69 5.92
C ASN A 623 3.66 44.14 5.70
N GLU A 624 4.66 44.58 6.44
CA GLU A 624 5.17 45.95 6.33
C GLU A 624 5.89 46.18 4.98
N LYS A 625 6.65 45.19 4.47
CA LYS A 625 7.21 45.22 3.11
C LYS A 625 6.12 45.46 2.06
N ASN A 626 5.03 44.68 2.11
CA ASN A 626 3.93 44.75 1.14
C ASN A 626 3.21 46.11 1.20
N ASN A 627 2.91 46.61 2.39
CA ASN A 627 2.28 47.91 2.59
C ASN A 627 3.12 49.07 2.01
N GLN A 628 4.45 49.01 2.19
CA GLN A 628 5.35 50.04 1.66
C GLN A 628 5.51 49.95 0.13
N LYS A 629 5.56 48.73 -0.42
CA LYS A 629 5.59 48.49 -1.86
C LYS A 629 4.34 49.02 -2.56
N GLN A 630 3.15 48.79 -1.99
CA GLN A 630 1.87 49.29 -2.53
C GLN A 630 1.82 50.82 -2.55
N LYS A 631 2.18 51.48 -1.45
CA LYS A 631 2.23 52.95 -1.35
C LYS A 631 3.18 53.58 -2.38
N LEU A 632 4.27 52.89 -2.72
CA LEU A 632 5.20 53.34 -3.76
C LEU A 632 4.59 53.18 -5.16
N ALA A 633 3.90 52.06 -5.43
CA ALA A 633 3.22 51.81 -6.69
C ALA A 633 2.10 52.82 -6.95
N ASP A 634 1.28 53.13 -5.94
CA ASP A 634 0.19 54.11 -6.03
C ASP A 634 0.74 55.52 -6.33
N ARG A 635 1.87 55.87 -5.73
CA ARG A 635 2.54 57.17 -5.96
C ARG A 635 3.10 57.28 -7.38
N LEU A 636 3.73 56.23 -7.89
CA LEU A 636 4.27 56.18 -9.26
C LEU A 636 3.16 56.18 -10.32
N LYS A 637 2.01 55.56 -10.05
CA LYS A 637 0.82 55.64 -10.91
C LYS A 637 0.21 57.05 -10.95
N ALA A 638 0.20 57.76 -9.82
CA ALA A 638 -0.30 59.13 -9.73
C ALA A 638 0.60 60.17 -10.45
N GLU A 639 1.90 59.89 -10.60
CA GLU A 639 2.88 60.80 -11.23
C GLU A 639 2.98 60.64 -12.76
N ALA A 640 2.48 59.55 -13.35
CA ALA A 640 2.44 59.33 -14.79
C ALA A 640 1.09 59.81 -15.39
N GLY A 641 1.03 61.03 -15.95
CA GLY A 641 -0.19 61.59 -16.54
C GLY A 641 -0.83 60.75 -17.67
N LEU A 642 -2.16 60.87 -17.84
CA LEU A 642 -2.99 60.15 -18.83
C LEU A 642 -2.56 60.42 -20.28
N THR A 643 -2.51 59.37 -21.11
CA THR A 643 -2.23 59.45 -22.56
C THR A 643 -3.43 59.98 -23.35
N ASP A 644 -3.20 60.61 -24.51
CA ASP A 644 -4.26 61.12 -25.41
C ASP A 644 -5.24 60.02 -25.88
N GLU A 645 -4.79 58.76 -25.91
CA GLU A 645 -5.61 57.59 -26.25
C GLU A 645 -6.56 57.19 -25.12
N ALA A 646 -6.12 57.25 -23.86
CA ALA A 646 -6.98 56.99 -22.70
C ALA A 646 -8.12 58.01 -22.61
N ILE A 647 -7.82 59.29 -22.84
CA ILE A 647 -8.83 60.37 -22.84
C ILE A 647 -9.87 60.18 -23.96
N ARG A 648 -9.46 59.67 -25.12
CA ARG A 648 -10.37 59.35 -26.23
C ARG A 648 -11.28 58.18 -25.89
N ASN A 649 -10.72 57.11 -25.34
CA ASN A 649 -11.48 55.92 -24.93
C ASN A 649 -12.49 56.26 -23.82
N ASP A 650 -12.11 57.10 -22.85
CA ASP A 650 -13.00 57.54 -21.79
C ASP A 650 -14.24 58.26 -22.35
N ARG A 651 -14.07 59.20 -23.29
CA ARG A 651 -15.21 59.91 -23.93
C ARG A 651 -16.13 58.95 -24.69
N LEU A 652 -15.54 58.00 -25.39
CA LEU A 652 -16.27 57.04 -26.21
C LEU A 652 -17.05 56.04 -25.34
N VAL A 653 -16.46 55.59 -24.22
CA VAL A 653 -17.11 54.71 -23.25
C VAL A 653 -18.26 55.42 -22.54
N ALA A 654 -18.11 56.69 -22.18
CA ALA A 654 -19.22 57.48 -21.66
C ALA A 654 -20.44 57.50 -22.61
N GLU A 655 -20.20 57.74 -23.91
CA GLU A 655 -21.26 57.74 -24.93
C GLU A 655 -21.90 56.35 -25.13
N ILE A 656 -21.11 55.28 -25.06
CA ILE A 656 -21.60 53.89 -25.17
C ILE A 656 -22.55 53.56 -24.01
N LEU A 657 -22.17 53.93 -22.78
CA LEU A 657 -22.97 53.68 -21.59
C LEU A 657 -24.24 54.54 -21.55
N ASP A 658 -24.14 55.83 -21.90
CA ASP A 658 -25.28 56.76 -21.88
C ASP A 658 -26.39 56.37 -22.87
N ASN A 659 -26.01 55.83 -24.03
CA ASN A 659 -26.96 55.45 -25.08
C ASN A 659 -27.32 53.95 -25.08
N ASN A 660 -26.82 53.16 -24.11
CA ASN A 660 -26.93 51.69 -24.09
C ASN A 660 -26.58 51.03 -25.44
N ASN A 661 -25.40 51.38 -25.97
CA ASN A 661 -24.87 50.79 -27.20
C ASN A 661 -24.17 49.44 -26.96
N MET A 662 -24.41 48.79 -25.81
CA MET A 662 -23.93 47.45 -25.53
C MET A 662 -24.82 46.40 -26.21
N ALA A 663 -24.19 45.34 -26.71
CA ALA A 663 -24.80 44.15 -27.28
C ALA A 663 -24.02 42.91 -26.83
N TYR A 664 -24.58 41.73 -27.03
CA TYR A 664 -23.96 40.46 -26.62
C TYR A 664 -23.89 39.49 -27.79
N ARG A 665 -22.81 38.70 -27.80
CA ARG A 665 -22.67 37.53 -28.65
C ARG A 665 -22.56 36.30 -27.77
N PHE A 666 -23.07 35.19 -28.25
CA PHE A 666 -23.12 33.96 -27.48
C PHE A 666 -22.12 32.95 -28.05
N GLN A 667 -21.23 32.44 -27.20
CA GLN A 667 -20.28 31.40 -27.57
C GLN A 667 -20.70 30.05 -26.96
N PRO A 668 -20.87 28.99 -27.76
CA PRO A 668 -21.18 27.66 -27.24
C PRO A 668 -20.08 27.08 -26.35
N ILE A 669 -20.49 26.51 -25.22
CA ILE A 669 -19.74 25.63 -24.34
C ILE A 669 -20.26 24.21 -24.60
N VAL A 670 -19.36 23.27 -24.91
CA VAL A 670 -19.76 21.92 -25.33
C VAL A 670 -19.29 20.85 -24.35
N SER A 671 -20.05 19.77 -24.26
CA SER A 671 -19.66 18.57 -23.50
C SER A 671 -18.42 17.94 -24.11
N ALA A 672 -17.42 17.65 -23.27
CA ALA A 672 -16.22 16.91 -23.66
C ALA A 672 -16.50 15.42 -23.96
N GLU A 673 -17.67 14.91 -23.58
CA GLU A 673 -18.08 13.52 -23.82
C GLU A 673 -18.88 13.37 -25.12
N THR A 674 -19.94 14.17 -25.27
CA THR A 674 -20.89 14.01 -26.38
C THR A 674 -20.65 14.98 -27.53
N GLY A 675 -19.98 16.11 -27.27
CA GLY A 675 -19.86 17.22 -28.20
C GLY A 675 -21.15 18.02 -28.38
N ASP A 676 -22.19 17.76 -27.59
CA ASP A 676 -23.42 18.56 -27.57
C ASP A 676 -23.19 19.90 -26.86
N ILE A 677 -23.99 20.91 -27.23
CA ILE A 677 -23.94 22.22 -26.57
C ILE A 677 -24.57 22.10 -25.19
N TYR A 678 -23.77 22.37 -24.16
CA TYR A 678 -24.17 22.35 -22.76
C TYR A 678 -24.63 23.73 -22.28
N ALA A 679 -23.92 24.79 -22.69
CA ALA A 679 -24.18 26.16 -22.28
C ALA A 679 -23.73 27.17 -23.34
N TYR A 680 -24.01 28.45 -23.11
CA TYR A 680 -23.48 29.57 -23.87
C TYR A 680 -22.90 30.65 -22.95
N GLU A 681 -21.74 31.18 -23.27
CA GLU A 681 -21.21 32.38 -22.62
C GLU A 681 -21.65 33.65 -23.34
N ALA A 682 -22.17 34.62 -22.60
CA ALA A 682 -22.58 35.93 -23.10
C ALA A 682 -21.41 36.92 -23.07
N LEU A 683 -20.86 37.21 -24.25
CA LEU A 683 -19.69 38.08 -24.41
C LEU A 683 -20.09 39.48 -24.87
N MET A 684 -19.65 40.49 -24.13
CA MET A 684 -19.91 41.90 -24.39
C MET A 684 -19.35 42.36 -25.75
N TYR A 685 -20.14 43.16 -26.46
CA TYR A 685 -19.79 43.80 -27.73
C TYR A 685 -20.43 45.20 -27.84
N VAL A 686 -19.86 46.08 -28.67
CA VAL A 686 -20.40 47.44 -28.90
C VAL A 686 -21.15 47.51 -30.22
N LYS A 687 -22.36 48.08 -30.23
CA LYS A 687 -23.16 48.35 -31.44
C LYS A 687 -22.51 49.47 -32.26
N GLY A 688 -22.39 49.28 -33.58
CA GLY A 688 -21.89 50.30 -34.53
C GLY A 688 -20.53 49.97 -35.15
N GLU A 689 -19.90 50.95 -35.80
CA GLU A 689 -18.60 50.80 -36.50
C GLU A 689 -17.38 50.86 -35.55
N VAL A 690 -17.57 51.36 -34.34
CA VAL A 690 -16.53 51.50 -33.33
C VAL A 690 -16.22 50.14 -32.70
N LYS A 691 -14.96 49.70 -32.81
CA LYS A 691 -14.47 48.46 -32.18
C LYS A 691 -13.63 48.79 -30.95
N LEU A 692 -14.24 48.70 -29.77
CA LEU A 692 -13.54 48.74 -28.49
C LEU A 692 -13.54 47.33 -27.87
N PRO A 693 -12.38 46.81 -27.43
CA PRO A 693 -12.34 45.53 -26.72
C PRO A 693 -12.92 45.68 -25.31
N PRO A 694 -13.56 44.63 -24.75
CA PRO A 694 -14.14 44.64 -23.41
C PRO A 694 -13.22 45.19 -22.31
N LEU A 695 -11.95 44.79 -22.29
CA LEU A 695 -10.96 45.26 -21.31
C LEU A 695 -10.79 46.79 -21.34
N ALA A 696 -10.74 47.40 -22.53
CA ALA A 696 -10.62 48.85 -22.65
C ALA A 696 -11.89 49.58 -22.17
N ILE A 697 -13.06 48.95 -22.26
CA ILE A 697 -14.32 49.47 -21.72
C ILE A 697 -14.28 49.44 -20.20
N LEU A 698 -13.89 48.31 -19.61
CA LEU A 698 -13.78 48.15 -18.15
C LEU A 698 -12.76 49.12 -17.55
N GLU A 699 -11.54 49.22 -18.12
CA GLU A 699 -10.51 50.16 -17.66
C GLU A 699 -10.96 51.63 -17.74
N SER A 700 -11.68 52.01 -18.80
CA SER A 700 -12.20 53.37 -18.96
C SER A 700 -13.38 53.65 -18.05
N ALA A 701 -14.28 52.67 -17.86
CA ALA A 701 -15.40 52.76 -16.94
C ALA A 701 -14.93 52.88 -15.49
N ASP A 702 -13.87 52.16 -15.09
CA ASP A 702 -13.24 52.29 -13.78
C ASP A 702 -12.68 53.70 -13.55
N ARG A 703 -11.88 54.22 -14.50
CA ARG A 703 -11.38 55.61 -14.44
C ARG A 703 -12.49 56.66 -14.37
N LEU A 704 -13.63 56.41 -14.99
CA LEU A 704 -14.81 57.28 -14.98
C LEU A 704 -15.73 57.06 -13.77
N GLY A 705 -15.48 56.04 -12.94
CA GLY A 705 -16.35 55.67 -11.81
C GLY A 705 -17.71 55.11 -12.25
N ARG A 706 -17.76 54.44 -13.41
CA ARG A 706 -18.99 53.95 -14.07
C ARG A 706 -19.06 52.42 -14.22
N LEU A 707 -18.25 51.65 -13.48
CA LEU A 707 -18.34 50.18 -13.49
C LEU A 707 -19.74 49.67 -13.10
N TYR A 708 -20.43 50.37 -12.20
CA TYR A 708 -21.83 50.08 -11.84
C TYR A 708 -22.76 50.09 -13.06
N ASP A 709 -22.58 51.05 -13.98
CA ASP A 709 -23.41 51.14 -15.18
C ASP A 709 -23.14 49.98 -16.15
N VAL A 710 -21.88 49.52 -16.22
CA VAL A 710 -21.50 48.35 -17.01
C VAL A 710 -22.18 47.09 -16.46
N GLU A 711 -22.07 46.84 -15.16
CA GLU A 711 -22.69 45.68 -14.49
C GLU A 711 -24.21 45.66 -14.72
N ARG A 712 -24.84 46.82 -14.52
CA ARG A 712 -26.28 46.99 -14.70
C ARG A 712 -26.71 46.70 -16.13
N LEU A 713 -26.04 47.31 -17.12
CA LEU A 713 -26.36 47.09 -18.53
C LEU A 713 -26.08 45.65 -18.96
N THR A 714 -25.07 44.98 -18.40
CA THR A 714 -24.78 43.56 -18.67
C THR A 714 -25.94 42.66 -18.32
N PHE A 715 -26.35 42.66 -17.05
CA PHE A 715 -27.44 41.79 -16.62
C PHE A 715 -28.75 42.12 -17.34
N PHE A 716 -29.17 43.39 -17.38
CA PHE A 716 -30.49 43.72 -17.94
C PHE A 716 -30.58 43.49 -19.44
N ASN A 717 -29.53 43.80 -20.22
CA ASN A 717 -29.55 43.56 -21.68
C ASN A 717 -29.54 42.05 -22.01
N ILE A 718 -28.84 41.22 -21.22
CA ILE A 718 -28.83 39.77 -21.42
C ILE A 718 -30.21 39.20 -21.09
N LEU A 719 -30.81 39.61 -19.97
CA LEU A 719 -32.15 39.15 -19.58
C LEU A 719 -33.23 39.62 -20.56
N ASP A 720 -33.12 40.83 -21.12
CA ASP A 720 -34.00 41.32 -22.19
C ASP A 720 -33.87 40.45 -23.45
N TYR A 721 -32.64 40.09 -23.83
CA TYR A 721 -32.41 39.20 -24.96
C TYR A 721 -33.00 37.79 -24.73
N LEU A 722 -32.87 37.26 -23.51
CA LEU A 722 -33.43 35.96 -23.13
C LEU A 722 -34.95 35.96 -23.14
N ASP A 723 -35.60 37.01 -22.62
CA ASP A 723 -37.07 37.15 -22.64
C ASP A 723 -37.62 37.12 -24.08
N GLU A 724 -36.89 37.65 -25.04
CA GLU A 724 -37.29 37.68 -26.46
C GLU A 724 -36.93 36.39 -27.24
N ASN A 725 -35.96 35.59 -26.77
CA ASN A 725 -35.34 34.51 -27.56
C ASN A 725 -35.22 33.17 -26.82
N LEU A 726 -35.90 32.97 -25.69
CA LEU A 726 -35.74 31.81 -24.81
C LEU A 726 -35.83 30.45 -25.53
N GLU A 727 -36.77 30.29 -26.48
CA GLU A 727 -36.93 29.06 -27.26
C GLU A 727 -35.70 28.68 -28.09
N GLN A 728 -34.84 29.65 -28.44
CA GLN A 728 -33.65 29.39 -29.25
C GLN A 728 -32.53 28.71 -28.44
N PHE A 729 -32.53 28.87 -27.12
CA PHE A 729 -31.52 28.33 -26.21
C PHE A 729 -31.84 26.93 -25.67
N GLY A 730 -33.08 26.46 -25.84
CA GLY A 730 -33.49 25.13 -25.35
C GLY A 730 -33.32 25.00 -23.83
N ASP A 731 -32.60 23.96 -23.40
CA ASP A 731 -32.27 23.69 -21.99
C ASP A 731 -30.81 24.09 -21.62
N ALA A 732 -30.10 24.75 -22.54
CA ALA A 732 -28.72 25.16 -22.31
C ALA A 732 -28.63 26.24 -21.22
N LYS A 733 -27.55 26.18 -20.42
CA LYS A 733 -27.23 27.22 -19.44
C LYS A 733 -26.62 28.46 -20.11
N ILE A 734 -26.67 29.60 -19.43
CA ILE A 734 -26.14 30.89 -19.91
C ILE A 734 -25.16 31.43 -18.87
N PHE A 735 -23.90 31.56 -19.26
CA PHE A 735 -22.82 32.12 -18.44
C PHE A 735 -22.79 33.64 -18.64
N VAL A 736 -22.77 34.37 -17.52
CA VAL A 736 -22.79 35.83 -17.46
C VAL A 736 -21.68 36.33 -16.57
N ASN A 737 -20.79 37.12 -17.15
CA ASN A 737 -19.70 37.80 -16.46
C ASN A 737 -20.21 38.88 -15.48
N SER A 738 -19.75 38.81 -14.23
CA SER A 738 -20.03 39.78 -13.16
C SER A 738 -18.75 40.45 -12.68
N ILE A 739 -18.79 41.77 -12.49
CA ILE A 739 -17.68 42.57 -11.98
C ILE A 739 -17.69 42.50 -10.45
N SER A 740 -16.84 41.62 -9.92
CA SER A 740 -16.59 41.48 -8.48
C SER A 740 -16.27 42.84 -7.84
N GLY A 741 -17.07 43.25 -6.84
CA GLY A 741 -16.96 44.54 -6.14
C GLY A 741 -17.88 45.67 -6.63
N CYS A 742 -18.60 45.50 -7.74
CA CYS A 742 -19.57 46.46 -8.28
C CYS A 742 -21.01 45.91 -8.30
N GLN A 743 -21.41 45.23 -7.22
CA GLN A 743 -22.74 44.61 -7.12
C GLN A 743 -23.86 45.65 -7.22
N LEU A 744 -24.96 45.31 -7.90
CA LEU A 744 -26.14 46.17 -7.93
C LEU A 744 -26.73 46.32 -6.53
N GLU A 745 -27.17 47.54 -6.21
CA GLU A 745 -27.74 47.89 -4.91
C GLU A 745 -29.17 48.44 -5.06
N GLY A 746 -29.89 48.53 -3.93
CA GLY A 746 -31.22 49.14 -3.87
C GLY A 746 -32.24 48.55 -4.86
N GLU A 747 -32.92 49.42 -5.61
CA GLU A 747 -34.02 49.06 -6.50
C GLU A 747 -33.57 48.22 -7.72
N ASP A 748 -32.35 48.46 -8.24
CA ASP A 748 -31.83 47.70 -9.37
C ASP A 748 -31.53 46.25 -8.97
N ARG A 749 -31.06 46.00 -7.74
CA ARG A 749 -30.85 44.64 -7.19
C ARG A 749 -32.15 43.87 -7.09
N GLU A 750 -33.18 44.48 -6.50
CA GLU A 750 -34.49 43.82 -6.34
C GLU A 750 -35.10 43.45 -7.69
N LYS A 751 -34.96 44.33 -8.70
CA LYS A 751 -35.38 44.06 -10.08
C LYS A 751 -34.59 42.92 -10.71
N LEU A 752 -33.27 42.88 -10.49
CA LEU A 752 -32.42 41.82 -11.01
C LEU A 752 -32.81 40.47 -10.41
N GLU A 753 -32.94 40.37 -9.09
CA GLU A 753 -33.31 39.14 -8.37
C GLU A 753 -34.68 38.61 -8.85
N GLN A 754 -35.69 39.48 -8.99
CA GLN A 754 -37.00 39.09 -9.51
C GLN A 754 -36.97 38.58 -10.95
N ARG A 755 -36.04 39.06 -11.79
CA ARG A 755 -35.91 38.58 -13.16
C ARG A 755 -35.12 37.29 -13.23
N LEU A 756 -34.03 37.18 -12.47
CA LEU A 756 -33.20 35.98 -12.42
C LEU A 756 -33.99 34.77 -11.91
N SER A 757 -34.88 34.95 -10.93
CA SER A 757 -35.73 33.87 -10.41
C SER A 757 -36.67 33.25 -11.46
N LYS A 758 -36.87 33.89 -12.62
CA LYS A 758 -37.68 33.31 -13.72
C LYS A 758 -36.93 32.24 -14.52
N TYR A 759 -35.61 32.18 -14.41
CA TYR A 759 -34.74 31.33 -15.22
C TYR A 759 -34.12 30.20 -14.38
N GLU A 760 -34.92 29.58 -13.49
CA GLU A 760 -34.50 28.56 -12.52
C GLU A 760 -33.48 27.57 -13.10
N GLY A 761 -32.24 27.61 -12.59
CA GLY A 761 -31.17 26.68 -12.98
C GLY A 761 -30.49 26.95 -14.32
N ARG A 762 -30.89 28.00 -15.07
CA ARG A 762 -30.35 28.29 -16.41
C ARG A 762 -29.24 29.34 -16.42
N ILE A 763 -29.14 30.19 -15.41
CA ILE A 763 -28.12 31.23 -15.33
C ILE A 763 -26.94 30.75 -14.50
N VAL A 764 -25.72 31.00 -15.01
CA VAL A 764 -24.46 30.81 -14.30
C VAL A 764 -23.78 32.18 -14.22
N VAL A 765 -23.42 32.61 -13.02
CA VAL A 765 -22.70 33.88 -12.82
C VAL A 765 -21.21 33.61 -12.67
N GLU A 766 -20.40 34.19 -13.55
CA GLU A 766 -18.95 34.11 -13.53
C GLU A 766 -18.37 35.22 -12.65
N LEU A 767 -17.50 34.83 -11.72
CA LEU A 767 -16.79 35.74 -10.82
C LEU A 767 -15.31 35.76 -11.19
N THR A 768 -14.75 36.95 -11.39
CA THR A 768 -13.33 37.14 -11.71
C THR A 768 -12.47 37.07 -10.45
N GLU A 769 -11.23 36.58 -10.58
CA GLU A 769 -10.32 36.28 -9.47
C GLU A 769 -9.77 37.52 -8.73
N GLU A 770 -9.70 38.69 -9.40
CA GLU A 770 -8.86 39.82 -8.98
C GLU A 770 -9.41 40.68 -7.81
N THR A 771 -10.59 40.39 -7.27
CA THR A 771 -11.22 41.26 -6.25
C THR A 771 -11.62 40.50 -4.98
N GLU A 772 -10.99 40.87 -3.86
CA GLU A 772 -11.25 40.29 -2.55
C GLU A 772 -12.57 40.84 -1.97
N ILE A 773 -13.65 40.07 -2.12
CA ILE A 773 -14.88 40.23 -1.34
C ILE A 773 -14.61 39.68 0.07
N ASN A 774 -15.12 40.36 1.11
CA ASN A 774 -15.02 39.84 2.48
C ASN A 774 -15.93 38.61 2.67
N ASP A 775 -15.60 37.74 3.63
CA ASP A 775 -16.31 36.46 3.78
C ASP A 775 -17.82 36.62 4.08
N ALA A 776 -18.21 37.66 4.81
CA ALA A 776 -19.62 37.92 5.16
C ALA A 776 -20.47 38.35 3.94
N GLU A 777 -19.92 39.18 3.07
CA GLU A 777 -20.57 39.58 1.81
C GLU A 777 -20.65 38.43 0.81
N LEU A 778 -19.60 37.59 0.78
CA LEU A 778 -19.56 36.40 -0.06
C LEU A 778 -20.59 35.35 0.37
N ASP A 779 -20.69 35.06 1.67
CA ASP A 779 -21.69 34.13 2.19
C ASP A 779 -23.11 34.61 1.90
N SER A 780 -23.36 35.92 2.05
CA SER A 780 -24.64 36.52 1.70
C SER A 780 -24.94 36.39 0.20
N LEU A 781 -23.95 36.58 -0.68
CA LEU A 781 -24.10 36.40 -2.12
C LEU A 781 -24.46 34.95 -2.48
N LYS A 782 -23.75 33.98 -1.89
CA LYS A 782 -23.99 32.54 -2.09
C LYS A 782 -25.38 32.13 -1.65
N GLU A 783 -25.83 32.55 -0.47
CA GLU A 783 -27.18 32.24 0.02
C GLU A 783 -28.27 32.82 -0.89
N ARG A 784 -28.05 34.01 -1.45
CA ARG A 784 -29.00 34.62 -2.42
C ARG A 784 -29.09 33.80 -3.70
N TYR A 785 -27.96 33.49 -4.33
CA TYR A 785 -27.94 32.73 -5.58
C TYR A 785 -28.45 31.30 -5.40
N LYS A 786 -28.11 30.64 -4.28
CA LYS A 786 -28.64 29.32 -3.93
C LYS A 786 -30.17 29.32 -3.80
N ARG A 787 -30.77 30.35 -3.18
CA ARG A 787 -32.24 30.47 -3.07
C ARG A 787 -32.94 30.64 -4.43
N MET A 788 -32.26 31.21 -5.42
CA MET A 788 -32.78 31.41 -6.77
C MET A 788 -32.40 30.28 -7.74
N ASN A 789 -31.71 29.24 -7.25
CA ASN A 789 -31.18 28.15 -8.08
C ASN A 789 -30.28 28.67 -9.23
N ILE A 790 -29.37 29.60 -8.90
CA ILE A 790 -28.37 30.16 -9.80
C ILE A 790 -27.02 29.53 -9.47
N ASP A 791 -26.35 29.00 -10.48
CA ASP A 791 -25.00 28.46 -10.33
C ASP A 791 -23.95 29.56 -10.42
N THR A 792 -22.77 29.29 -9.87
CA THR A 792 -21.61 30.18 -9.97
C THR A 792 -20.44 29.49 -10.64
N ALA A 793 -19.61 30.28 -11.30
CA ALA A 793 -18.37 29.86 -11.93
C ALA A 793 -17.21 30.78 -11.47
N ILE A 794 -16.00 30.22 -11.36
CA ILE A 794 -14.77 31.02 -11.27
C ILE A 794 -14.15 31.10 -12.67
N ASP A 795 -13.82 32.32 -13.09
CA ASP A 795 -13.20 32.62 -14.37
C ASP A 795 -11.67 32.80 -14.28
N ASP A 796 -10.97 32.65 -15.41
CA ASP A 796 -9.51 32.85 -15.56
C ASP A 796 -8.62 32.04 -14.57
N TYR A 797 -9.06 30.86 -14.13
CA TYR A 797 -8.30 30.08 -13.16
C TYR A 797 -7.00 29.56 -13.76
N GLY A 798 -5.87 30.09 -13.28
CA GLY A 798 -4.51 29.75 -13.71
C GLY A 798 -3.73 30.86 -14.42
N ALA A 799 -4.32 32.03 -14.71
CA ALA A 799 -3.69 33.15 -15.42
C ALA A 799 -2.63 33.94 -14.59
N GLY A 800 -2.51 33.63 -13.28
CA GLY A 800 -1.51 34.12 -12.33
C GLY A 800 -1.20 33.04 -11.29
N TYR A 801 -0.55 33.34 -10.15
CA TYR A 801 -0.64 32.42 -9.00
C TYR A 801 -2.07 32.48 -8.48
N SER A 802 -2.95 31.76 -9.19
CA SER A 802 -4.34 31.68 -8.82
C SER A 802 -4.39 30.97 -7.48
N ASN A 803 -4.90 31.67 -6.49
CA ASN A 803 -4.81 31.20 -5.12
C ASN A 803 -5.87 30.10 -4.99
N ILE A 804 -5.46 28.85 -4.76
CA ILE A 804 -6.37 27.74 -4.38
C ILE A 804 -7.34 28.17 -3.27
N ASN A 805 -6.93 29.16 -2.48
CA ASN A 805 -7.73 29.83 -1.48
C ASN A 805 -9.02 30.46 -2.03
N ASN A 806 -9.02 31.06 -3.23
CA ASN A 806 -10.25 31.57 -3.86
C ASN A 806 -11.16 30.42 -4.29
N LEU A 807 -10.65 29.39 -4.97
CA LEU A 807 -11.45 28.22 -5.33
C LEU A 807 -12.08 27.54 -4.08
N LEU A 808 -11.32 27.43 -2.99
CA LEU A 808 -11.79 26.92 -1.69
C LEU A 808 -12.77 27.87 -0.98
N ARG A 809 -12.58 29.19 -1.10
CA ARG A 809 -13.48 30.19 -0.52
C ARG A 809 -14.80 30.27 -1.28
N TYR A 810 -14.80 30.14 -2.61
CA TYR A 810 -15.99 30.26 -3.45
C TYR A 810 -16.76 28.94 -3.60
N MET A 811 -16.08 27.80 -3.74
CA MET A 811 -16.66 26.47 -4.03
C MET A 811 -17.77 26.54 -5.11
N PRO A 812 -17.45 27.00 -6.34
CA PRO A 812 -18.41 27.21 -7.42
C PRO A 812 -18.87 25.87 -8.02
N LYS A 813 -19.91 25.88 -8.87
CA LYS A 813 -20.31 24.70 -9.64
C LYS A 813 -19.41 24.43 -10.83
N TYR A 814 -18.76 25.48 -11.36
CA TYR A 814 -17.86 25.42 -12.51
C TYR A 814 -16.54 26.11 -12.23
N VAL A 815 -15.44 25.57 -12.76
CA VAL A 815 -14.13 26.24 -12.79
C VAL A 815 -13.66 26.33 -14.23
N LYS A 816 -13.41 27.55 -14.71
CA LYS A 816 -12.90 27.82 -16.06
C LYS A 816 -11.38 27.89 -16.00
N ILE A 817 -10.72 26.94 -16.65
CA ILE A 817 -9.26 26.83 -16.68
C ILE A 817 -8.74 27.69 -17.83
N ASP A 818 -7.95 28.70 -17.47
CA ASP A 818 -7.54 29.78 -18.37
C ASP A 818 -6.78 29.29 -19.62
N ARG A 819 -6.92 30.07 -20.71
CA ARG A 819 -6.24 29.86 -21.99
C ARG A 819 -4.72 29.70 -21.82
N MET A 820 -4.07 30.43 -20.90
CA MET A 820 -2.62 30.34 -20.70
C MET A 820 -2.16 28.92 -20.33
N LEU A 821 -3.02 28.16 -19.64
CA LEU A 821 -2.76 26.76 -19.31
C LEU A 821 -3.11 25.81 -20.45
N MET A 822 -4.10 26.16 -21.27
CA MET A 822 -4.50 25.36 -22.44
C MET A 822 -3.53 25.51 -23.61
N ALA A 823 -2.91 26.69 -23.77
CA ALA A 823 -2.00 26.99 -24.87
C ALA A 823 -0.76 26.08 -24.84
N ASP A 824 -0.54 25.37 -25.95
CA ASP A 824 0.56 24.43 -26.16
C ASP A 824 0.65 23.30 -25.09
N ILE A 825 -0.48 22.97 -24.45
CA ILE A 825 -0.53 22.01 -23.33
C ILE A 825 0.02 20.62 -23.69
N GLN A 826 -0.13 20.18 -24.94
CA GLN A 826 0.36 18.89 -25.41
C GLN A 826 1.90 18.76 -25.32
N ASP A 827 2.63 19.88 -25.42
CA ASP A 827 4.09 19.91 -25.48
C ASP A 827 4.74 20.19 -24.11
N GLU A 828 3.95 20.63 -23.12
CA GLU A 828 4.44 21.06 -21.81
C GLU A 828 4.00 20.11 -20.68
N LEU A 829 4.89 19.22 -20.24
CA LEU A 829 4.61 18.24 -19.18
C LEU A 829 4.14 18.88 -17.86
N GLN A 830 4.68 20.03 -17.48
CA GLN A 830 4.31 20.74 -16.25
C GLN A 830 2.89 21.29 -16.31
N LYS A 831 2.48 21.87 -17.45
CA LYS A 831 1.10 22.34 -17.67
C LYS A 831 0.12 21.17 -17.59
N ARG A 832 0.45 20.02 -18.20
CA ARG A 832 -0.40 18.81 -18.11
C ARG A 832 -0.60 18.31 -16.69
N HIS A 833 0.47 18.24 -15.90
CA HIS A 833 0.34 17.85 -14.49
C HIS A 833 -0.50 18.85 -13.72
N PHE A 834 -0.24 20.15 -13.88
CA PHE A 834 -0.99 21.18 -13.18
C PHE A 834 -2.48 21.19 -13.54
N VAL A 835 -2.82 21.16 -14.83
CA VAL A 835 -4.21 21.10 -15.31
C VAL A 835 -4.90 19.82 -14.86
N LYS A 836 -4.20 18.67 -14.85
CA LYS A 836 -4.72 17.42 -14.32
C LYS A 836 -5.06 17.52 -12.84
N ASP A 837 -4.17 18.11 -12.03
CA ASP A 837 -4.40 18.27 -10.60
C ASP A 837 -5.60 19.22 -10.32
N ILE A 838 -5.80 20.23 -11.17
CA ILE A 838 -6.98 21.12 -11.11
C ILE A 838 -8.27 20.35 -11.42
N ILE A 839 -8.27 19.55 -12.49
CA ILE A 839 -9.42 18.71 -12.87
C ILE A 839 -9.72 17.69 -11.77
N GLU A 840 -8.70 17.01 -11.24
CA GLU A 840 -8.87 16.03 -10.16
C GLU A 840 -9.41 16.70 -8.88
N PHE A 841 -8.90 17.89 -8.52
CA PHE A 841 -9.44 18.66 -7.41
C PHE A 841 -10.90 19.07 -7.66
N ALA A 842 -11.23 19.52 -8.87
CA ALA A 842 -12.60 19.93 -9.22
C ALA A 842 -13.56 18.74 -9.09
N HIS A 843 -13.19 17.59 -9.65
CA HIS A 843 -13.97 16.34 -9.58
C HIS A 843 -14.14 15.83 -8.15
N ASP A 844 -13.08 15.85 -7.33
CA ASP A 844 -13.13 15.47 -5.92
C ASP A 844 -14.12 16.35 -5.10
N ASN A 845 -14.47 17.55 -5.60
CA ASN A 845 -15.37 18.53 -4.97
C ASN A 845 -16.70 18.78 -5.71
N ASP A 846 -17.09 17.94 -6.68
CA ASP A 846 -18.32 18.11 -7.52
C ASP A 846 -18.38 19.43 -8.32
N ILE A 847 -17.21 19.93 -8.72
CA ILE A 847 -17.03 21.10 -9.58
C ILE A 847 -16.75 20.60 -11.00
N LEU A 848 -17.43 21.16 -12.00
CA LEU A 848 -17.19 20.85 -13.41
C LEU A 848 -16.03 21.68 -13.95
N ALA A 849 -15.03 21.01 -14.53
CA ALA A 849 -13.87 21.63 -15.13
C ALA A 849 -14.16 22.01 -16.59
N LEU A 850 -14.10 23.31 -16.87
CA LEU A 850 -14.26 23.88 -18.21
C LEU A 850 -12.90 24.31 -18.76
N ALA A 851 -12.46 23.67 -19.84
CA ALA A 851 -11.24 24.07 -20.55
C ALA A 851 -11.54 25.24 -21.49
N GLU A 852 -10.99 26.43 -21.18
CA GLU A 852 -11.25 27.66 -21.94
C GLU A 852 -10.16 27.95 -23.00
N GLY A 853 -10.59 28.50 -24.12
CA GLY A 853 -9.68 28.97 -25.15
C GLY A 853 -9.02 27.82 -25.93
N VAL A 854 -9.72 26.71 -26.14
CA VAL A 854 -9.22 25.63 -27.00
C VAL A 854 -9.26 26.07 -28.47
N GLU A 855 -8.10 26.18 -29.11
CA GLU A 855 -7.96 26.74 -30.47
C GLU A 855 -7.45 25.73 -31.50
N THR A 856 -6.84 24.63 -31.05
CA THR A 856 -6.29 23.58 -31.92
C THR A 856 -6.85 22.19 -31.60
N VAL A 857 -6.69 21.26 -32.55
CA VAL A 857 -7.10 19.85 -32.38
C VAL A 857 -6.24 19.12 -31.34
N ASP A 858 -4.96 19.49 -31.22
CA ASP A 858 -4.04 18.86 -30.28
C ASP A 858 -4.33 19.29 -28.85
N GLU A 859 -4.66 20.58 -28.64
CA GLU A 859 -5.18 21.08 -27.36
C GLU A 859 -6.50 20.38 -27.00
N LEU A 860 -7.45 20.32 -27.95
CA LEU A 860 -8.74 19.63 -27.77
C LEU A 860 -8.54 18.19 -27.33
N LYS A 861 -7.65 17.47 -28.02
CA LYS A 861 -7.31 16.09 -27.68
C LYS A 861 -6.75 16.02 -26.27
N GLU A 862 -5.74 16.81 -25.94
CA GLU A 862 -5.05 16.69 -24.65
C GLU A 862 -6.00 17.02 -23.48
N VAL A 863 -6.83 18.07 -23.56
CA VAL A 863 -7.76 18.42 -22.47
C VAL A 863 -8.82 17.34 -22.23
N ILE A 864 -9.30 16.67 -23.29
CA ILE A 864 -10.19 15.50 -23.19
C ILE A 864 -9.47 14.31 -22.54
N HIS A 865 -8.17 14.13 -22.79
CA HIS A 865 -7.37 13.06 -22.16
C HIS A 865 -7.08 13.34 -20.68
N LEU A 866 -6.98 14.62 -20.30
CA LEU A 866 -6.79 15.05 -18.92
C LEU A 866 -8.07 15.02 -18.09
N GLY A 867 -9.24 14.91 -18.74
CA GLY A 867 -10.54 14.71 -18.09
C GLY A 867 -11.39 15.97 -17.93
N ALA A 868 -11.20 17.00 -18.75
CA ALA A 868 -12.09 18.18 -18.73
C ALA A 868 -13.54 17.76 -19.04
N ASP A 869 -14.52 18.37 -18.35
CA ASP A 869 -15.95 18.06 -18.51
C ASP A 869 -16.58 18.87 -19.65
N LEU A 870 -16.17 20.13 -19.74
CA LEU A 870 -16.69 21.12 -20.69
C LEU A 870 -15.55 21.76 -21.47
N ILE A 871 -15.82 22.15 -22.71
CA ILE A 871 -14.83 22.74 -23.62
C ILE A 871 -15.40 23.99 -24.27
N GLN A 872 -14.61 25.05 -24.27
CA GLN A 872 -14.92 26.29 -24.95
C GLN A 872 -13.69 26.82 -25.70
N GLY A 873 -13.88 27.31 -26.92
CA GLY A 873 -12.80 27.95 -27.66
C GLY A 873 -13.11 28.10 -29.15
N TYR A 874 -12.19 28.72 -29.88
CA TYR A 874 -12.37 28.95 -31.32
C TYR A 874 -12.34 27.68 -32.15
N TYR A 875 -11.73 26.60 -31.63
CA TYR A 875 -11.76 25.31 -32.31
C TYR A 875 -13.18 24.75 -32.36
N THR A 876 -13.94 24.82 -31.25
CA THR A 876 -15.31 24.29 -31.16
C THR A 876 -16.31 25.20 -31.86
N CYS A 877 -16.38 26.48 -31.47
CA CYS A 877 -17.21 27.49 -32.12
C CYS A 877 -16.83 28.92 -31.68
N LYS A 878 -16.87 29.88 -32.61
CA LYS A 878 -16.63 31.30 -32.31
C LYS A 878 -17.89 32.00 -31.78
N PRO A 879 -17.77 33.08 -30.99
CA PRO A 879 -18.91 33.87 -30.54
C PRO A 879 -19.74 34.42 -31.72
N SER A 880 -21.06 34.20 -31.68
CA SER A 880 -21.98 34.57 -32.75
C SER A 880 -23.13 35.46 -32.25
N ALA A 881 -23.65 36.32 -33.14
CA ALA A 881 -24.86 37.10 -32.86
C ALA A 881 -26.15 36.27 -33.02
N THR A 882 -26.09 35.19 -33.81
CA THR A 882 -27.18 34.20 -33.93
C THR A 882 -26.85 32.97 -33.09
N ILE A 883 -27.85 32.47 -32.34
CA ILE A 883 -27.68 31.30 -31.46
C ILE A 883 -27.39 30.05 -32.30
N VAL A 884 -26.21 29.48 -32.11
CA VAL A 884 -25.75 28.27 -32.80
C VAL A 884 -26.33 27.06 -32.08
N LYS A 885 -27.13 26.25 -32.76
CA LYS A 885 -27.83 25.09 -32.15
C LYS A 885 -27.02 23.79 -32.13
N ALA A 886 -25.94 23.71 -32.90
CA ALA A 886 -25.01 22.58 -32.93
C ALA A 886 -23.65 23.03 -33.49
N ILE A 887 -22.55 22.43 -33.01
CA ILE A 887 -21.20 22.65 -33.55
C ILE A 887 -20.97 21.82 -34.84
N ASP A 888 -19.84 22.02 -35.51
CA ASP A 888 -19.51 21.26 -36.72
C ASP A 888 -19.44 19.75 -36.41
N SER A 889 -20.18 18.96 -37.17
CA SER A 889 -20.24 17.49 -37.03
C SER A 889 -18.87 16.80 -37.08
N ARG A 890 -17.86 17.40 -37.73
CA ARG A 890 -16.48 16.91 -37.71
C ARG A 890 -15.89 17.02 -36.32
N ILE A 891 -16.07 18.16 -35.65
CA ILE A 891 -15.53 18.43 -34.31
C ILE A 891 -16.26 17.54 -33.29
N THR A 892 -17.58 17.38 -33.41
CA THR A 892 -18.34 16.42 -32.56
C THR A 892 -17.78 15.01 -32.66
N LYS A 893 -17.45 14.55 -33.87
CA LYS A 893 -16.82 13.23 -34.07
C LYS A 893 -15.42 13.15 -33.47
N GLU A 894 -14.62 14.22 -33.59
CA GLU A 894 -13.29 14.29 -32.99
C GLU A 894 -13.37 14.24 -31.45
N ILE A 895 -14.31 14.97 -30.83
CA ILE A 895 -14.58 14.92 -29.38
C ILE A 895 -14.94 13.48 -28.95
N ILE A 896 -15.92 12.86 -29.61
CA ILE A 896 -16.32 11.48 -29.33
C ILE A 896 -15.15 10.50 -29.54
N GLN A 897 -14.36 10.68 -30.59
CA GLN A 897 -13.21 9.83 -30.90
C GLN A 897 -12.09 9.97 -29.85
N PHE A 898 -11.80 11.18 -29.37
CA PHE A 898 -10.81 11.41 -28.32
C PHE A 898 -11.33 10.93 -26.96
N GLY A 899 -12.63 11.09 -26.68
CA GLY A 899 -13.30 10.52 -25.51
C GLY A 899 -13.22 8.99 -25.47
N GLN A 900 -13.30 8.30 -26.62
CA GLN A 900 -13.04 6.86 -26.71
C GLN A 900 -11.60 6.46 -26.35
N GLY A 901 -10.64 7.37 -26.49
CA GLY A 901 -9.26 7.23 -26.03
C GLY A 901 -9.10 7.41 -24.51
N THR A 902 -9.90 8.29 -23.90
CA THR A 902 -9.98 8.49 -22.44
C THR A 902 -10.71 7.33 -21.75
N ILE A 903 -11.74 6.75 -22.38
CA ILE A 903 -12.38 5.47 -22.00
C ILE A 903 -11.38 4.28 -22.15
N GLY A 904 -10.26 4.50 -22.83
CA GLY A 904 -9.22 3.52 -23.14
C GLY A 904 -8.09 3.36 -22.13
N LYS A 905 -8.18 3.92 -20.91
CA LYS A 905 -7.28 3.49 -19.81
C LYS A 905 -7.85 2.23 -19.16
N PHE A 906 -7.20 1.12 -19.52
CA PHE A 906 -7.55 -0.28 -19.23
C PHE A 906 -8.76 -0.76 -20.02
N LYS A 907 -8.51 -1.41 -21.16
CA LYS A 907 -9.48 -2.36 -21.72
C LYS A 907 -9.79 -3.34 -20.59
N LYS A 908 -10.98 -3.22 -19.96
CA LYS A 908 -11.36 -4.04 -18.79
C LYS A 908 -11.23 -5.49 -19.20
N LYS A 909 -10.17 -6.12 -18.72
CA LYS A 909 -9.91 -7.52 -19.02
C LYS A 909 -10.57 -8.26 -17.87
N ILE A 910 -11.68 -8.89 -18.21
CA ILE A 910 -12.56 -9.58 -17.26
C ILE A 910 -12.08 -11.02 -17.15
N TYR A 911 -11.88 -11.48 -15.92
CA TYR A 911 -11.68 -12.87 -15.60
C TYR A 911 -13.03 -13.45 -15.16
N ASP A 912 -13.70 -14.20 -16.03
CA ASP A 912 -14.96 -14.89 -15.73
C ASP A 912 -14.65 -16.25 -15.09
N VAL A 913 -15.20 -16.50 -13.91
CA VAL A 913 -14.95 -17.72 -13.13
C VAL A 913 -15.82 -18.86 -13.65
N SER A 914 -15.24 -19.78 -14.42
CA SER A 914 -15.94 -20.99 -14.92
C SER A 914 -15.69 -22.24 -14.06
N ASP A 915 -14.43 -22.69 -13.92
CA ASP A 915 -14.11 -24.04 -13.43
C ASP A 915 -13.17 -24.08 -12.22
N GLU A 916 -12.42 -23.01 -11.96
CA GLU A 916 -11.47 -22.93 -10.84
C GLU A 916 -12.16 -22.40 -9.57
N ASN A 917 -11.66 -22.80 -8.40
CA ASN A 917 -12.17 -22.37 -7.09
C ASN A 917 -11.18 -21.49 -6.32
N VAL A 918 -9.95 -21.35 -6.81
CA VAL A 918 -8.86 -20.65 -6.12
C VAL A 918 -8.09 -19.80 -7.11
N PHE A 919 -8.00 -18.50 -6.85
CA PHE A 919 -7.44 -17.51 -7.77
C PHE A 919 -6.32 -16.71 -7.11
N SER A 920 -5.22 -16.51 -7.83
CA SER A 920 -4.14 -15.63 -7.36
C SER A 920 -4.28 -14.23 -7.95
N LEU A 921 -4.45 -13.21 -7.10
CA LEU A 921 -4.49 -11.81 -7.54
C LEU A 921 -3.20 -11.40 -8.26
N ILE A 922 -2.05 -11.94 -7.86
CA ILE A 922 -0.76 -11.67 -8.52
C ILE A 922 -0.80 -12.18 -9.97
N LYS A 923 -1.26 -13.43 -10.19
CA LYS A 923 -1.37 -13.99 -11.55
C LYS A 923 -2.33 -13.19 -12.41
N LEU A 924 -3.47 -12.79 -11.85
CA LEU A 924 -4.47 -12.00 -12.58
C LEU A 924 -3.94 -10.61 -12.93
N ALA A 925 -3.25 -9.95 -12.00
CA ALA A 925 -2.63 -8.65 -12.22
C ALA A 925 -1.50 -8.70 -13.26
N ILE A 926 -0.62 -9.71 -13.23
CA ILE A 926 0.42 -9.92 -14.26
C ILE A 926 -0.22 -10.08 -15.65
N ASN A 927 -1.34 -10.79 -15.71
CA ASN A 927 -2.11 -10.98 -16.94
C ASN A 927 -3.00 -9.79 -17.29
N LYS A 928 -2.87 -8.67 -16.57
CA LYS A 928 -3.57 -7.40 -16.79
C LYS A 928 -5.10 -7.49 -16.70
N TYR A 929 -5.62 -8.41 -15.87
CA TYR A 929 -7.05 -8.43 -15.51
C TYR A 929 -7.38 -7.27 -14.58
N SER A 930 -8.57 -6.70 -14.72
CA SER A 930 -9.09 -5.58 -13.91
C SER A 930 -10.33 -5.96 -13.12
N ASP A 931 -11.07 -6.97 -13.58
CA ASP A 931 -12.32 -7.40 -12.98
C ASP A 931 -12.30 -8.92 -12.83
N ILE A 932 -12.69 -9.41 -11.66
CA ILE A 932 -13.06 -10.80 -11.42
C ILE A 932 -14.58 -10.84 -11.41
N VAL A 933 -15.18 -11.60 -12.31
CA VAL A 933 -16.63 -11.78 -12.37
C VAL A 933 -16.96 -13.20 -11.92
N CYS A 934 -17.76 -13.33 -10.87
CA CYS A 934 -18.22 -14.60 -10.31
C CYS A 934 -19.75 -14.70 -10.43
N GLY A 935 -20.28 -15.92 -10.61
CA GLY A 935 -21.73 -16.18 -10.60
C GLY A 935 -22.29 -16.70 -11.93
N GLY A 936 -23.42 -17.42 -11.85
CA GLY A 936 -24.09 -18.13 -12.95
C GLY A 936 -24.90 -19.34 -12.45
N ALA A 937 -25.74 -19.94 -13.29
CA ALA A 937 -26.67 -21.02 -12.92
C ALA A 937 -26.02 -22.28 -12.29
N ASP A 938 -24.71 -22.48 -12.48
CA ASP A 938 -23.95 -23.61 -11.93
C ASP A 938 -23.18 -23.28 -10.62
N CYS A 939 -23.36 -22.08 -10.05
CA CYS A 939 -22.57 -21.57 -8.91
C CYS A 939 -23.30 -21.62 -7.55
N ASP A 940 -24.51 -22.15 -7.49
CA ASP A 940 -25.26 -22.30 -6.24
C ASP A 940 -24.46 -23.15 -5.24
N SER A 941 -24.11 -22.57 -4.09
CA SER A 941 -23.33 -23.13 -2.98
C SER A 941 -21.80 -23.30 -3.19
N ARG A 942 -21.23 -22.69 -4.22
CA ARG A 942 -19.78 -22.80 -4.52
C ARG A 942 -18.91 -21.99 -3.56
N LYS A 943 -17.71 -22.48 -3.23
CA LYS A 943 -16.68 -21.76 -2.48
C LYS A 943 -15.58 -21.27 -3.43
N ILE A 944 -15.38 -19.96 -3.49
CA ILE A 944 -14.38 -19.26 -4.31
C ILE A 944 -13.36 -18.59 -3.40
N GLU A 945 -12.08 -18.87 -3.56
CA GLU A 945 -10.99 -18.29 -2.78
C GLU A 945 -10.11 -17.36 -3.62
N ILE A 946 -9.91 -16.14 -3.14
CA ILE A 946 -9.02 -15.14 -3.73
C ILE A 946 -7.77 -15.03 -2.85
N LEU A 947 -6.68 -15.58 -3.37
CA LEU A 947 -5.35 -15.54 -2.77
C LEU A 947 -4.63 -14.25 -3.18
N GLY A 948 -4.45 -13.35 -2.22
CA GLY A 948 -3.51 -12.25 -2.32
C GLY A 948 -2.15 -12.61 -1.74
N SER A 949 -1.37 -11.57 -1.47
CA SER A 949 -0.09 -11.66 -0.78
C SER A 949 0.06 -10.42 0.06
N SER A 950 0.50 -10.58 1.31
CA SER A 950 0.81 -9.44 2.18
C SER A 950 1.72 -8.44 1.45
N GLY A 951 1.30 -7.17 1.41
CA GLY A 951 2.00 -6.07 0.74
C GLY A 951 1.78 -5.95 -0.79
N PHE A 952 1.13 -6.91 -1.44
CA PHE A 952 0.79 -6.80 -2.87
C PHE A 952 -0.53 -6.04 -3.06
N LYS A 953 -0.47 -4.88 -3.70
CA LYS A 953 -1.63 -4.00 -3.95
C LYS A 953 -2.15 -4.19 -5.37
N SER A 954 -3.26 -4.93 -5.52
CA SER A 954 -3.90 -5.15 -6.83
C SER A 954 -4.92 -4.07 -7.14
N ASN A 955 -5.02 -3.66 -8.41
CA ASN A 955 -6.09 -2.79 -8.92
C ASN A 955 -7.14 -3.65 -9.65
N ILE A 956 -7.69 -4.61 -8.90
CA ILE A 956 -8.71 -5.54 -9.37
C ILE A 956 -9.95 -5.39 -8.49
N VAL A 957 -11.12 -5.38 -9.10
CA VAL A 957 -12.43 -5.43 -8.44
C VAL A 957 -13.08 -6.79 -8.60
N VAL A 958 -13.99 -7.14 -7.68
CA VAL A 958 -14.80 -8.36 -7.73
C VAL A 958 -16.25 -7.98 -7.99
N LYS A 959 -16.88 -8.66 -8.94
CA LYS A 959 -18.30 -8.46 -9.29
C LYS A 959 -19.02 -9.80 -9.25
N LEU A 960 -20.12 -9.87 -8.51
CA LEU A 960 -20.97 -11.04 -8.44
C LEU A 960 -22.19 -10.83 -9.34
N LYS A 961 -22.50 -11.79 -10.21
CA LYS A 961 -23.69 -11.73 -11.07
C LYS A 961 -24.97 -11.79 -10.21
N GLU A 962 -26.06 -11.28 -10.75
CA GLU A 962 -27.39 -11.41 -10.15
C GLU A 962 -27.72 -12.87 -9.82
N GLY A 963 -28.37 -13.10 -8.67
CA GLY A 963 -28.76 -14.44 -8.21
C GLY A 963 -27.62 -15.28 -7.63
N SER A 964 -26.47 -14.67 -7.30
CA SER A 964 -25.30 -15.43 -6.81
C SER A 964 -25.53 -15.95 -5.38
N CYS A 965 -25.43 -17.27 -5.19
CA CYS A 965 -25.44 -17.91 -3.86
C CYS A 965 -24.11 -18.64 -3.60
N LEU A 966 -23.11 -17.98 -2.98
CA LEU A 966 -21.75 -18.53 -2.87
C LEU A 966 -20.99 -18.10 -1.60
N THR A 967 -19.89 -18.79 -1.30
CA THR A 967 -18.90 -18.38 -0.29
C THR A 967 -17.66 -17.80 -0.98
N LEU A 968 -17.36 -16.52 -0.74
CA LEU A 968 -16.16 -15.84 -1.20
C LEU A 968 -15.15 -15.77 -0.06
N VAL A 969 -13.96 -16.36 -0.24
CA VAL A 969 -12.86 -16.29 0.73
C VAL A 969 -11.86 -15.24 0.27
N LEU A 970 -11.57 -14.26 1.11
CA LEU A 970 -10.45 -13.34 0.92
C LEU A 970 -9.30 -13.77 1.82
N ASN A 971 -8.15 -14.07 1.21
CA ASN A 971 -6.96 -14.51 1.92
C ASN A 971 -5.78 -13.60 1.58
N ASN A 972 -5.45 -12.70 2.51
CA ASN A 972 -4.42 -11.66 2.33
C ASN A 972 -4.63 -10.81 1.05
N ALA A 973 -5.89 -10.55 0.69
CA ALA A 973 -6.29 -9.92 -0.56
C ALA A 973 -6.37 -8.39 -0.45
N SER A 974 -5.78 -7.67 -1.42
CA SER A 974 -5.82 -6.20 -1.47
C SER A 974 -6.44 -5.74 -2.79
N LEU A 975 -7.70 -5.32 -2.76
CA LEU A 975 -8.55 -4.97 -3.92
C LEU A 975 -8.66 -3.44 -4.07
N ALA A 976 -8.79 -2.99 -5.33
CA ALA A 976 -9.02 -1.59 -5.67
C ALA A 976 -9.57 -1.47 -7.10
N GLY A 977 -10.45 -0.50 -7.30
CA GLY A 977 -10.98 -0.06 -8.59
C GLY A 977 -10.82 1.43 -8.79
N GLU A 978 -11.72 2.00 -9.59
CA GLU A 978 -11.84 3.45 -9.78
C GLU A 978 -12.42 4.10 -8.50
N LYS A 979 -12.10 5.38 -8.25
CA LYS A 979 -12.67 6.12 -7.11
C LYS A 979 -14.20 6.12 -7.23
N GLY A 980 -14.89 5.85 -6.12
CA GLY A 980 -16.37 5.78 -6.08
C GLY A 980 -16.97 4.45 -6.57
N GLN A 981 -16.16 3.53 -7.09
CA GLN A 981 -16.61 2.16 -7.43
C GLN A 981 -16.40 1.22 -6.24
N ALA A 982 -17.36 0.32 -5.99
CA ALA A 982 -17.18 -0.75 -5.02
C ALA A 982 -16.03 -1.69 -5.42
N CYS A 983 -15.22 -2.10 -4.44
CA CYS A 983 -14.20 -3.13 -4.65
C CYS A 983 -14.84 -4.52 -4.78
N ILE A 984 -15.97 -4.74 -4.10
CA ILE A 984 -16.79 -5.94 -4.20
C ILE A 984 -18.23 -5.49 -4.49
N ASP A 985 -18.73 -5.84 -5.66
CA ASP A 985 -20.06 -5.46 -6.13
C ASP A 985 -20.97 -6.70 -6.18
N ILE A 986 -21.93 -6.78 -5.26
CA ILE A 986 -22.86 -7.92 -5.17
C ILE A 986 -24.05 -7.67 -6.09
N GLY A 987 -24.38 -8.63 -6.95
CA GLY A 987 -25.57 -8.57 -7.79
C GLY A 987 -26.88 -8.63 -7.00
N GLU A 988 -27.97 -8.20 -7.60
CA GLU A 988 -29.31 -8.31 -7.01
C GLU A 988 -29.68 -9.78 -6.73
N ASN A 989 -30.63 -10.01 -5.81
CA ASN A 989 -31.18 -11.34 -5.47
C ASN A 989 -30.11 -12.37 -5.04
N SER A 990 -29.01 -11.92 -4.42
CA SER A 990 -27.84 -12.77 -4.10
C SER A 990 -27.71 -13.04 -2.59
N ASP A 991 -27.18 -14.21 -2.20
CA ASP A 991 -26.85 -14.57 -0.81
C ASP A 991 -25.37 -14.97 -0.72
N VAL A 992 -24.55 -14.09 -0.14
CA VAL A 992 -23.09 -14.19 -0.20
C VAL A 992 -22.51 -14.32 1.20
N ARG A 993 -21.66 -15.33 1.39
CA ARG A 993 -20.83 -15.44 2.61
C ARG A 993 -19.40 -15.01 2.30
N LEU A 994 -18.92 -13.97 2.97
CA LEU A 994 -17.55 -13.47 2.87
C LEU A 994 -16.71 -14.01 4.02
N LEU A 995 -15.79 -14.94 3.74
CA LEU A 995 -14.87 -15.51 4.73
C LEU A 995 -13.52 -14.77 4.68
N LEU A 996 -13.15 -14.12 5.77
CA LEU A 996 -11.90 -13.36 5.91
C LEU A 996 -10.79 -14.23 6.51
N VAL A 997 -9.65 -14.31 5.82
CA VAL A 997 -8.44 -15.00 6.28
C VAL A 997 -7.23 -14.07 6.11
N GLY A 998 -6.40 -13.93 7.14
CA GLY A 998 -5.25 -13.02 7.13
C GLY A 998 -5.65 -11.54 7.04
N ASP A 999 -4.80 -10.70 6.46
CA ASP A 999 -5.01 -9.25 6.38
C ASP A 999 -5.51 -8.81 5.00
N ASN A 1000 -6.77 -8.38 4.93
CA ASN A 1000 -7.42 -8.00 3.68
C ASN A 1000 -7.65 -6.48 3.62
N GLU A 1001 -7.60 -5.91 2.42
CA GLU A 1001 -7.67 -4.46 2.20
C GLU A 1001 -8.53 -4.09 0.98
N LEU A 1002 -9.43 -3.13 1.13
CA LEU A 1002 -10.18 -2.48 0.04
C LEU A 1002 -9.76 -1.01 -0.01
N ARG A 1003 -9.12 -0.56 -1.10
CA ARG A 1003 -8.38 0.73 -1.09
C ARG A 1003 -9.06 1.91 -1.78
N SER A 1004 -10.08 1.67 -2.60
CA SER A 1004 -10.73 2.72 -3.40
C SER A 1004 -12.24 2.79 -3.24
N GLY A 1005 -12.83 1.85 -2.49
CA GLY A 1005 -14.27 1.72 -2.33
C GLY A 1005 -14.64 0.48 -1.52
N GLY A 1006 -15.90 0.44 -1.14
CA GLY A 1006 -16.46 -0.53 -0.21
C GLY A 1006 -16.98 -1.83 -0.83
N ILE A 1007 -17.96 -2.42 -0.15
CA ILE A 1007 -18.76 -3.57 -0.58
C ILE A 1007 -20.19 -3.08 -0.84
N CYS A 1008 -20.68 -3.27 -2.07
CA CYS A 1008 -22.06 -2.98 -2.46
C CYS A 1008 -22.97 -4.18 -2.14
N VAL A 1009 -24.09 -3.93 -1.46
CA VAL A 1009 -25.10 -4.89 -1.06
C VAL A 1009 -26.48 -4.35 -1.46
N PRO A 1010 -27.04 -4.78 -2.60
CA PRO A 1010 -28.37 -4.37 -3.03
C PRO A 1010 -29.47 -4.74 -2.03
N GLU A 1011 -30.58 -4.01 -2.06
CA GLU A 1011 -31.75 -4.22 -1.18
C GLU A 1011 -32.29 -5.66 -1.21
N SER A 1012 -32.25 -6.31 -2.38
CA SER A 1012 -32.73 -7.69 -2.58
C SER A 1012 -31.73 -8.78 -2.17
N SER A 1013 -30.56 -8.41 -1.64
CA SER A 1013 -29.44 -9.32 -1.40
C SER A 1013 -29.07 -9.44 0.08
N ARG A 1014 -28.28 -10.47 0.42
CA ARG A 1014 -27.73 -10.70 1.75
C ARG A 1014 -26.22 -10.88 1.70
N LEU A 1015 -25.52 -10.25 2.64
CA LEU A 1015 -24.10 -10.44 2.90
C LEU A 1015 -23.89 -10.91 4.34
N THR A 1016 -23.22 -12.06 4.52
CA THR A 1016 -22.77 -12.56 5.82
C THR A 1016 -21.23 -12.57 5.86
N ILE A 1017 -20.62 -11.87 6.81
CA ILE A 1017 -19.16 -11.80 6.96
C ILE A 1017 -18.72 -12.69 8.12
N GLU A 1018 -17.73 -13.56 7.89
CA GLU A 1018 -17.23 -14.58 8.83
C GLU A 1018 -15.70 -14.69 8.76
N GLY A 1019 -15.09 -15.40 9.72
CA GLY A 1019 -13.65 -15.68 9.74
C GLY A 1019 -12.89 -14.94 10.84
N ASP A 1020 -11.60 -15.26 10.98
CA ASP A 1020 -10.69 -14.68 11.97
C ASP A 1020 -9.73 -13.62 11.38
N GLY A 1021 -9.73 -13.46 10.05
CA GLY A 1021 -8.94 -12.45 9.35
C GLY A 1021 -9.48 -11.02 9.52
N SER A 1022 -8.60 -10.04 9.27
CA SER A 1022 -8.93 -8.61 9.31
C SER A 1022 -9.35 -8.09 7.93
N LEU A 1023 -10.16 -7.03 7.92
CA LEU A 1023 -10.55 -6.30 6.71
C LEU A 1023 -10.40 -4.80 6.95
N SER A 1024 -9.53 -4.15 6.18
CA SER A 1024 -9.35 -2.69 6.18
C SER A 1024 -9.97 -2.07 4.94
N ILE A 1025 -10.85 -1.08 5.10
CA ILE A 1025 -11.55 -0.38 4.03
C ILE A 1025 -11.14 1.10 4.09
N ASN A 1026 -10.48 1.58 3.04
CA ASN A 1026 -10.05 2.96 2.89
C ASN A 1026 -10.84 3.62 1.76
N ILE A 1027 -11.52 4.72 2.05
CA ILE A 1027 -12.41 5.40 1.11
C ILE A 1027 -12.11 6.89 1.11
N ASP A 1028 -11.82 7.42 -0.07
CA ASP A 1028 -11.56 8.85 -0.30
C ASP A 1028 -12.36 9.29 -1.53
N ALA A 1029 -13.60 9.72 -1.29
CA ALA A 1029 -14.56 10.07 -2.33
C ALA A 1029 -15.61 11.06 -1.80
N GLY A 1030 -16.08 11.98 -2.65
CA GLY A 1030 -17.09 12.99 -2.26
C GLY A 1030 -18.36 12.36 -1.68
N LYS A 1031 -18.90 11.32 -2.34
CA LYS A 1031 -19.98 10.47 -1.81
C LYS A 1031 -19.47 9.04 -1.65
N TYR A 1032 -19.77 8.41 -0.53
CA TYR A 1032 -19.21 7.09 -0.24
C TYR A 1032 -20.09 6.18 0.63
N TYR A 1033 -19.83 4.89 0.51
CA TYR A 1033 -20.27 3.86 1.45
C TYR A 1033 -19.18 2.81 1.64
N GLY A 1034 -19.00 2.29 2.85
CA GLY A 1034 -18.02 1.25 3.15
C GLY A 1034 -18.54 -0.18 3.00
N ILE A 1035 -19.62 -0.54 3.69
CA ILE A 1035 -20.32 -1.81 3.50
C ILE A 1035 -21.81 -1.51 3.51
N GLY A 1036 -22.47 -1.69 2.36
CA GLY A 1036 -23.90 -1.41 2.21
C GLY A 1036 -24.20 -0.89 0.82
N ASN A 1037 -24.81 0.28 0.67
CA ASN A 1037 -25.19 0.78 -0.65
C ASN A 1037 -25.06 2.30 -0.76
N SER A 1038 -25.26 2.84 -1.95
CA SER A 1038 -25.17 4.26 -2.21
C SER A 1038 -26.13 5.09 -1.35
N ILE A 1039 -25.82 6.38 -1.22
CA ILE A 1039 -26.54 7.32 -0.34
C ILE A 1039 -27.98 7.62 -0.78
N ASP A 1040 -28.41 7.10 -1.92
CA ASP A 1040 -29.72 7.25 -2.53
C ASP A 1040 -30.51 5.92 -2.57
N LYS A 1041 -29.98 4.85 -1.97
CA LYS A 1041 -30.56 3.49 -2.03
C LYS A 1041 -30.69 2.83 -0.67
N HIS A 1042 -31.56 1.82 -0.60
CA HIS A 1042 -31.57 0.84 0.49
C HIS A 1042 -30.46 -0.20 0.28
N HIS A 1043 -29.94 -0.73 1.38
CA HIS A 1043 -29.11 -1.94 1.35
C HIS A 1043 -29.92 -3.15 1.83
N GLY A 1044 -29.48 -4.35 1.46
CA GLY A 1044 -30.11 -5.60 1.88
C GLY A 1044 -29.72 -6.04 3.30
N ASP A 1045 -29.77 -7.34 3.58
CA ASP A 1045 -29.36 -7.88 4.89
C ASP A 1045 -27.82 -7.89 5.01
N ILE A 1046 -27.26 -7.22 6.02
CA ILE A 1046 -25.82 -7.26 6.32
C ILE A 1046 -25.62 -7.86 7.71
N ILE A 1047 -24.93 -9.01 7.77
CA ILE A 1047 -24.72 -9.79 8.99
C ILE A 1047 -23.23 -9.95 9.25
N PHE A 1048 -22.76 -9.52 10.41
CA PHE A 1048 -21.36 -9.66 10.83
C PHE A 1048 -21.21 -10.73 11.91
N ASN A 1049 -20.42 -11.75 11.61
CA ASN A 1049 -20.16 -12.94 12.43
C ASN A 1049 -18.65 -13.24 12.51
N GLN A 1050 -17.78 -12.33 12.09
CA GLN A 1050 -16.32 -12.49 12.10
C GLN A 1050 -15.72 -12.20 13.49
N ASP A 1051 -14.64 -12.90 13.82
CA ASP A 1051 -13.86 -12.67 15.05
C ASP A 1051 -12.73 -11.64 14.82
N GLY A 1052 -12.27 -11.49 13.57
CA GLY A 1052 -11.24 -10.52 13.19
C GLY A 1052 -11.74 -9.06 13.11
N ALA A 1053 -10.79 -8.12 13.04
CA ALA A 1053 -11.10 -6.68 13.06
C ALA A 1053 -11.56 -6.15 11.69
N ILE A 1054 -12.64 -5.36 11.68
CA ILE A 1054 -13.05 -4.55 10.53
C ILE A 1054 -12.65 -3.10 10.79
N LYS A 1055 -11.78 -2.58 9.94
CA LYS A 1055 -11.33 -1.19 10.00
C LYS A 1055 -11.91 -0.43 8.83
N CYS A 1056 -12.54 0.72 9.08
CA CYS A 1056 -13.07 1.57 8.02
C CYS A 1056 -12.59 3.01 8.22
N SER A 1057 -11.74 3.48 7.31
CA SER A 1057 -11.28 4.86 7.26
C SER A 1057 -11.93 5.54 6.05
N ALA A 1058 -12.74 6.55 6.30
CA ALA A 1058 -13.46 7.26 5.26
C ALA A 1058 -13.28 8.79 5.36
N ASN A 1059 -12.96 9.39 4.22
CA ASN A 1059 -12.82 10.82 4.04
C ASN A 1059 -13.68 11.28 2.85
N GLY A 1060 -14.58 12.22 3.07
CA GLY A 1060 -15.48 12.69 2.01
C GLY A 1060 -16.55 13.69 2.46
N MET A 1061 -17.35 14.18 1.51
CA MET A 1061 -18.40 15.17 1.80
C MET A 1061 -19.63 14.55 2.46
N LYS A 1062 -20.16 13.44 1.93
CA LYS A 1062 -21.38 12.80 2.44
C LYS A 1062 -21.29 11.27 2.32
N GLY A 1063 -21.35 10.53 3.42
CA GLY A 1063 -21.28 9.07 3.31
C GLY A 1063 -21.54 8.27 4.59
N VAL A 1064 -21.45 6.95 4.45
CA VAL A 1064 -21.71 6.00 5.53
C VAL A 1064 -20.65 4.90 5.58
N CYS A 1065 -20.09 4.56 6.74
CA CYS A 1065 -19.12 3.46 6.82
C CYS A 1065 -19.81 2.10 6.70
N ILE A 1066 -20.82 1.82 7.53
CA ILE A 1066 -21.62 0.59 7.45
C ILE A 1066 -23.10 0.97 7.35
N GLY A 1067 -23.72 0.71 6.20
CA GLY A 1067 -25.12 1.02 5.92
C GLY A 1067 -25.32 1.71 4.56
N SER A 1068 -26.38 2.52 4.44
CA SER A 1068 -26.73 3.21 3.19
C SER A 1068 -27.47 4.53 3.42
N GLY A 1069 -27.88 5.18 2.34
CA GLY A 1069 -28.72 6.38 2.42
C GLY A 1069 -30.09 6.12 3.03
N LEU A 1070 -30.85 5.21 2.43
CA LEU A 1070 -32.25 4.96 2.79
C LEU A 1070 -32.43 3.87 3.86
N GLY A 1071 -31.34 3.30 4.37
CA GLY A 1071 -31.35 2.28 5.41
C GLY A 1071 -31.51 0.86 4.91
N GLY A 1072 -31.68 -0.08 5.83
CA GLY A 1072 -31.69 -1.51 5.58
C GLY A 1072 -31.49 -2.28 6.89
N ASN A 1073 -31.27 -3.58 6.83
CA ASN A 1073 -31.11 -4.43 8.02
C ASN A 1073 -29.64 -4.73 8.31
N ILE A 1074 -29.14 -4.27 9.46
CA ILE A 1074 -27.76 -4.49 9.90
C ILE A 1074 -27.77 -5.26 11.22
N ARG A 1075 -27.06 -6.39 11.26
CA ARG A 1075 -26.84 -7.18 12.48
C ARG A 1075 -25.36 -7.42 12.70
N ILE A 1076 -24.86 -6.95 13.84
CA ILE A 1076 -23.47 -7.09 14.22
C ILE A 1076 -23.43 -8.02 15.43
N ASN A 1077 -23.08 -9.29 15.26
CA ASN A 1077 -23.22 -10.29 16.32
C ASN A 1077 -21.93 -10.54 17.12
N ARG A 1078 -20.77 -10.08 16.61
CA ARG A 1078 -19.46 -10.11 17.27
C ARG A 1078 -18.39 -9.38 16.44
N GLY A 1079 -17.20 -9.22 17.01
CA GLY A 1079 -15.99 -8.76 16.33
C GLY A 1079 -15.45 -7.44 16.87
N SER A 1080 -14.37 -6.94 16.26
CA SER A 1080 -13.78 -5.63 16.57
C SER A 1080 -13.96 -4.66 15.40
N TYR A 1081 -14.36 -3.43 15.69
CA TYR A 1081 -14.66 -2.39 14.70
C TYR A 1081 -13.89 -1.11 15.04
N ASP A 1082 -13.03 -0.68 14.10
CA ASP A 1082 -12.23 0.54 14.21
C ASP A 1082 -12.65 1.47 13.06
N ILE A 1083 -13.45 2.49 13.36
CA ILE A 1083 -14.03 3.37 12.34
C ILE A 1083 -13.49 4.78 12.51
N GLU A 1084 -12.86 5.30 11.47
CA GLU A 1084 -12.38 6.68 11.39
C GLU A 1084 -13.09 7.41 10.26
N MET A 1085 -13.90 8.42 10.59
CA MET A 1085 -14.59 9.24 9.60
C MET A 1085 -14.23 10.71 9.74
N ARG A 1086 -13.96 11.34 8.59
CA ARG A 1086 -13.68 12.78 8.46
C ARG A 1086 -14.45 13.35 7.26
N GLY A 1087 -15.03 14.55 7.39
CA GLY A 1087 -15.89 15.06 6.33
C GLY A 1087 -16.88 16.16 6.71
N GLN A 1088 -17.87 16.37 5.86
CA GLN A 1088 -19.01 17.25 6.16
C GLN A 1088 -20.17 16.49 6.82
N ASP A 1089 -20.86 15.63 6.09
CA ASP A 1089 -22.02 14.87 6.57
C ASP A 1089 -21.72 13.37 6.62
N GLY A 1090 -22.15 12.67 7.67
CA GLY A 1090 -22.01 11.20 7.62
C GLY A 1090 -22.66 10.39 8.72
N VAL A 1091 -22.56 9.07 8.56
CA VAL A 1091 -22.97 8.07 9.55
C VAL A 1091 -21.93 6.96 9.69
N ALA A 1092 -21.51 6.60 10.91
CA ALA A 1092 -20.56 5.48 11.05
C ALA A 1092 -21.26 4.14 10.85
N ILE A 1093 -22.37 3.91 11.55
CA ILE A 1093 -23.19 2.70 11.41
C ILE A 1093 -24.66 3.10 11.38
N GLY A 1094 -25.36 2.84 10.26
CA GLY A 1094 -26.79 3.09 10.12
C GLY A 1094 -27.18 3.77 8.81
N ALA A 1095 -28.01 4.82 8.88
CA ALA A 1095 -28.66 5.41 7.70
C ALA A 1095 -28.61 6.94 7.68
N ILE A 1096 -28.50 7.55 6.49
CA ILE A 1096 -28.53 9.02 6.38
C ILE A 1096 -29.97 9.54 6.41
N GLU A 1097 -30.81 9.09 5.49
CA GLU A 1097 -32.20 9.56 5.31
C GLU A 1097 -33.24 8.53 5.75
N GLY A 1098 -32.85 7.26 5.84
CA GLY A 1098 -33.71 6.15 6.24
C GLY A 1098 -33.82 5.90 7.74
N GLU A 1099 -34.78 5.06 8.10
CA GLU A 1099 -34.87 4.48 9.45
C GLU A 1099 -33.67 3.57 9.72
N SER A 1100 -33.24 3.51 10.97
CA SER A 1100 -32.14 2.66 11.41
C SER A 1100 -32.60 1.70 12.50
N ASP A 1101 -32.66 0.40 12.19
CA ASP A 1101 -32.86 -0.68 13.16
C ASP A 1101 -31.56 -1.47 13.31
N LEU A 1102 -30.87 -1.26 14.43
CA LEU A 1102 -29.53 -1.79 14.68
C LEU A 1102 -29.51 -2.73 15.88
N ARG A 1103 -28.92 -3.90 15.68
CA ARG A 1103 -28.59 -4.84 16.75
C ARG A 1103 -27.08 -5.12 16.74
N ILE A 1104 -26.42 -4.74 17.82
CA ILE A 1104 -24.98 -4.90 18.04
C ILE A 1104 -24.79 -5.74 19.29
N GLU A 1105 -24.04 -6.84 19.19
CA GLU A 1105 -23.78 -7.75 20.31
C GLU A 1105 -22.35 -8.27 20.29
N TYR A 1106 -21.75 -8.50 21.46
CA TYR A 1106 -20.41 -9.10 21.62
C TYR A 1106 -19.28 -8.40 20.83
N CYS A 1107 -19.35 -7.07 20.71
CA CYS A 1107 -18.43 -6.28 19.90
C CYS A 1107 -17.50 -5.38 20.73
N ASP A 1108 -16.33 -5.08 20.16
CA ASP A 1108 -15.45 -3.99 20.61
C ASP A 1108 -15.40 -2.90 19.53
N LEU A 1109 -15.97 -1.73 19.81
CA LEU A 1109 -16.10 -0.60 18.88
C LEU A 1109 -15.24 0.57 19.35
N ASP A 1110 -14.28 1.00 18.53
CA ASP A 1110 -13.56 2.27 18.68
C ASP A 1110 -13.86 3.15 17.46
N ILE A 1111 -14.55 4.27 17.67
CA ILE A 1111 -15.02 5.13 16.59
C ILE A 1111 -14.52 6.56 16.80
N PHE A 1112 -13.74 7.06 15.84
CA PHE A 1112 -13.41 8.46 15.69
C PHE A 1112 -14.28 9.08 14.59
N PHE A 1113 -15.06 10.11 14.95
CA PHE A 1113 -16.07 10.68 14.07
C PHE A 1113 -15.98 12.21 14.03
N GLY A 1114 -15.11 12.71 13.15
CA GLY A 1114 -14.80 14.13 12.95
C GLY A 1114 -15.46 14.69 11.69
N VAL A 1115 -16.79 14.66 11.62
CA VAL A 1115 -17.58 15.25 10.53
C VAL A 1115 -18.32 16.50 11.01
N ALA A 1116 -18.63 17.45 10.13
CA ALA A 1116 -19.34 18.68 10.49
C ALA A 1116 -20.78 18.43 10.98
N GLY A 1117 -21.49 17.44 10.44
CA GLY A 1117 -22.83 17.05 10.86
C GLY A 1117 -23.05 15.55 10.71
N GLY A 1118 -23.70 14.89 11.67
CA GLY A 1118 -23.93 13.46 11.51
C GLY A 1118 -24.30 12.70 12.77
N THR A 1119 -24.48 11.40 12.59
CA THR A 1119 -24.79 10.46 13.67
C THR A 1119 -23.75 9.34 13.69
N VAL A 1120 -23.13 9.04 14.84
CA VAL A 1120 -22.13 7.95 14.90
C VAL A 1120 -22.83 6.60 14.69
N ILE A 1121 -23.80 6.26 15.54
CA ILE A 1121 -24.59 5.03 15.43
C ILE A 1121 -26.08 5.39 15.39
N GLY A 1122 -26.76 5.14 14.27
CA GLY A 1122 -28.20 5.40 14.10
C GLY A 1122 -28.55 6.10 12.79
N SER A 1123 -29.44 7.11 12.85
CA SER A 1123 -29.94 7.81 11.66
C SER A 1123 -29.77 9.32 11.74
N ILE A 1124 -29.42 10.00 10.63
CA ILE A 1124 -29.43 11.47 10.65
C ILE A 1124 -30.87 11.99 10.58
N ALA A 1125 -31.64 11.60 9.57
CA ALA A 1125 -32.91 12.26 9.24
C ALA A 1125 -34.19 11.50 9.62
N ASN A 1126 -34.07 10.30 10.19
CA ASN A 1126 -35.23 9.44 10.49
C ASN A 1126 -35.13 8.76 11.87
N ASP A 1127 -36.13 7.95 12.19
CA ASP A 1127 -36.22 7.24 13.45
C ASP A 1127 -35.07 6.24 13.62
N ALA A 1128 -34.57 6.14 14.86
CA ALA A 1128 -33.48 5.24 15.21
C ALA A 1128 -33.91 4.30 16.35
N HIS A 1129 -33.73 3.00 16.14
CA HIS A 1129 -34.00 1.95 17.11
C HIS A 1129 -32.75 1.07 17.25
N ILE A 1130 -32.06 1.22 18.38
CA ILE A 1130 -30.70 0.71 18.59
C ILE A 1130 -30.69 -0.17 19.83
N ARG A 1131 -30.21 -1.42 19.68
CA ARG A 1131 -30.00 -2.38 20.77
C ARG A 1131 -28.54 -2.82 20.79
N MET A 1132 -27.89 -2.61 21.93
CA MET A 1132 -26.49 -2.97 22.18
C MET A 1132 -26.42 -3.88 23.40
N GLU A 1133 -25.78 -5.05 23.29
CA GLU A 1133 -25.68 -6.04 24.35
C GLU A 1133 -24.32 -6.76 24.41
N ASN A 1134 -23.67 -6.79 25.57
CA ASN A 1134 -22.35 -7.42 25.76
C ASN A 1134 -21.20 -6.74 24.97
N ASP A 1135 -21.27 -5.41 24.82
CA ASP A 1135 -20.32 -4.64 23.99
C ASP A 1135 -19.32 -3.80 24.81
N SER A 1136 -18.20 -3.46 24.19
CA SER A 1136 -17.27 -2.40 24.60
C SER A 1136 -17.31 -1.30 23.54
N VAL A 1137 -17.60 -0.05 23.93
CA VAL A 1137 -17.80 1.06 22.99
C VAL A 1137 -17.00 2.27 23.43
N ARG A 1138 -16.18 2.80 22.52
CA ARG A 1138 -15.51 4.08 22.65
C ARG A 1138 -15.86 4.95 21.44
N ILE A 1139 -16.46 6.11 21.69
CA ILE A 1139 -16.82 7.09 20.67
C ILE A 1139 -16.12 8.40 20.99
N VAL A 1140 -15.36 8.92 20.04
CA VAL A 1140 -14.81 10.28 20.07
C VAL A 1140 -15.35 11.03 18.87
N THR A 1141 -16.16 12.05 19.10
CA THR A 1141 -16.84 12.76 18.03
C THR A 1141 -16.79 14.27 18.20
N GLY A 1142 -16.72 15.00 17.08
CA GLY A 1142 -16.85 16.44 17.11
C GLY A 1142 -17.26 17.05 15.78
N GLY A 1143 -17.99 18.17 15.85
CA GLY A 1143 -18.62 18.80 14.69
C GLY A 1143 -19.51 20.00 15.05
N VAL A 1144 -20.42 20.36 14.15
CA VAL A 1144 -21.44 21.39 14.37
C VAL A 1144 -22.70 20.79 14.96
N SER A 1145 -23.29 19.76 14.32
CA SER A 1145 -24.56 19.14 14.71
C SER A 1145 -24.43 17.62 14.77
N MET A 1146 -24.29 17.06 15.99
CA MET A 1146 -23.83 15.68 16.18
C MET A 1146 -24.75 14.86 17.08
N THR A 1147 -24.94 13.59 16.71
CA THR A 1147 -25.53 12.60 17.63
C THR A 1147 -24.57 11.43 17.80
N GLY A 1148 -24.27 11.04 19.05
CA GLY A 1148 -23.46 9.86 19.32
C GLY A 1148 -24.23 8.60 18.93
N ILE A 1149 -25.23 8.23 19.74
CA ILE A 1149 -26.09 7.07 19.51
C ILE A 1149 -27.54 7.52 19.46
N GLY A 1150 -28.21 7.37 18.31
CA GLY A 1150 -29.64 7.69 18.15
C GLY A 1150 -29.95 8.42 16.85
N THR A 1151 -30.59 9.60 16.91
CA THR A 1151 -30.94 10.37 15.70
C THR A 1151 -30.81 11.88 15.81
N CYS A 1152 -30.35 12.54 14.74
CA CYS A 1152 -30.23 14.00 14.71
C CYS A 1152 -31.59 14.70 14.54
N SER A 1153 -32.39 14.31 13.53
CA SER A 1153 -33.64 14.98 13.16
C SER A 1153 -34.84 14.05 12.99
N GLY A 1154 -34.72 12.77 13.36
CA GLY A 1154 -35.83 11.82 13.43
C GLY A 1154 -36.90 12.18 14.45
N SER A 1155 -38.06 11.52 14.36
CA SER A 1155 -39.19 11.75 15.27
C SER A 1155 -39.07 10.93 16.55
N ARG A 1156 -38.41 9.76 16.51
CA ARG A 1156 -38.22 8.86 17.65
C ARG A 1156 -36.80 8.31 17.74
N ALA A 1157 -36.29 8.21 18.96
CA ALA A 1157 -35.01 7.58 19.27
C ALA A 1157 -35.20 6.54 20.39
N TYR A 1158 -34.99 5.27 20.10
CA TYR A 1158 -34.97 4.20 21.10
C TYR A 1158 -33.55 3.64 21.21
N VAL A 1159 -32.97 3.72 22.40
CA VAL A 1159 -31.62 3.20 22.67
C VAL A 1159 -31.66 2.29 23.88
N SER A 1160 -31.27 1.03 23.70
CA SER A 1160 -31.16 0.02 24.76
C SER A 1160 -29.73 -0.48 24.86
N MET A 1161 -29.13 -0.37 26.04
CA MET A 1161 -27.74 -0.72 26.33
C MET A 1161 -27.70 -1.69 27.51
N ARG A 1162 -27.22 -2.92 27.28
CA ARG A 1162 -27.24 -3.99 28.31
C ARG A 1162 -25.90 -4.72 28.43
N ASN A 1163 -25.47 -5.04 29.65
CA ASN A 1163 -24.24 -5.81 29.93
C ASN A 1163 -22.98 -5.24 29.24
N MET A 1164 -22.83 -3.92 29.17
CA MET A 1164 -21.83 -3.28 28.30
C MET A 1164 -21.04 -2.15 28.97
N SER A 1165 -19.94 -1.73 28.38
CA SER A 1165 -19.22 -0.51 28.75
C SER A 1165 -19.19 0.49 27.59
N ALA A 1166 -19.59 1.73 27.83
CA ALA A 1166 -19.54 2.80 26.83
C ALA A 1166 -18.82 4.05 27.36
N SER A 1167 -17.94 4.63 26.55
CA SER A 1167 -17.31 5.92 26.77
C SER A 1167 -17.52 6.80 25.55
N ILE A 1168 -18.25 7.91 25.70
CA ILE A 1168 -18.57 8.85 24.63
C ILE A 1168 -17.98 10.22 24.99
N ASP A 1169 -17.07 10.74 24.16
CA ASP A 1169 -16.51 12.09 24.23
C ASP A 1169 -17.00 12.87 23.00
N MET A 1170 -17.89 13.82 23.22
CA MET A 1170 -18.56 14.60 22.18
C MET A 1170 -18.24 16.09 22.33
N ARG A 1171 -17.71 16.70 21.26
CA ARG A 1171 -17.48 18.15 21.17
C ARG A 1171 -18.20 18.75 19.98
N SER A 1172 -19.37 19.32 20.20
CA SER A 1172 -20.21 19.85 19.11
C SER A 1172 -20.84 21.19 19.43
N THR A 1173 -21.26 21.97 18.43
CA THR A 1173 -22.01 23.21 18.71
C THR A 1173 -23.40 22.89 19.30
N GLU A 1174 -24.07 21.92 18.70
CA GLU A 1174 -25.34 21.35 19.15
C GLU A 1174 -25.32 19.82 18.95
N GLY A 1175 -25.98 19.07 19.82
CA GLY A 1175 -25.96 17.61 19.71
C GLY A 1175 -26.44 16.85 20.94
N CYS A 1176 -26.62 15.53 20.79
CA CYS A 1176 -26.95 14.63 21.90
C CYS A 1176 -26.04 13.39 21.86
N ALA A 1177 -25.35 13.09 22.96
CA ALA A 1177 -24.46 11.93 22.98
C ALA A 1177 -25.24 10.61 22.92
N ILE A 1178 -26.38 10.48 23.61
CA ILE A 1178 -27.30 9.34 23.47
C ILE A 1178 -28.75 9.83 23.45
N GLY A 1179 -29.44 9.65 22.32
CA GLY A 1179 -30.83 10.07 22.13
C GLY A 1179 -31.05 10.80 20.82
N GLY A 1180 -31.76 11.93 20.85
CA GLY A 1180 -31.91 12.76 19.66
C GLY A 1180 -32.30 14.19 19.95
N MET A 1181 -31.89 15.13 19.09
CA MET A 1181 -32.05 16.57 19.39
C MET A 1181 -33.51 16.99 19.54
N ARG A 1182 -34.40 16.52 18.65
CA ARG A 1182 -35.83 16.85 18.65
C ARG A 1182 -36.73 15.60 18.59
N ALA A 1183 -36.17 14.43 18.88
CA ALA A 1183 -36.87 13.16 18.82
C ALA A 1183 -37.49 12.80 20.16
N ASP A 1184 -38.67 12.18 20.15
CA ASP A 1184 -39.21 11.50 21.33
C ASP A 1184 -38.29 10.33 21.69
N THR A 1185 -37.65 10.41 22.86
CA THR A 1185 -36.44 9.63 23.14
C THR A 1185 -36.65 8.69 24.32
N GLN A 1186 -36.31 7.42 24.16
CA GLN A 1186 -36.30 6.41 25.22
C GLN A 1186 -34.89 5.81 25.33
N VAL A 1187 -34.26 5.95 26.51
CA VAL A 1187 -32.94 5.39 26.80
C VAL A 1187 -33.02 4.41 27.97
N LEU A 1188 -32.67 3.15 27.72
CA LEU A 1188 -32.65 2.06 28.70
C LEU A 1188 -31.22 1.56 28.89
N ILE A 1189 -30.72 1.59 30.12
CA ILE A 1189 -29.36 1.18 30.48
C ILE A 1189 -29.45 0.13 31.60
N GLU A 1190 -28.98 -1.09 31.36
CA GLU A 1190 -29.05 -2.20 32.32
C GLU A 1190 -27.71 -2.95 32.46
N TYR A 1191 -27.23 -3.15 33.69
CA TYR A 1191 -25.97 -3.85 33.94
C TYR A 1191 -24.77 -3.28 33.15
N ALA A 1192 -24.70 -1.96 33.01
CA ALA A 1192 -23.73 -1.31 32.14
C ALA A 1192 -22.91 -0.23 32.89
N SER A 1193 -21.75 0.12 32.32
CA SER A 1193 -20.93 1.26 32.74
C SER A 1193 -20.86 2.27 31.61
N VAL A 1194 -21.58 3.39 31.74
CA VAL A 1194 -21.70 4.41 30.68
C VAL A 1194 -21.11 5.72 31.18
N THR A 1195 -20.11 6.24 30.46
CA THR A 1195 -19.50 7.56 30.68
C THR A 1195 -19.73 8.43 29.46
N VAL A 1196 -20.30 9.61 29.67
CA VAL A 1196 -20.55 10.61 28.63
C VAL A 1196 -19.90 11.92 29.03
N MET A 1197 -19.09 12.47 28.13
CA MET A 1197 -18.55 13.83 28.20
C MET A 1197 -19.07 14.59 26.97
N ALA A 1198 -19.79 15.69 27.19
CA ALA A 1198 -20.36 16.49 26.10
C ALA A 1198 -20.07 17.98 26.30
N GLU A 1199 -19.44 18.62 25.32
CA GLU A 1199 -19.11 20.06 25.37
C GLU A 1199 -19.68 20.78 24.14
N GLY A 1200 -20.40 21.88 24.36
CA GLY A 1200 -21.03 22.63 23.28
C GLY A 1200 -22.05 23.68 23.68
N LYS A 1201 -22.45 24.57 22.75
CA LYS A 1201 -23.47 25.60 23.06
C LYS A 1201 -24.82 24.99 23.48
N SER A 1202 -25.27 23.97 22.75
CA SER A 1202 -26.56 23.28 22.94
C SER A 1202 -26.40 21.76 22.86
N CYS A 1203 -25.48 21.21 23.68
CA CYS A 1203 -25.21 19.78 23.74
C CYS A 1203 -25.81 19.10 24.97
N PHE A 1204 -26.27 17.86 24.84
CA PHE A 1204 -26.86 17.08 25.93
C PHE A 1204 -26.16 15.73 26.06
N GLY A 1205 -26.04 15.22 27.28
CA GLY A 1205 -25.46 13.91 27.53
C GLY A 1205 -26.43 12.78 27.15
N LEU A 1206 -27.66 12.85 27.64
CA LEU A 1206 -28.71 11.85 27.38
C LEU A 1206 -30.04 12.55 27.07
N GLY A 1207 -30.87 11.98 26.19
CA GLY A 1207 -32.26 12.42 25.98
C GLY A 1207 -32.45 13.34 24.77
N ASN A 1208 -33.19 14.44 24.94
CA ASN A 1208 -33.51 15.37 23.85
C ASN A 1208 -33.59 16.87 24.27
N ALA A 1209 -33.51 17.78 23.31
CA ALA A 1209 -33.56 19.22 23.61
C ALA A 1209 -34.95 19.73 24.04
N ILE A 1210 -36.01 18.95 23.78
CA ILE A 1210 -37.41 19.31 24.05
C ILE A 1210 -37.94 18.82 25.41
N LYS A 1211 -37.11 18.13 26.21
CA LYS A 1211 -37.44 17.60 27.55
C LYS A 1211 -38.63 16.63 27.57
N THR A 1212 -38.68 15.72 26.61
CA THR A 1212 -39.68 14.64 26.58
C THR A 1212 -39.07 13.25 26.75
N ALA A 1213 -37.75 13.15 26.95
CA ALA A 1213 -37.10 11.86 26.99
C ALA A 1213 -37.45 11.06 28.26
N TYR A 1214 -37.59 9.75 28.12
CA TYR A 1214 -37.68 8.78 29.20
C TYR A 1214 -36.34 8.07 29.38
N ILE A 1215 -35.79 8.09 30.60
CA ILE A 1215 -34.47 7.51 30.89
C ILE A 1215 -34.58 6.56 32.07
N GLN A 1216 -34.19 5.32 31.85
CA GLN A 1216 -34.12 4.30 32.89
C GLN A 1216 -32.74 3.68 32.93
N SER A 1217 -32.09 3.75 34.09
CA SER A 1217 -30.81 3.10 34.37
C SER A 1217 -30.99 2.14 35.54
N SER A 1218 -30.67 0.85 35.35
CA SER A 1218 -30.77 -0.17 36.39
C SER A 1218 -29.48 -0.98 36.54
N ASN A 1219 -29.04 -1.25 37.78
CA ASN A 1219 -27.84 -2.06 38.04
C ASN A 1219 -26.57 -1.54 37.32
N SER A 1220 -26.47 -0.23 37.12
CA SER A 1220 -25.49 0.38 36.21
C SER A 1220 -24.74 1.54 36.87
N ASP A 1221 -23.52 1.80 36.37
CA ASP A 1221 -22.73 2.98 36.70
C ASP A 1221 -22.85 4.00 35.57
N LEU A 1222 -23.41 5.17 35.86
CA LEU A 1222 -23.66 6.23 34.90
C LEU A 1222 -22.91 7.51 35.29
N LYS A 1223 -22.03 8.01 34.43
CA LYS A 1223 -21.38 9.31 34.60
C LYS A 1223 -21.67 10.18 33.38
N VAL A 1224 -22.29 11.34 33.60
CA VAL A 1224 -22.62 12.31 32.56
C VAL A 1224 -22.03 13.65 32.95
N ASP A 1225 -21.12 14.17 32.13
CA ASP A 1225 -20.44 15.44 32.33
C ASP A 1225 -20.67 16.34 31.12
N VAL A 1226 -21.35 17.47 31.33
CA VAL A 1226 -21.82 18.33 30.24
C VAL A 1226 -21.41 19.78 30.49
N VAL A 1227 -20.82 20.42 29.48
CA VAL A 1227 -20.52 21.85 29.48
C VAL A 1227 -21.32 22.53 28.37
N ASN A 1228 -22.31 23.33 28.73
CA ASN A 1228 -23.19 24.01 27.77
C ASN A 1228 -23.83 25.32 28.26
N ASN A 1229 -24.46 26.05 27.31
CA ASN A 1229 -25.14 27.32 27.62
C ASN A 1229 -26.56 27.12 28.17
N THR A 1230 -27.13 25.93 28.00
CA THR A 1230 -28.51 25.64 28.40
C THR A 1230 -28.63 25.30 29.88
N GLY A 1231 -27.53 24.93 30.53
CA GLY A 1231 -27.50 24.47 31.92
C GLY A 1231 -28.18 23.11 32.12
N MET A 1232 -28.23 22.28 31.08
CA MET A 1232 -28.90 20.97 31.10
C MET A 1232 -27.93 19.84 30.79
N ASP A 1233 -27.80 18.85 31.67
CA ASP A 1233 -27.09 17.58 31.41
C ASP A 1233 -27.93 16.63 30.58
N VAL A 1234 -29.19 16.46 31.01
CA VAL A 1234 -30.10 15.44 30.53
C VAL A 1234 -31.37 16.10 30.00
N GLY A 1235 -31.74 15.72 28.79
CA GLY A 1235 -32.91 16.20 28.07
C GLY A 1235 -34.23 15.54 28.48
N ALA A 1236 -34.50 15.41 29.77
CA ALA A 1236 -35.70 14.76 30.33
C ALA A 1236 -36.26 15.59 31.50
N ARG A 1237 -37.52 15.32 31.89
CA ARG A 1237 -38.05 15.85 33.16
C ARG A 1237 -37.56 14.96 34.30
N GLU A 1238 -37.39 15.53 35.50
CA GLU A 1238 -36.94 14.76 36.67
C GLU A 1238 -37.88 13.58 37.02
N GLU A 1239 -39.17 13.67 36.69
CA GLU A 1239 -40.14 12.57 36.87
C GLU A 1239 -39.94 11.39 35.90
N ASP A 1240 -39.27 11.64 34.77
CA ASP A 1240 -39.02 10.67 33.69
C ASP A 1240 -37.59 10.09 33.76
N ILE A 1241 -36.81 10.43 34.80
CA ILE A 1241 -35.46 9.91 35.06
C ILE A 1241 -35.53 8.90 36.21
N HIS A 1242 -35.34 7.62 35.90
CA HIS A 1242 -35.39 6.53 36.87
C HIS A 1242 -34.02 5.85 37.00
N ILE A 1243 -33.40 5.97 38.17
CA ILE A 1243 -32.11 5.36 38.48
C ILE A 1243 -32.34 4.33 39.59
N LEU A 1244 -32.21 3.05 39.25
CA LEU A 1244 -32.56 1.90 40.08
C LEU A 1244 -31.30 1.08 40.41
N ASN A 1245 -30.94 0.97 41.68
CA ASN A 1245 -29.83 0.11 42.13
C ASN A 1245 -28.49 0.34 41.37
N GLY A 1246 -27.97 1.57 41.34
CA GLY A 1246 -26.73 1.91 40.62
C GLY A 1246 -26.07 3.18 41.14
N ARG A 1247 -24.88 3.53 40.62
CA ARG A 1247 -24.22 4.82 40.90
C ARG A 1247 -24.45 5.75 39.72
N ALA A 1248 -24.89 6.97 39.99
CA ALA A 1248 -25.02 7.97 38.96
C ALA A 1248 -24.38 9.29 39.41
N GLN A 1249 -23.60 9.89 38.54
CA GLN A 1249 -23.02 11.22 38.71
C GLN A 1249 -23.36 12.06 37.49
N PHE A 1250 -23.95 13.22 37.72
CA PHE A 1250 -24.26 14.18 36.67
C PHE A 1250 -23.63 15.53 37.00
N ILE A 1251 -22.87 16.06 36.06
CA ILE A 1251 -22.14 17.31 36.19
C ILE A 1251 -22.57 18.21 35.03
N VAL A 1252 -22.95 19.45 35.35
CA VAL A 1252 -23.26 20.49 34.37
C VAL A 1252 -22.46 21.73 34.70
N ASN A 1253 -21.64 22.22 33.76
CA ASN A 1253 -20.83 23.43 33.93
C ASN A 1253 -20.08 23.43 35.28
N ASP A 1254 -19.30 22.36 35.53
CA ASP A 1254 -18.53 22.10 36.75
C ASP A 1254 -19.36 21.99 38.06
N THR A 1255 -20.70 21.86 37.94
CA THR A 1255 -21.61 21.76 39.09
C THR A 1255 -22.30 20.40 39.10
N GLU A 1256 -22.18 19.66 40.20
CA GLU A 1256 -22.82 18.35 40.36
C GLU A 1256 -24.33 18.49 40.66
N ILE A 1257 -25.17 17.80 39.87
CA ILE A 1257 -26.63 17.74 40.03
C ILE A 1257 -26.99 16.49 40.84
N LYS A 1258 -27.64 16.68 42.00
CA LYS A 1258 -28.10 15.58 42.85
C LYS A 1258 -29.50 15.12 42.46
N ARG A 1259 -29.61 13.90 41.94
CA ARG A 1259 -30.89 13.22 41.65
C ARG A 1259 -31.21 12.15 42.68
N GLN A 1260 -32.49 11.87 42.88
CA GLN A 1260 -32.92 10.76 43.75
C GLN A 1260 -32.58 9.43 43.06
N ILE A 1261 -31.70 8.66 43.70
CA ILE A 1261 -31.44 7.27 43.32
C ILE A 1261 -32.42 6.42 44.10
N ASN A 1262 -33.35 5.78 43.39
CA ASN A 1262 -34.30 4.86 43.98
C ASN A 1262 -33.57 3.54 44.23
N ALA A 1263 -33.18 3.30 45.48
CA ALA A 1263 -32.75 1.97 45.90
C ALA A 1263 -33.97 1.05 45.78
N ALA A 1264 -33.89 -0.02 44.99
CA ALA A 1264 -34.91 -1.06 45.01
C ALA A 1264 -34.97 -1.64 46.44
N GLU A 1265 -36.16 -1.72 47.03
CA GLU A 1265 -36.36 -2.62 48.16
C GLU A 1265 -36.02 -4.04 47.68
N LEU A 1266 -35.03 -4.63 48.35
CA LEU A 1266 -34.40 -5.93 48.07
C LEU A 1266 -35.36 -7.06 47.67
#